data_AF-A0A516P3L5-F1
#
_entry.id   AF-A0A516P3L5-F1
#
_cell.length_a   1.000
_cell.length_b   1.000
_cell.length_c   1.000
_cell.angle_alpha   90.00
_cell.angle_beta   90.00
_cell.angle_gamma   90.00
#
_symmetry.space_group_name_H-M   'P 1'
#
loop_
_entity.id
_entity.type
_entity.pdbx_description
1 polymer ?
#
loop_
_entity_poly.entity_id
_entity_poly.type
_entity_poly.pdbx_seq_one_letter_code
_entity_poly.pdbx_strand_id
1 'polypeptide(L)'
;MNMNFTRFLRSFALILSGCALAQSPNLEMAKITGDGNPTGNGPATSATITLLKNSNNPTGNTFSTYSPDLTATYAISNSQYVPTTTFTNSSVVIGLDTAGVPGYGPMNSYGAPANNNFTSSGSTAGNGIDVLNNYGIKFLVLTQPLRTNNISTSGAYYMADLTITFNRAVNNPIIHLGGLGGYVNTLGFASGLELTGSNIALSNLLLERVSGNSPAGITVSGKQIYNSSTYIYADGVNSGSGSIRVKGNGITSLKFLVFIRGDGYMTDPINWATYDTDGDAFTMGISVLESDLQVTKTVNNANPTIGSNVIFAVTAKNNGPSNNTGVRVNDLLPSGYTYVSHTASTGNSSYVPGTGIWTIGNLADGATSTLSVSAKVKATGNYTNTATISGDNGDFNINNNRATAQIFDPLDSDTDGYMDNVDLDSDNDGILDSNEGRCVTPVKSGSWTSSGNQATGAAGVGISFNSTPISGSTSNSYTPTGAFANATNFWQSTGIMGSPSLEFEYFWDTSPEGGTTPASTDAGTRQVTVTFASPVNRVLLNVDRLGGYGISSSNYYSNSAEFSLTTANVLMRKLSGNSQFIVNNNKFFRDPNVNLGTAIPSAEATTGITGTAAGTIELKKNDGTAFTSLTFTVTGVGVEGTGADGLEMIFEVCKDQDTDGDGIPDYLDLNSDNDGCSDSNEYYNNATSAASGQQFGQTGGAIAPVKADGTVNLPAATYSSSTGGNVTVATTASINSQPTDKSVNSGSTTTFSVGASSENSTSFASGMPVYGTPGNNNSNLTYQWQVSSNGGSTWTNISNGGVYSGATTNTITITGATVGINNYQYRAKITVKNNICTSLTSQAAKLNILLSLDSDGDGIPDDIDLDNDNDGILNTDEMYCDQNTAPNGAFPVSTGPATTPAFTNQLLFFDWSGVTLSGAATYPIVKTVVHNGVTYTASISNFAGANLISSKNLTYGGPSQMVGRYYDLGGTFQAAFKNTANTSTATSFKVTISAKKGTIEYPVNVVVFDAETTNSAQNEQVKFVVDGNGSPFALLEQTGTGSIGTNITGVGTNTITYVNTQSSNVNALYTTQGYSPSVTVSTVVNSSQQGIGFGVRLYCDTDNDGDPNFLDLDSDGDGCPDAGEGGRKFPNTSFATAIGFLGTQVPNKNLGNTVDANGIPIIASPTGQTIGDSKNAAVNSCICYNDANTTGTALPTNHGITLLKRAGAGNGNWPMIRTGAHTALESNTKGFVITRIPTSGLSNIVDPVDGMMVYDTTAKCLKIYNGFTWSCFTEPTCP
;
A
#
# COMPACT_ATOMS: atom_id res chain seq x y z
N MET A 1 72.67 -6.81 16.53
CA MET A 1 73.56 -5.65 16.75
C MET A 1 73.18 -5.00 18.06
N ASN A 2 73.91 -5.35 19.13
CA ASN A 2 73.78 -4.78 20.46
C ASN A 2 74.87 -3.71 20.60
N MET A 3 74.50 -2.43 20.48
CA MET A 3 75.25 -1.23 20.92
C MET A 3 74.54 -0.03 20.32
N ASN A 4 73.66 0.64 21.08
CA ASN A 4 73.26 2.06 20.89
C ASN A 4 72.15 2.56 21.86
N PHE A 5 71.68 1.75 22.81
CA PHE A 5 70.62 2.19 23.73
C PHE A 5 71.10 3.23 24.77
N THR A 6 72.38 3.23 25.13
CA THR A 6 72.92 4.08 26.21
C THR A 6 73.26 5.50 25.79
N ARG A 7 73.49 5.76 24.49
CA ARG A 7 73.75 7.12 23.97
C ARG A 7 72.47 7.91 23.71
N PHE A 8 71.35 7.25 23.45
CA PHE A 8 70.06 7.90 23.28
C PHE A 8 69.54 8.49 24.61
N LEU A 9 69.76 7.82 25.74
CA LEU A 9 69.35 8.33 27.06
C LEU A 9 70.14 9.57 27.52
N ARG A 10 71.41 9.75 27.11
CA ARG A 10 72.21 10.92 27.51
C ARG A 10 71.89 12.17 26.69
N SER A 11 71.48 12.03 25.44
CA SER A 11 71.02 13.15 24.61
C SER A 11 69.58 13.58 24.93
N PHE A 12 68.74 12.68 25.46
CA PHE A 12 67.37 13.01 25.89
C PHE A 12 67.34 13.82 27.20
N ALA A 13 68.35 13.68 28.06
CA ALA A 13 68.45 14.42 29.32
C ALA A 13 68.92 15.89 29.17
N LEU A 14 69.59 16.24 28.06
CA LEU A 14 70.13 17.59 27.82
C LEU A 14 69.18 18.55 27.08
N ILE A 15 68.06 18.08 26.53
CA ILE A 15 67.05 18.93 25.85
C ILE A 15 65.92 19.35 26.82
N LEU A 16 65.87 18.78 28.03
CA LEU A 16 64.87 19.09 29.06
C LEU A 16 65.26 20.21 30.05
N SER A 17 66.41 20.85 29.88
CA SER A 17 66.92 21.87 30.84
C SER A 17 66.68 23.33 30.43
N GLY A 18 65.90 23.58 29.36
CA GLY A 18 65.76 24.93 28.78
C GLY A 18 64.39 25.63 28.92
N CYS A 19 63.32 24.93 29.29
CA CYS A 19 62.03 25.58 29.56
C CYS A 19 61.87 25.75 31.07
N ALA A 20 62.11 26.96 31.58
CA ALA A 20 61.51 27.36 32.83
C ALA A 20 59.98 27.24 32.66
N LEU A 21 59.37 26.19 33.20
CA LEU A 21 57.92 26.08 33.25
C LEU A 21 57.41 27.30 34.02
N ALA A 22 56.58 28.12 33.37
CA ALA A 22 55.90 29.21 34.05
C ALA A 22 55.11 28.63 35.24
N GLN A 23 55.33 29.16 36.43
CA GLN A 23 54.66 28.67 37.63
C GLN A 23 53.16 29.01 37.57
N SER A 24 52.33 28.16 38.17
CA SER A 24 50.89 28.33 38.08
C SER A 24 50.43 29.55 38.86
N PRO A 25 49.60 30.44 38.29
CA PRO A 25 48.76 31.33 39.09
C PRO A 25 47.99 30.52 40.13
N ASN A 26 47.64 31.15 41.24
CA ASN A 26 46.99 30.48 42.35
C ASN A 26 46.06 31.44 43.09
N LEU A 27 45.17 30.90 43.92
CA LEU A 27 44.37 31.70 44.84
C LEU A 27 45.12 31.82 46.17
N GLU A 28 45.23 33.03 46.71
CA GLU A 28 45.88 33.26 48.00
C GLU A 28 45.37 34.50 48.72
N MET A 29 45.71 34.60 50.00
CA MET A 29 45.36 35.76 50.81
C MET A 29 46.32 36.92 50.51
N ALA A 30 45.73 37.98 49.95
CA ALA A 30 46.40 39.23 49.60
C ALA A 30 45.39 40.39 49.67
N LYS A 31 45.88 41.62 49.51
CA LYS A 31 45.02 42.80 49.53
C LYS A 31 45.07 43.53 48.20
N ILE A 32 43.90 43.90 47.69
CA ILE A 32 43.74 44.96 46.67
C ILE A 32 42.72 45.99 47.15
N THR A 33 42.77 47.20 46.61
CA THR A 33 41.83 48.26 46.97
C THR A 33 40.39 47.85 46.60
N GLY A 34 39.51 47.74 47.60
CA GLY A 34 38.08 47.48 47.38
C GLY A 34 37.70 46.00 47.22
N ASP A 35 38.55 45.06 47.64
CA ASP A 35 38.27 43.61 47.62
C ASP A 35 37.15 43.14 48.58
N GLY A 36 36.63 44.03 49.42
CA GLY A 36 35.58 43.70 50.40
C GLY A 36 36.07 42.84 51.56
N ASN A 37 37.34 42.42 51.56
CA ASN A 37 37.94 41.73 52.69
C ASN A 37 37.91 42.66 53.90
N PRO A 38 37.54 42.17 55.10
CA PRO A 38 37.42 42.99 56.28
C PRO A 38 38.72 43.72 56.58
N THR A 39 38.73 45.03 56.36
CA THR A 39 39.75 45.94 56.90
C THR A 39 39.44 46.36 58.33
N GLY A 40 38.39 45.77 58.91
CA GLY A 40 37.87 46.07 60.24
C GLY A 40 38.89 45.86 61.33
N ASN A 41 38.66 46.59 62.42
CA ASN A 41 39.57 46.63 63.53
C ASN A 41 39.25 45.50 64.50
N GLY A 42 40.24 44.65 64.79
CA GLY A 42 40.16 43.69 65.86
C GLY A 42 39.99 44.37 67.23
N PRO A 43 39.70 43.58 68.26
CA PRO A 43 39.69 42.11 68.22
C PRO A 43 38.33 41.50 67.87
N ALA A 44 38.36 40.39 67.11
CA ALA A 44 37.20 39.62 66.68
C ALA A 44 37.37 38.11 66.97
N THR A 45 36.28 37.36 67.07
CA THR A 45 36.31 35.88 67.18
C THR A 45 36.05 35.16 65.86
N SER A 46 35.67 35.88 64.81
CA SER A 46 35.61 35.32 63.46
C SER A 46 35.94 36.36 62.39
N ALA A 47 36.50 35.89 61.28
CA ALA A 47 36.76 36.70 60.10
C ALA A 47 36.69 35.83 58.84
N THR A 48 36.01 36.31 57.81
CA THR A 48 35.94 35.67 56.49
C THR A 48 36.76 36.47 55.50
N ILE A 49 37.67 35.80 54.81
CA ILE A 49 38.53 36.39 53.78
C ILE A 49 38.27 35.71 52.44
N THR A 50 38.02 36.49 51.40
CA THR A 50 38.02 36.08 50.00
C THR A 50 39.46 36.02 49.50
N LEU A 51 39.86 34.86 48.98
CA LEU A 51 41.17 34.65 48.36
C LEU A 51 41.20 35.36 46.99
N LEU A 52 42.34 35.97 46.67
CA LEU A 52 42.58 36.69 45.43
C LEU A 52 43.47 35.88 44.51
N LYS A 53 43.34 36.08 43.19
CA LYS A 53 44.17 35.43 42.19
C LYS A 53 45.52 36.13 42.09
N ASN A 54 46.58 35.42 42.45
CA ASN A 54 47.96 35.82 42.18
C ASN A 54 48.33 35.45 40.74
N SER A 55 48.26 36.42 39.84
CA SER A 55 48.45 36.18 38.40
C SER A 55 49.93 36.04 38.02
N ASN A 56 50.85 36.34 38.93
CA ASN A 56 52.29 36.32 38.64
C ASN A 56 53.12 35.51 39.66
N ASN A 57 52.54 34.45 40.24
CA ASN A 57 53.29 33.45 40.99
C ASN A 57 54.55 33.01 40.18
N PRO A 58 55.79 33.03 40.71
CA PRO A 58 56.23 33.07 42.13
C PRO A 58 56.29 34.43 42.84
N THR A 59 56.03 35.58 42.22
CA THR A 59 56.44 36.84 42.87
C THR A 59 55.51 37.31 43.98
N GLY A 60 54.26 36.82 44.03
CA GLY A 60 53.34 37.10 45.14
C GLY A 60 52.97 38.58 45.27
N ASN A 61 52.92 39.33 44.17
CA ASN A 61 52.75 40.79 44.23
C ASN A 61 51.79 41.38 43.18
N THR A 62 51.16 40.57 42.32
CA THR A 62 50.10 41.03 41.40
C THR A 62 48.83 40.23 41.61
N PHE A 63 47.78 40.92 42.06
CA PHE A 63 46.52 40.30 42.49
C PHE A 63 45.33 40.85 41.72
N SER A 64 44.35 39.99 41.46
CA SER A 64 43.04 40.35 40.93
C SER A 64 41.93 39.60 41.67
N THR A 65 40.70 40.08 41.57
CA THR A 65 39.53 39.29 41.98
C THR A 65 39.35 38.06 41.08
N TYR A 66 38.67 37.05 41.59
CA TYR A 66 38.27 35.83 40.87
C TYR A 66 36.83 35.47 41.24
N SER A 67 36.03 35.08 40.25
CA SER A 67 34.64 34.65 40.44
C SER A 67 34.43 33.29 39.78
N PRO A 68 33.73 32.33 40.43
CA PRO A 68 33.11 32.45 41.75
C PRO A 68 34.12 32.49 42.90
N ASP A 69 33.83 33.33 43.90
CA ASP A 69 34.70 33.61 45.03
C ASP A 69 35.01 32.34 45.84
N LEU A 70 36.28 32.18 46.22
CA LEU A 70 36.70 31.23 47.25
C LEU A 70 36.96 32.00 48.55
N THR A 71 36.23 31.66 49.61
CA THR A 71 36.39 32.31 50.91
C THR A 71 36.87 31.33 51.96
N ALA A 72 37.66 31.82 52.91
CA ALA A 72 38.10 31.10 54.10
C ALA A 72 37.62 31.87 55.35
N THR A 73 36.79 31.22 56.15
CA THR A 73 36.29 31.75 57.43
C THR A 73 37.09 31.16 58.57
N TYR A 74 37.78 32.02 59.32
CA TYR A 74 38.48 31.69 60.56
C TYR A 74 37.55 31.97 61.72
N ALA A 75 37.30 31.00 62.58
CA ALA A 75 36.44 31.12 63.75
C ALA A 75 37.13 30.55 64.99
N ILE A 76 37.21 31.38 66.02
CA ILE A 76 37.66 30.99 67.35
C ILE A 76 36.44 30.52 68.16
N SER A 77 36.54 29.34 68.73
CA SER A 77 35.54 28.80 69.66
C SER A 77 36.22 28.10 70.82
N ASN A 78 35.43 27.67 71.80
CA ASN A 78 35.92 26.88 72.95
C ASN A 78 37.15 27.49 73.63
N SER A 79 37.18 28.82 73.75
CA SER A 79 38.28 29.53 74.40
C SER A 79 38.37 29.13 75.87
N GLN A 80 39.55 28.71 76.26
CA GLN A 80 39.94 28.40 77.62
C GLN A 80 40.54 29.63 78.26
N TYR A 81 40.30 29.81 79.55
CA TYR A 81 40.81 30.91 80.36
C TYR A 81 40.29 32.29 79.92
N VAL A 82 39.52 32.93 80.79
CA VAL A 82 38.86 34.21 80.48
C VAL A 82 39.78 35.39 80.84
N PRO A 83 40.12 36.31 79.90
CA PRO A 83 40.88 37.53 80.19
C PRO A 83 40.10 38.55 81.02
N THR A 84 40.82 39.43 81.74
CA THR A 84 40.21 40.47 82.60
C THR A 84 39.91 41.80 81.90
N THR A 85 40.19 41.93 80.59
CA THR A 85 39.96 43.15 79.78
C THR A 85 38.61 43.15 79.06
N THR A 86 38.37 44.17 78.21
CA THR A 86 37.18 44.39 77.37
C THR A 86 36.71 43.19 76.54
N PHE A 87 37.48 42.12 76.42
CA PHE A 87 37.11 40.87 75.74
C PHE A 87 36.95 39.75 76.77
N THR A 88 35.81 39.77 77.47
CA THR A 88 35.54 38.92 78.65
C THR A 88 35.34 37.43 78.36
N ASN A 89 35.56 36.95 77.12
CA ASN A 89 35.12 35.60 76.72
C ASN A 89 36.12 34.82 75.83
N SER A 90 37.27 35.37 75.44
CA SER A 90 38.21 34.65 74.54
C SER A 90 39.68 34.98 74.79
N SER A 91 40.49 33.94 75.05
CA SER A 91 41.95 34.03 75.21
C SER A 91 42.72 34.08 73.89
N VAL A 92 42.04 33.79 72.78
CA VAL A 92 42.56 33.94 71.42
C VAL A 92 41.63 34.89 70.67
N VAL A 93 42.20 35.89 70.00
CA VAL A 93 41.44 36.87 69.22
C VAL A 93 42.09 37.13 67.87
N ILE A 94 41.28 37.58 66.90
CA ILE A 94 41.71 38.05 65.59
C ILE A 94 41.97 39.56 65.66
N GLY A 95 43.19 40.01 65.39
CA GLY A 95 43.68 41.38 65.55
C GLY A 95 44.37 41.62 66.91
N LEU A 96 44.75 42.88 67.18
CA LEU A 96 45.22 43.27 68.52
C LEU A 96 44.03 43.52 69.45
N ASP A 97 44.30 43.55 70.75
CA ASP A 97 43.31 43.86 71.79
C ASP A 97 42.80 45.32 71.78
N THR A 98 43.38 46.17 70.93
CA THR A 98 43.07 47.59 70.83
C THR A 98 42.09 47.84 69.69
N ALA A 99 40.89 48.32 70.04
CA ALA A 99 39.88 48.73 69.07
C ALA A 99 40.45 49.81 68.14
N GLY A 100 40.60 49.49 66.86
CA GLY A 100 41.26 50.38 65.89
C GLY A 100 42.31 49.70 65.01
N VAL A 101 42.78 48.50 65.38
CA VAL A 101 43.88 47.83 64.69
C VAL A 101 43.37 46.80 63.66
N PRO A 102 43.77 46.87 62.38
CA PRO A 102 43.33 45.92 61.36
C PRO A 102 43.69 44.46 61.68
N GLY A 103 42.67 43.58 61.72
CA GLY A 103 42.84 42.13 61.93
C GLY A 103 43.37 41.38 60.70
N TYR A 104 43.32 42.00 59.53
CA TYR A 104 43.89 41.53 58.27
C TYR A 104 45.08 42.41 57.89
N GLY A 105 46.28 41.84 57.78
CA GLY A 105 47.49 42.62 57.52
C GLY A 105 48.63 41.82 56.87
N PRO A 106 49.73 42.48 56.50
CA PRO A 106 50.82 41.84 55.76
C PRO A 106 51.45 40.68 56.54
N MET A 107 51.94 39.66 55.83
CA MET A 107 52.50 38.43 56.43
C MET A 107 53.74 38.69 57.31
N ASN A 108 54.43 39.83 57.18
CA ASN A 108 55.50 40.23 58.09
C ASN A 108 55.05 41.03 59.33
N SER A 109 53.75 41.10 59.61
CA SER A 109 53.24 41.85 60.77
C SER A 109 53.83 41.39 62.11
N TYR A 110 54.23 40.11 62.22
CA TYR A 110 54.88 39.55 63.40
C TYR A 110 56.10 38.71 63.02
N GLY A 111 57.13 38.72 63.88
CA GLY A 111 58.34 37.90 63.74
C GLY A 111 59.32 38.33 62.65
N ALA A 112 59.04 39.36 61.85
CA ALA A 112 59.89 39.80 60.74
C ALA A 112 60.36 38.68 59.76
N PRO A 113 59.47 37.79 59.29
CA PRO A 113 59.82 36.76 58.32
C PRO A 113 60.25 37.36 56.97
N ALA A 114 61.12 36.63 56.26
CA ALA A 114 61.55 36.94 54.91
C ALA A 114 60.71 36.18 53.87
N ASN A 115 60.62 36.70 52.63
CA ASN A 115 59.88 36.07 51.53
C ASN A 115 60.24 34.58 51.35
N ASN A 116 61.53 34.25 51.42
CA ASN A 116 62.02 32.87 51.25
C ASN A 116 61.66 31.90 52.38
N ASN A 117 61.04 32.38 53.48
CA ASN A 117 60.47 31.51 54.49
C ASN A 117 59.16 30.86 54.00
N PHE A 118 58.48 31.46 53.04
CA PHE A 118 57.18 31.03 52.57
C PHE A 118 57.24 30.42 51.17
N THR A 119 56.34 29.48 50.93
CA THR A 119 56.08 28.86 49.62
C THR A 119 54.60 28.95 49.33
N SER A 120 54.19 29.68 48.29
CA SER A 120 52.81 29.68 47.82
C SER A 120 52.48 28.43 46.99
N SER A 121 51.19 28.14 46.86
CA SER A 121 50.71 26.99 46.10
C SER A 121 51.10 27.11 44.63
N GLY A 122 51.64 26.02 44.06
CA GLY A 122 52.15 26.00 42.67
C GLY A 122 53.54 26.62 42.47
N SER A 123 54.18 27.10 43.53
CA SER A 123 55.52 27.67 43.49
C SER A 123 56.62 26.71 43.96
N THR A 124 57.85 26.97 43.54
CA THR A 124 59.05 26.29 44.06
C THR A 124 59.32 26.71 45.51
N ALA A 125 59.80 25.78 46.33
CA ALA A 125 60.06 26.02 47.76
C ALA A 125 60.81 27.34 48.01
N GLY A 126 60.28 28.19 48.89
CA GLY A 126 60.82 29.52 49.23
C GLY A 126 60.40 30.65 48.30
N ASN A 127 59.34 30.50 47.52
CA ASN A 127 58.84 31.53 46.59
C ASN A 127 57.30 31.60 46.61
N GLY A 128 56.70 32.64 46.04
CA GLY A 128 55.24 32.75 45.88
C GLY A 128 54.56 33.69 46.88
N ILE A 129 55.25 34.08 47.96
CA ILE A 129 54.72 35.01 48.97
C ILE A 129 55.68 36.18 49.12
N ASP A 130 55.18 37.39 48.85
CA ASP A 130 55.81 38.66 49.21
C ASP A 130 55.21 39.14 50.53
N VAL A 131 56.01 39.17 51.59
CA VAL A 131 55.51 39.44 52.94
C VAL A 131 54.90 40.84 53.12
N LEU A 132 55.14 41.77 52.19
CA LEU A 132 54.55 43.10 52.18
C LEU A 132 53.20 43.17 51.45
N ASN A 133 53.00 42.32 50.44
CA ASN A 133 51.84 42.38 49.54
C ASN A 133 50.84 41.24 49.78
N ASN A 134 51.29 40.10 50.30
CA ASN A 134 50.43 39.04 50.82
C ASN A 134 50.00 39.33 52.25
N TYR A 135 48.73 39.06 52.53
CA TYR A 135 48.10 39.38 53.79
C TYR A 135 47.61 38.09 54.47
N GLY A 136 47.55 38.12 55.79
CA GLY A 136 47.03 37.05 56.63
C GLY A 136 46.14 37.60 57.73
N ILE A 137 45.37 36.70 58.35
CA ILE A 137 44.68 37.00 59.60
C ILE A 137 45.72 37.08 60.72
N LYS A 138 45.70 38.18 61.46
CA LYS A 138 46.50 38.37 62.67
C LYS A 138 45.80 37.69 63.83
N PHE A 139 46.51 36.85 64.55
CA PHE A 139 46.06 36.24 65.80
C PHE A 139 46.87 36.81 66.96
N LEU A 140 46.20 37.02 68.09
CA LEU A 140 46.80 37.31 69.38
C LEU A 140 46.33 36.26 70.38
N VAL A 141 47.28 35.62 71.05
CA VAL A 141 47.05 34.60 72.09
C VAL A 141 47.50 35.17 73.42
N LEU A 142 46.55 35.46 74.29
CA LEU A 142 46.75 36.17 75.56
C LEU A 142 47.27 35.22 76.64
N THR A 143 48.38 35.57 77.29
CA THR A 143 48.97 34.76 78.38
C THR A 143 48.52 35.19 79.77
N GLN A 144 47.98 36.40 79.91
CA GLN A 144 47.52 36.94 81.18
C GLN A 144 46.54 36.03 81.94
N PRO A 145 45.57 35.35 81.31
CA PRO A 145 44.70 34.40 82.00
C PRO A 145 45.46 33.22 82.62
N LEU A 146 46.58 32.78 82.04
CA LEU A 146 47.38 31.69 82.60
C LEU A 146 48.12 32.13 83.87
N ARG A 147 48.57 33.39 83.90
CA ARG A 147 49.15 34.03 85.10
C ARG A 147 48.13 34.10 86.23
N THR A 148 46.94 34.62 85.95
CA THR A 148 45.88 34.81 86.96
C THR A 148 45.35 33.48 87.51
N ASN A 149 45.44 32.40 86.72
CA ASN A 149 45.12 31.03 87.13
C ASN A 149 46.32 30.26 87.72
N ASN A 150 47.46 30.92 87.95
CA ASN A 150 48.65 30.36 88.60
C ASN A 150 49.21 29.10 87.89
N ILE A 151 49.19 29.11 86.55
CA ILE A 151 49.63 28.02 85.68
C ILE A 151 51.15 28.15 85.42
N SER A 152 51.89 27.05 85.44
CA SER A 152 53.35 27.03 85.20
C SER A 152 53.72 27.39 83.75
N THR A 153 54.90 27.95 83.50
CA THR A 153 55.43 28.20 82.13
C THR A 153 56.11 26.97 81.50
N SER A 154 56.28 25.88 82.25
CA SER A 154 57.02 24.67 81.83
C SER A 154 56.27 23.73 80.88
N GLY A 155 54.98 23.98 80.64
CA GLY A 155 54.12 23.16 79.79
C GLY A 155 53.58 23.89 78.54
N ALA A 156 52.88 23.15 77.69
CA ALA A 156 52.05 23.70 76.62
C ALA A 156 50.58 23.64 77.04
N TYR A 157 49.85 24.73 76.87
CA TYR A 157 48.48 24.89 77.38
C TYR A 157 47.52 25.20 76.24
N TYR A 158 46.40 24.48 76.20
CA TYR A 158 45.33 24.65 75.22
C TYR A 158 44.58 25.96 75.48
N MET A 159 44.48 26.81 74.46
CA MET A 159 43.92 28.15 74.57
C MET A 159 42.56 28.26 73.90
N ALA A 160 42.38 27.78 72.67
CA ALA A 160 41.09 27.81 71.97
C ALA A 160 41.07 26.89 70.75
N ASP A 161 39.87 26.59 70.24
CA ASP A 161 39.67 25.97 68.95
C ASP A 161 39.72 27.03 67.84
N LEU A 162 40.58 26.85 66.84
CA LEU A 162 40.57 27.59 65.59
C LEU A 162 40.00 26.71 64.49
N THR A 163 38.83 27.08 63.96
CA THR A 163 38.23 26.42 62.80
C THR A 163 38.38 27.29 61.57
N ILE A 164 38.92 26.72 60.50
CA ILE A 164 38.99 27.31 59.17
C ILE A 164 37.95 26.60 58.32
N THR A 165 37.01 27.34 57.74
CA THR A 165 35.96 26.79 56.87
C THR A 165 36.02 27.46 55.51
N PHE A 166 36.13 26.66 54.46
CA PHE A 166 36.06 27.10 53.07
C PHE A 166 34.60 27.06 52.58
N ASN A 167 34.19 28.03 51.76
CA ASN A 167 32.84 28.03 51.17
C ASN A 167 32.65 26.95 50.08
N ARG A 168 33.73 26.34 49.62
CA ARG A 168 33.75 25.14 48.76
C ARG A 168 34.99 24.30 49.05
N ALA A 169 35.01 23.08 48.55
CA ALA A 169 36.09 22.14 48.81
C ALA A 169 37.40 22.56 48.12
N VAL A 170 38.53 22.44 48.82
CA VAL A 170 39.88 22.71 48.29
C VAL A 170 40.77 21.48 48.40
N ASN A 171 41.77 21.40 47.52
CA ASN A 171 42.75 20.32 47.51
C ASN A 171 44.13 20.83 47.89
N ASN A 172 44.81 20.11 48.77
CA ASN A 172 46.19 20.35 49.19
C ASN A 172 46.51 21.81 49.58
N PRO A 173 45.66 22.50 50.38
CA PRO A 173 45.89 23.90 50.72
C PRO A 173 47.21 24.07 51.48
N ILE A 174 47.89 25.19 51.26
CA ILE A 174 49.09 25.58 52.00
C ILE A 174 48.74 26.68 53.00
N ILE A 175 49.00 26.42 54.27
CA ILE A 175 48.87 27.37 55.37
C ILE A 175 50.21 28.07 55.56
N HIS A 176 50.21 29.40 55.54
CA HIS A 176 51.36 30.25 55.79
C HIS A 176 51.27 30.79 57.20
N LEU A 177 52.29 30.56 58.02
CA LEU A 177 52.35 31.06 59.40
C LEU A 177 53.55 32.00 59.52
N GLY A 178 53.30 33.25 59.88
CA GLY A 178 54.34 34.24 60.13
C GLY A 178 54.42 34.59 61.61
N GLY A 179 55.55 34.29 62.23
CA GLY A 179 55.88 34.80 63.56
C GLY A 179 55.40 33.99 64.76
N LEU A 180 55.20 32.67 64.68
CA LEU A 180 54.93 31.85 65.88
C LEU A 180 56.05 32.01 66.90
N GLY A 181 55.74 32.57 68.06
CA GLY A 181 56.71 33.02 69.06
C GLY A 181 57.30 34.40 68.76
N GLY A 182 56.48 35.34 68.33
CA GLY A 182 56.88 36.70 68.00
C GLY A 182 55.98 37.73 68.68
N TYR A 183 56.57 38.59 69.53
CA TYR A 183 55.90 39.81 70.01
C TYR A 183 56.88 40.96 70.29
N VAL A 184 56.34 42.19 70.33
CA VAL A 184 57.03 43.49 70.45
C VAL A 184 57.23 43.83 71.94
N ASN A 185 58.46 44.11 72.37
CA ASN A 185 58.87 44.56 73.73
C ASN A 185 59.14 43.48 74.81
N THR A 186 59.85 42.40 74.44
CA THR A 186 60.49 41.36 75.29
C THR A 186 59.61 40.29 75.96
N LEU A 187 60.11 39.03 75.83
CA LEU A 187 59.66 37.72 76.35
C LEU A 187 58.60 37.05 75.44
N GLY A 188 58.67 35.79 75.02
CA GLY A 188 59.32 34.57 75.53
C GLY A 188 58.35 33.36 75.46
N PHE A 189 57.34 33.42 74.59
CA PHE A 189 56.26 32.45 74.48
C PHE A 189 56.09 32.05 73.03
N ALA A 190 55.64 30.84 72.75
CA ALA A 190 55.33 30.41 71.39
C ALA A 190 53.99 29.70 71.33
N SER A 191 53.15 30.13 70.40
CA SER A 191 51.95 29.44 70.00
C SER A 191 52.29 28.22 69.14
N GLY A 192 51.43 27.22 69.26
CA GLY A 192 51.42 26.03 68.41
C GLY A 192 50.00 25.71 67.99
N LEU A 193 49.88 24.88 66.96
CA LEU A 193 48.62 24.44 66.40
C LEU A 193 48.63 22.91 66.32
N GLU A 194 47.53 22.26 66.67
CA GLU A 194 47.36 20.82 66.45
C GLU A 194 46.10 20.55 65.65
N LEU A 195 46.23 19.91 64.49
CA LEU A 195 45.08 19.55 63.65
C LEU A 195 44.31 18.38 64.30
N THR A 196 43.09 18.67 64.77
CA THR A 196 42.24 17.72 65.52
C THR A 196 40.88 17.47 64.89
N GLY A 197 40.53 18.16 63.80
CA GLY A 197 39.30 17.90 63.07
C GLY A 197 39.35 18.40 61.63
N SER A 198 38.53 17.80 60.79
CA SER A 198 38.26 18.22 59.41
C SER A 198 36.99 17.52 58.93
N ASN A 199 36.42 17.98 57.82
CA ASN A 199 35.40 17.19 57.10
C ASN A 199 35.99 15.92 56.47
N ILE A 200 37.32 15.84 56.32
CA ILE A 200 38.04 14.63 55.89
C ILE A 200 38.60 13.90 57.11
N ALA A 201 38.52 12.57 57.13
CA ALA A 201 39.09 11.77 58.19
C ALA A 201 40.59 12.10 58.39
N LEU A 202 41.01 12.36 59.63
CA LEU A 202 42.38 12.81 59.94
C LEU A 202 43.48 11.82 59.54
N SER A 203 43.14 10.53 59.42
CA SER A 203 44.04 9.50 58.88
C SER A 203 44.43 9.76 57.43
N ASN A 204 43.58 10.45 56.68
CA ASN A 204 43.76 10.75 55.26
C ASN A 204 44.37 12.14 55.04
N LEU A 205 44.65 12.89 56.13
CA LEU A 205 45.31 14.19 56.07
C LEU A 205 46.74 14.08 56.59
N LEU A 206 47.69 14.72 55.91
CA LEU A 206 49.09 14.82 56.33
C LEU A 206 49.56 16.28 56.32
N LEU A 207 50.22 16.73 57.38
CA LEU A 207 50.89 18.02 57.41
C LEU A 207 52.33 17.86 56.91
N GLU A 208 52.70 18.62 55.87
CA GLU A 208 54.03 18.64 55.29
C GLU A 208 54.59 20.05 55.36
N ARG A 209 55.74 20.23 56.03
CA ARG A 209 56.47 21.50 55.96
C ARG A 209 57.05 21.67 54.55
N VAL A 210 56.65 22.75 53.87
CA VAL A 210 57.10 23.07 52.50
C VAL A 210 58.31 24.00 52.52
N SER A 211 58.29 25.01 53.39
CA SER A 211 59.40 25.95 53.63
C SER A 211 59.30 26.56 55.02
N GLY A 212 60.35 27.27 55.45
CA GLY A 212 60.34 28.07 56.67
C GLY A 212 61.74 28.44 57.12
N ASN A 213 61.85 29.27 58.14
CA ASN A 213 63.13 29.59 58.76
C ASN A 213 63.80 28.36 59.44
N SER A 214 65.12 28.27 59.36
CA SER A 214 65.96 27.13 59.76
C SER A 214 67.27 27.67 60.38
N PRO A 215 67.91 27.02 61.39
CA PRO A 215 67.72 25.63 61.84
C PRO A 215 66.76 25.40 63.02
N ALA A 216 66.35 26.44 63.76
CA ALA A 216 65.44 26.35 64.90
C ALA A 216 64.23 27.29 64.72
N GLY A 217 63.25 26.86 63.92
CA GLY A 217 62.10 27.66 63.51
C GLY A 217 60.80 26.85 63.43
N ILE A 218 59.98 27.07 62.40
CA ILE A 218 58.70 26.36 62.25
C ILE A 218 58.90 24.86 62.03
N THR A 219 58.22 24.04 62.82
CA THR A 219 58.38 22.58 62.85
C THR A 219 57.02 21.89 62.76
N VAL A 220 56.96 20.80 61.99
CA VAL A 220 55.79 19.94 61.86
C VAL A 220 56.14 18.55 62.38
N SER A 221 55.37 18.07 63.36
CA SER A 221 55.50 16.71 63.92
C SER A 221 54.13 16.07 63.98
N GLY A 222 53.87 15.10 63.09
CA GLY A 222 52.55 14.47 62.97
C GLY A 222 51.47 15.48 62.57
N LYS A 223 50.59 15.81 63.53
CA LYS A 223 49.49 16.78 63.37
C LYS A 223 49.75 18.13 64.06
N GLN A 224 50.92 18.29 64.67
CA GLN A 224 51.31 19.50 65.40
C GLN A 224 52.23 20.38 64.56
N ILE A 225 51.97 21.69 64.61
CA ILE A 225 52.79 22.77 64.05
C ILE A 225 53.23 23.64 65.23
N TYR A 226 54.53 23.81 65.42
CA TYR A 226 55.05 24.60 66.54
C TYR A 226 56.40 25.23 66.18
N ASN A 227 56.78 26.28 66.90
CA ASN A 227 58.15 26.80 66.88
C ASN A 227 59.03 25.90 67.76
N SER A 228 60.09 25.31 67.21
CA SER A 228 61.02 24.44 67.95
C SER A 228 62.22 25.16 68.56
N SER A 229 62.33 26.49 68.40
CA SER A 229 63.39 27.25 69.05
C SER A 229 63.33 27.16 70.57
N THR A 230 64.51 27.01 71.17
CA THR A 230 64.73 27.10 72.62
C THR A 230 64.93 28.56 73.07
N TYR A 231 65.16 29.48 72.15
CA TYR A 231 65.32 30.92 72.41
C TYR A 231 64.37 31.68 71.50
N ILE A 232 63.28 32.21 72.04
CA ILE A 232 62.20 32.81 71.27
C ILE A 232 62.35 34.34 71.33
N TYR A 233 63.03 34.91 70.34
CA TYR A 233 63.16 36.36 70.14
C TYR A 233 62.43 36.79 68.86
N ALA A 234 61.92 38.02 68.84
CA ALA A 234 61.24 38.62 67.69
C ALA A 234 62.22 39.07 66.58
N ASP A 235 63.13 38.20 66.14
CA ASP A 235 64.28 38.54 65.28
C ASP A 235 64.33 37.76 63.93
N GLY A 236 63.21 37.22 63.45
CA GLY A 236 63.13 36.52 62.16
C GLY A 236 63.69 35.10 62.18
N VAL A 237 64.89 34.90 62.74
CA VAL A 237 65.53 33.58 62.81
C VAL A 237 64.94 32.68 63.90
N ASN A 238 64.46 33.27 65.00
CA ASN A 238 63.91 32.53 66.14
C ASN A 238 62.38 32.48 66.22
N SER A 239 61.68 33.30 65.43
CA SER A 239 60.21 33.30 65.36
C SER A 239 59.73 32.33 64.26
N GLY A 240 59.04 31.25 64.62
CA GLY A 240 58.65 30.20 63.69
C GLY A 240 57.79 30.72 62.53
N SER A 241 58.37 30.75 61.33
CA SER A 241 57.68 31.23 60.13
C SER A 241 57.87 30.28 58.96
N GLY A 242 56.79 29.97 58.24
CA GLY A 242 56.86 29.21 56.99
C GLY A 242 55.54 28.67 56.48
N SER A 243 55.63 27.75 55.52
CA SER A 243 54.49 27.17 54.80
C SER A 243 54.30 25.69 55.13
N ILE A 244 53.07 25.28 55.43
CA ILE A 244 52.68 23.90 55.71
C ILE A 244 51.58 23.50 54.73
N ARG A 245 51.83 22.46 53.93
CA ARG A 245 50.81 21.86 53.07
C ARG A 245 49.99 20.87 53.88
N VAL A 246 48.67 20.99 53.81
CA VAL A 246 47.74 19.98 54.30
C VAL A 246 47.42 19.05 53.15
N LYS A 247 48.12 17.92 53.03
CA LYS A 247 47.85 16.95 51.95
C LYS A 247 46.49 16.28 52.19
N GLY A 248 45.61 16.43 51.23
CA GLY A 248 44.23 15.95 51.27
C GLY A 248 43.38 16.62 50.21
N ASN A 249 42.38 15.90 49.71
CA ASN A 249 41.45 16.40 48.71
C ASN A 249 40.05 16.56 49.32
N GLY A 250 39.27 17.52 48.82
CA GLY A 250 37.89 17.73 49.25
C GLY A 250 37.75 18.48 50.58
N ILE A 251 38.77 19.23 51.02
CA ILE A 251 38.79 19.87 52.34
C ILE A 251 37.86 21.09 52.33
N THR A 252 36.83 21.09 53.17
CA THR A 252 35.95 22.25 53.42
C THR A 252 36.14 22.79 54.83
N SER A 253 36.72 22.04 55.77
CA SER A 253 36.98 22.50 57.12
C SER A 253 38.28 21.93 57.69
N LEU A 254 39.00 22.73 58.46
CA LEU A 254 40.16 22.35 59.26
C LEU A 254 40.00 22.92 60.67
N LYS A 255 40.08 22.07 61.69
CA LYS A 255 40.01 22.45 63.10
C LYS A 255 41.36 22.23 63.77
N PHE A 256 41.94 23.31 64.28
CA PHE A 256 43.18 23.32 65.04
C PHE A 256 42.90 23.64 66.50
N LEU A 257 43.52 22.91 67.41
CA LEU A 257 43.70 23.38 68.78
C LEU A 257 44.85 24.39 68.79
N VAL A 258 44.63 25.57 69.34
CA VAL A 258 45.68 26.57 69.56
C VAL A 258 46.26 26.36 70.95
N PHE A 259 47.57 26.20 71.04
CA PHE A 259 48.30 26.07 72.30
C PHE A 259 49.29 27.22 72.48
N ILE A 260 49.72 27.47 73.71
CA ILE A 260 50.84 28.35 74.04
C ILE A 260 51.78 27.69 75.03
N ARG A 261 53.10 27.92 74.88
CA ARG A 261 54.14 27.44 75.80
C ARG A 261 55.12 28.55 76.16
N GLY A 262 55.79 28.42 77.29
CA GLY A 262 56.96 29.24 77.63
C GLY A 262 58.22 28.86 76.84
N ASP A 263 59.17 29.78 76.77
CA ASP A 263 60.49 29.62 76.15
C ASP A 263 61.54 28.92 77.05
N GLY A 264 61.22 28.72 78.33
CA GLY A 264 62.11 28.06 79.29
C GLY A 264 63.29 28.93 79.76
N TYR A 265 63.35 30.22 79.41
CA TYR A 265 64.42 31.13 79.81
C TYR A 265 64.11 31.88 81.13
N MET A 266 62.85 31.90 81.56
CA MET A 266 62.43 32.59 82.78
C MET A 266 62.78 31.78 84.03
N THR A 267 63.52 32.37 84.97
CA THR A 267 63.92 31.73 86.25
C THR A 267 62.81 31.64 87.29
N ASP A 268 61.64 32.22 87.01
CA ASP A 268 60.43 32.16 87.84
C ASP A 268 59.40 31.21 87.18
N PRO A 269 58.99 30.12 87.87
CA PRO A 269 58.10 29.10 87.32
C PRO A 269 56.67 29.56 86.97
N ILE A 270 56.25 30.80 87.31
CA ILE A 270 54.88 31.32 87.06
C ILE A 270 54.89 32.64 86.25
N ASN A 271 56.01 33.03 85.64
CA ASN A 271 56.14 34.35 85.01
C ASN A 271 55.57 34.43 83.57
N TRP A 272 54.30 34.10 83.40
CA TRP A 272 53.51 34.61 82.26
C TRP A 272 53.46 36.14 82.34
N ALA A 273 53.21 36.81 81.23
CA ALA A 273 53.35 38.26 81.17
C ALA A 273 52.31 39.02 82.03
N THR A 274 52.71 40.20 82.51
CA THR A 274 51.94 40.95 83.53
C THR A 274 50.79 41.73 82.92
N TYR A 275 50.96 42.29 81.72
CA TYR A 275 49.94 43.10 81.07
C TYR A 275 48.94 42.23 80.30
N ASP A 276 47.71 42.72 80.25
CA ASP A 276 46.60 42.03 79.59
C ASP A 276 46.71 42.03 78.05
N THR A 277 47.78 42.65 77.51
CA THR A 277 48.13 42.78 76.10
C THR A 277 49.20 41.78 75.66
N ASP A 278 49.77 41.03 76.61
CA ASP A 278 50.99 40.27 76.41
C ASP A 278 50.73 38.78 76.13
N GLY A 279 51.49 38.25 75.19
CA GLY A 279 51.43 36.85 74.80
C GLY A 279 52.16 36.60 73.49
N ASP A 280 51.62 35.70 72.67
CA ASP A 280 52.17 35.45 71.33
C ASP A 280 51.23 35.97 70.24
N ALA A 281 51.81 36.44 69.14
CA ALA A 281 51.05 36.91 68.00
C ALA A 281 51.63 36.36 66.70
N PHE A 282 50.75 35.92 65.80
CA PHE A 282 51.17 35.37 64.51
C PHE A 282 50.21 35.77 63.40
N THR A 283 50.68 35.71 62.17
CA THR A 283 49.85 35.85 60.98
C THR A 283 49.57 34.47 60.38
N MET A 284 48.35 34.25 59.90
CA MET A 284 47.99 33.06 59.14
C MET A 284 47.43 33.46 57.78
N GLY A 285 48.09 33.04 56.72
CA GLY A 285 47.63 33.13 55.33
C GLY A 285 47.33 31.74 54.77
N ILE A 286 46.60 31.68 53.66
CA ILE A 286 46.35 30.45 52.90
C ILE A 286 46.58 30.72 51.43
N SER A 287 47.16 29.75 50.73
CA SER A 287 47.13 29.64 49.28
C SER A 287 46.63 28.27 48.85
N VAL A 288 46.00 28.20 47.68
CA VAL A 288 45.50 26.96 47.07
C VAL A 288 45.70 26.96 45.56
N LEU A 289 45.89 25.77 44.98
CA LEU A 289 45.71 25.55 43.55
C LEU A 289 44.30 25.03 43.29
N GLU A 290 43.61 25.67 42.37
CA GLU A 290 42.26 25.31 41.96
C GLU A 290 42.08 25.62 40.46
N SER A 291 41.36 24.74 39.76
CA SER A 291 41.03 24.90 38.34
C SER A 291 39.52 24.71 38.11
N ASP A 292 39.05 24.98 36.89
CA ASP A 292 37.70 24.69 36.41
C ASP A 292 37.88 24.22 34.97
N LEU A 293 38.03 22.91 34.79
CA LEU A 293 38.16 22.33 33.46
C LEU A 293 36.78 22.30 32.82
N GLN A 294 36.73 22.40 31.50
CA GLN A 294 35.50 22.34 30.74
C GLN A 294 35.77 21.66 29.42
N VAL A 295 34.82 20.85 28.96
CA VAL A 295 34.81 20.31 27.60
C VAL A 295 33.52 20.66 26.89
N THR A 296 33.62 21.05 25.62
CA THR A 296 32.48 21.15 24.70
C THR A 296 32.73 20.29 23.47
N LYS A 297 31.66 19.83 22.83
CA LYS A 297 31.73 18.91 21.70
C LYS A 297 30.65 19.19 20.68
N THR A 298 31.00 19.20 19.40
CA THR A 298 30.07 19.32 18.28
C THR A 298 30.42 18.34 17.16
N VAL A 299 29.49 18.13 16.23
CA VAL A 299 29.72 17.41 14.96
C VAL A 299 29.39 18.37 13.82
N ASN A 300 30.18 18.35 12.74
CA ASN A 300 30.02 19.29 11.63
C ASN A 300 28.79 19.01 10.75
N ASN A 301 28.37 17.75 10.63
CA ASN A 301 27.16 17.34 9.93
C ASN A 301 26.42 16.34 10.81
N ALA A 302 25.24 16.74 11.28
CA ALA A 302 24.38 15.87 12.07
C ALA A 302 23.57 14.89 11.18
N ASN A 303 23.39 15.12 9.88
CA ASN A 303 22.68 14.21 8.96
C ASN A 303 23.62 13.75 7.83
N PRO A 304 24.65 12.93 8.11
CA PRO A 304 25.56 12.43 7.09
C PRO A 304 24.99 11.20 6.38
N THR A 305 25.31 11.06 5.09
CA THR A 305 25.08 9.81 4.35
C THR A 305 26.06 8.72 4.81
N ILE A 306 25.66 7.45 4.71
CA ILE A 306 26.52 6.30 5.05
C ILE A 306 27.83 6.37 4.25
N GLY A 307 28.95 6.14 4.92
CA GLY A 307 30.27 6.15 4.28
C GLY A 307 30.88 7.54 4.05
N SER A 308 30.14 8.62 4.34
CA SER A 308 30.72 9.96 4.38
C SER A 308 31.58 10.17 5.65
N ASN A 309 32.39 11.22 5.65
CA ASN A 309 33.20 11.61 6.80
C ASN A 309 32.51 12.72 7.60
N VAL A 310 32.42 12.53 8.92
CA VAL A 310 32.06 13.59 9.87
C VAL A 310 33.28 14.00 10.69
N ILE A 311 33.24 15.22 11.23
CA ILE A 311 34.27 15.79 12.09
C ILE A 311 33.66 16.11 13.44
N PHE A 312 34.14 15.43 14.48
CA PHE A 312 33.87 15.79 15.86
C PHE A 312 34.87 16.83 16.33
N ALA A 313 34.39 18.02 16.68
CA ALA A 313 35.21 19.08 17.26
C ALA A 313 35.05 19.06 18.79
N VAL A 314 36.15 18.86 19.50
CA VAL A 314 36.24 18.88 20.96
C VAL A 314 37.06 20.09 21.39
N THR A 315 36.53 20.88 22.32
CA THR A 315 37.22 22.03 22.88
C THR A 315 37.40 21.83 24.37
N ALA A 316 38.65 21.80 24.82
CA ALA A 316 39.01 21.73 26.24
C ALA A 316 39.44 23.11 26.71
N LYS A 317 38.89 23.58 27.83
CA LYS A 317 39.17 24.90 28.39
C LYS A 317 39.42 24.80 29.90
N ASN A 318 40.29 25.66 30.42
CA ASN A 318 40.41 25.88 31.86
C ASN A 318 39.87 27.27 32.19
N ASN A 319 38.69 27.34 32.79
CA ASN A 319 38.07 28.58 33.28
C ASN A 319 38.57 28.98 34.67
N GLY A 320 39.36 28.11 35.32
CA GLY A 320 39.78 28.30 36.69
C GLY A 320 40.95 29.27 36.86
N PRO A 321 41.29 29.61 38.12
CA PRO A 321 42.28 30.62 38.44
C PRO A 321 43.72 30.12 38.33
N SER A 322 43.94 28.80 38.26
CA SER A 322 45.26 28.16 38.24
C SER A 322 45.45 27.33 36.98
N ASN A 323 46.70 27.15 36.53
CA ASN A 323 47.05 26.16 35.51
C ASN A 323 46.69 24.74 36.02
N ASN A 324 46.37 23.82 35.11
CA ASN A 324 46.19 22.41 35.45
C ASN A 324 47.16 21.53 34.65
N THR A 325 47.71 20.51 35.29
CA THR A 325 48.62 19.52 34.70
C THR A 325 47.94 18.16 34.54
N GLY A 326 48.56 17.25 33.80
CA GLY A 326 48.00 15.91 33.57
C GLY A 326 46.65 15.93 32.83
N VAL A 327 46.32 17.05 32.17
CA VAL A 327 45.02 17.28 31.55
C VAL A 327 44.85 16.31 30.39
N ARG A 328 43.75 15.56 30.42
CA ARG A 328 43.38 14.58 29.40
C ARG A 328 41.89 14.61 29.14
N VAL A 329 41.52 14.41 27.88
CA VAL A 329 40.14 14.17 27.47
C VAL A 329 40.00 12.73 27.01
N ASN A 330 38.98 12.02 27.48
CA ASN A 330 38.61 10.71 26.98
C ASN A 330 37.44 10.87 26.00
N ASP A 331 37.69 10.64 24.72
CA ASP A 331 36.74 10.78 23.61
C ASP A 331 36.90 9.61 22.62
N LEU A 332 36.41 8.43 23.03
CA LEU A 332 36.46 7.22 22.20
C LEU A 332 35.35 7.25 21.15
N LEU A 333 35.72 7.10 19.88
CA LEU A 333 34.73 6.97 18.81
C LEU A 333 33.88 5.71 19.04
N PRO A 334 32.54 5.84 19.03
CA PRO A 334 31.66 4.70 19.21
C PRO A 334 31.61 3.80 17.96
N SER A 335 30.96 2.64 18.09
CA SER A 335 30.98 1.57 17.07
C SER A 335 30.44 1.96 15.69
N GLY A 336 29.56 2.97 15.63
CA GLY A 336 28.98 3.52 14.39
C GLY A 336 29.96 4.29 13.51
N TYR A 337 31.21 4.44 13.94
CA TYR A 337 32.24 5.11 13.16
C TYR A 337 33.47 4.24 12.93
N THR A 338 34.19 4.55 11.84
CA THR A 338 35.57 4.13 11.63
C THR A 338 36.45 5.36 11.74
N TYR A 339 37.47 5.32 12.59
CA TYR A 339 38.44 6.40 12.69
C TYR A 339 39.14 6.65 11.33
N VAL A 340 39.27 7.91 10.91
CA VAL A 340 39.99 8.31 9.69
C VAL A 340 41.26 9.08 10.04
N SER A 341 41.14 10.20 10.73
CA SER A 341 42.26 11.06 11.10
C SER A 341 41.90 11.93 12.31
N HIS A 342 42.89 12.59 12.90
CA HIS A 342 42.64 13.67 13.84
C HIS A 342 43.65 14.80 13.66
N THR A 343 43.27 15.99 14.11
CA THR A 343 44.16 17.14 14.25
C THR A 343 43.92 17.75 15.62
N ALA A 344 44.98 17.92 16.41
CA ALA A 344 44.91 18.60 17.70
C ALA A 344 45.79 19.86 17.67
N SER A 345 45.46 20.87 18.48
CA SER A 345 46.27 22.09 18.57
C SER A 345 47.72 21.79 18.96
N THR A 346 48.67 22.46 18.31
CA THR A 346 50.12 22.24 18.45
C THR A 346 50.63 22.55 19.86
N GLY A 347 51.25 21.54 20.49
CA GLY A 347 51.79 21.63 21.84
C GLY A 347 51.62 20.31 22.60
N ASN A 348 52.36 19.28 22.19
CA ASN A 348 52.45 17.97 22.87
C ASN A 348 51.15 17.16 23.03
N SER A 349 50.10 17.47 22.27
CA SER A 349 48.83 16.78 22.39
C SER A 349 48.71 15.56 21.47
N SER A 350 48.51 14.38 22.05
CA SER A 350 48.43 13.09 21.35
C SER A 350 47.05 12.49 21.58
N TYR A 351 46.30 12.26 20.50
CA TYR A 351 45.06 11.47 20.54
C TYR A 351 45.35 10.03 20.12
N VAL A 352 44.93 9.07 20.93
CA VAL A 352 45.07 7.64 20.66
C VAL A 352 43.71 7.06 20.28
N PRO A 353 43.43 6.78 18.99
CA PRO A 353 42.10 6.41 18.53
C PRO A 353 41.52 5.14 19.20
N GLY A 354 42.37 4.16 19.52
CA GLY A 354 41.93 2.90 20.13
C GLY A 354 41.48 3.03 21.58
N THR A 355 41.87 4.10 22.28
CA THR A 355 41.45 4.37 23.67
C THR A 355 40.62 5.64 23.80
N GLY A 356 40.60 6.49 22.78
CA GLY A 356 39.96 7.81 22.82
C GLY A 356 40.73 8.85 23.64
N ILE A 357 41.89 8.52 24.18
CA ILE A 357 42.62 9.41 25.09
C ILE A 357 43.34 10.50 24.28
N TRP A 358 42.91 11.74 24.48
CA TRP A 358 43.61 12.96 24.08
C TRP A 358 44.38 13.53 25.26
N THR A 359 45.70 13.39 25.25
CA THR A 359 46.56 14.01 26.28
C THR A 359 46.83 15.45 25.89
N ILE A 360 46.48 16.41 26.75
CA ILE A 360 46.80 17.84 26.58
C ILE A 360 48.05 18.19 27.41
N GLY A 361 48.20 17.57 28.57
CA GLY A 361 49.33 17.83 29.48
C GLY A 361 49.06 19.05 30.35
N ASN A 362 49.62 20.21 29.98
CA ASN A 362 49.43 21.45 30.73
C ASN A 362 48.40 22.35 30.03
N LEU A 363 47.34 22.73 30.75
CA LEU A 363 46.35 23.70 30.29
C LEU A 363 46.35 24.91 31.22
N ALA A 364 46.94 26.01 30.75
CA ALA A 364 47.07 27.25 31.52
C ALA A 364 45.71 27.87 31.86
N ASP A 365 45.66 28.72 32.87
CA ASP A 365 44.46 29.46 33.25
C ASP A 365 43.91 30.27 32.05
N GLY A 366 42.61 30.15 31.79
CA GLY A 366 41.96 30.77 30.62
C GLY A 366 42.31 30.16 29.26
N ALA A 367 43.27 29.24 29.17
CA ALA A 367 43.69 28.65 27.91
C ALA A 367 42.66 27.65 27.36
N THR A 368 42.69 27.49 26.04
CA THR A 368 41.84 26.55 25.29
C THR A 368 42.72 25.69 24.39
N SER A 369 42.37 24.41 24.29
CA SER A 369 42.97 23.43 23.38
C SER A 369 41.85 22.80 22.55
N THR A 370 42.12 22.43 21.30
CA THR A 370 41.11 21.83 20.41
C THR A 370 41.58 20.51 19.80
N LEU A 371 40.63 19.61 19.59
CA LEU A 371 40.80 18.34 18.87
C LEU A 371 39.69 18.23 17.83
N SER A 372 40.06 17.91 16.59
CA SER A 372 39.13 17.53 15.54
C SER A 372 39.38 16.07 15.17
N VAL A 373 38.40 15.20 15.38
CA VAL A 373 38.47 13.79 15.00
C VAL A 373 37.59 13.57 13.77
N SER A 374 38.21 13.20 12.64
CA SER A 374 37.48 12.78 11.44
C SER A 374 37.19 11.29 11.49
N ALA A 375 35.95 10.93 11.25
CA ALA A 375 35.49 9.56 11.28
C ALA A 375 34.52 9.27 10.13
N LYS A 376 34.63 8.08 9.55
CA LYS A 376 33.75 7.58 8.49
C LYS A 376 32.52 6.94 9.11
N VAL A 377 31.34 7.36 8.71
CA VAL A 377 30.05 6.85 9.18
C VAL A 377 29.82 5.43 8.65
N LYS A 378 29.47 4.48 9.53
CA LYS A 378 29.06 3.12 9.14
C LYS A 378 27.54 3.06 8.98
N ALA A 379 27.04 1.98 8.38
CA ALA A 379 25.60 1.72 8.26
C ALA A 379 24.94 1.38 9.61
N THR A 380 25.69 0.78 10.54
CA THR A 380 25.19 0.38 11.86
C THR A 380 26.20 0.69 12.96
N GLY A 381 25.68 0.90 14.17
CA GLY A 381 26.45 1.07 15.39
C GLY A 381 25.95 2.25 16.23
N ASN A 382 26.65 2.56 17.31
CA ASN A 382 26.31 3.72 18.15
C ASN A 382 26.90 4.99 17.52
N TYR A 383 26.06 6.02 17.37
CA TYR A 383 26.39 7.30 16.77
C TYR A 383 26.62 8.44 17.77
N THR A 384 26.47 8.18 19.07
CA THR A 384 26.66 9.15 20.14
C THR A 384 28.10 9.12 20.67
N ASN A 385 28.86 10.19 20.44
CA ASN A 385 30.24 10.31 20.87
C ASN A 385 30.35 11.31 22.04
N THR A 386 30.94 10.86 23.16
CA THR A 386 31.05 11.63 24.40
C THR A 386 32.51 11.87 24.76
N ALA A 387 32.84 13.11 25.07
CA ALA A 387 34.11 13.54 25.61
C ALA A 387 34.00 13.83 27.12
N THR A 388 34.94 13.34 27.93
CA THR A 388 35.10 13.70 29.34
C THR A 388 36.50 14.23 29.63
N ILE A 389 36.64 15.31 30.39
CA ILE A 389 37.94 15.93 30.71
C ILE A 389 38.30 15.73 32.20
N SER A 390 39.59 15.61 32.48
CA SER A 390 40.15 15.51 33.85
C SER A 390 41.57 16.08 33.90
N GLY A 391 42.06 16.42 35.09
CA GLY A 391 43.42 16.89 35.36
C GLY A 391 43.88 16.57 36.80
N ASP A 392 45.07 17.03 37.17
CA ASP A 392 45.68 16.75 38.48
C ASP A 392 45.20 17.71 39.58
N ASN A 393 44.91 18.97 39.22
CA ASN A 393 44.40 19.97 40.17
C ASN A 393 42.88 19.81 40.37
N GLY A 394 42.41 20.23 41.55
CA GLY A 394 40.99 20.19 41.90
C GLY A 394 40.15 21.03 40.94
N ASP A 395 38.95 20.52 40.67
CA ASP A 395 37.93 21.17 39.86
C ASP A 395 36.64 21.28 40.69
N PHE A 396 36.21 22.51 40.94
CA PHE A 396 35.01 22.75 41.75
C PHE A 396 33.71 22.66 40.94
N ASN A 397 33.77 22.69 39.61
CA ASN A 397 32.62 22.67 38.72
C ASN A 397 32.63 21.42 37.85
N ILE A 398 32.39 20.24 38.44
CA ILE A 398 32.48 18.99 37.68
C ILE A 398 31.44 18.84 36.55
N ASN A 399 30.39 19.68 36.52
CA ASN A 399 29.25 19.55 35.62
C ASN A 399 29.58 19.90 34.16
N ASN A 400 30.61 20.68 33.92
CA ASN A 400 31.05 21.08 32.57
C ASN A 400 32.21 20.20 32.04
N ASN A 401 32.56 19.12 32.76
CA ASN A 401 33.62 18.18 32.40
C ASN A 401 33.19 17.05 31.46
N ARG A 402 31.97 17.12 30.91
CA ARG A 402 31.42 16.14 29.97
C ARG A 402 30.64 16.83 28.86
N ALA A 403 30.84 16.41 27.62
CA ALA A 403 30.08 16.89 26.46
C ALA A 403 29.82 15.75 25.46
N THR A 404 28.67 15.80 24.78
CA THR A 404 28.24 14.75 23.84
C THR A 404 27.84 15.39 22.50
N ALA A 405 28.17 14.73 21.40
CA ALA A 405 27.67 15.04 20.06
C ALA A 405 27.23 13.76 19.36
N GLN A 406 26.24 13.87 18.48
CA GLN A 406 25.64 12.74 17.77
C GLN A 406 25.20 13.16 16.38
N ILE A 407 25.16 12.20 15.46
CA ILE A 407 24.46 12.33 14.18
C ILE A 407 23.10 11.64 14.28
N PHE A 408 22.16 12.05 13.43
CA PHE A 408 20.90 11.39 13.18
C PHE A 408 21.14 10.09 12.40
N ASP A 409 20.22 9.14 12.55
CA ASP A 409 20.30 7.81 11.96
C ASP A 409 20.50 7.90 10.45
N PRO A 410 21.60 7.35 9.91
CA PRO A 410 21.89 7.43 8.49
C PRO A 410 21.14 6.32 7.72
N LEU A 411 19.85 6.08 8.02
CA LEU A 411 19.01 5.19 7.21
C LEU A 411 18.48 5.95 5.99
N ASP A 412 18.61 5.32 4.83
CA ASP A 412 18.18 5.77 3.51
C ASP A 412 17.59 4.51 2.87
N SER A 413 16.26 4.40 2.93
CA SER A 413 15.52 3.15 2.71
C SER A 413 15.43 2.77 1.23
N ASP A 414 15.36 3.76 0.33
CA ASP A 414 15.24 3.55 -1.11
C ASP A 414 16.51 3.88 -1.90
N THR A 415 17.57 4.31 -1.21
CA THR A 415 18.93 4.50 -1.71
C THR A 415 19.09 5.63 -2.72
N ASP A 416 18.22 6.63 -2.66
CA ASP A 416 18.26 7.80 -3.53
C ASP A 416 19.33 8.84 -3.12
N GLY A 417 19.92 8.66 -1.94
CA GLY A 417 20.97 9.51 -1.36
C GLY A 417 20.47 10.54 -0.35
N TYR A 418 19.18 10.54 -0.03
CA TYR A 418 18.55 11.30 1.05
C TYR A 418 18.16 10.36 2.20
N MET A 419 18.28 10.84 3.43
CA MET A 419 18.04 10.00 4.60
C MET A 419 16.55 10.05 4.95
N ASP A 420 15.94 8.94 5.42
CA ASP A 420 14.51 8.84 5.73
C ASP A 420 13.98 9.97 6.63
N ASN A 421 14.85 10.56 7.46
CA ASN A 421 14.48 11.61 8.41
C ASN A 421 14.36 13.01 7.78
N VAL A 422 14.86 13.19 6.56
CA VAL A 422 14.75 14.40 5.74
C VAL A 422 14.00 14.14 4.42
N ASP A 423 13.86 12.87 4.05
CA ASP A 423 13.06 12.41 2.93
C ASP A 423 11.55 12.52 3.22
N LEU A 424 10.81 13.03 2.24
CA LEU A 424 9.37 13.25 2.28
C LEU A 424 8.58 12.22 1.45
N ASP A 425 9.26 11.37 0.69
CA ASP A 425 8.73 10.41 -0.31
C ASP A 425 9.68 9.19 -0.33
N SER A 426 9.65 8.41 0.76
CA SER A 426 10.72 7.46 1.11
C SER A 426 10.80 6.22 0.22
N ASP A 427 9.87 6.05 -0.71
CA ASP A 427 9.89 5.02 -1.74
C ASP A 427 9.88 5.60 -3.16
N ASN A 428 9.90 6.92 -3.31
CA ASN A 428 9.97 7.64 -4.57
C ASN A 428 8.85 7.27 -5.55
N ASP A 429 7.66 6.90 -5.05
CA ASP A 429 6.48 6.61 -5.86
C ASP A 429 5.71 7.89 -6.28
N GLY A 430 6.14 9.04 -5.75
CA GLY A 430 5.59 10.35 -6.03
C GLY A 430 4.42 10.72 -5.12
N ILE A 431 4.05 9.89 -4.17
CA ILE A 431 3.17 10.23 -3.06
C ILE A 431 4.05 10.79 -1.93
N LEU A 432 3.45 11.52 -0.98
CA LEU A 432 4.23 11.98 0.18
C LEU A 432 3.96 11.01 1.30
N ASP A 433 4.98 10.68 2.09
CA ASP A 433 4.84 9.79 3.25
C ASP A 433 3.66 10.16 4.17
N SER A 434 3.41 11.47 4.31
CA SER A 434 2.31 12.02 5.12
C SER A 434 0.91 11.68 4.58
N ASN A 435 0.79 11.40 3.28
CA ASN A 435 -0.42 10.95 2.61
C ASN A 435 -0.56 9.41 2.63
N GLU A 436 0.53 8.68 2.90
CA GLU A 436 0.59 7.22 3.04
C GLU A 436 0.53 6.78 4.51
N GLY A 437 0.08 7.66 5.39
CA GLY A 437 -0.14 7.29 6.79
C GLY A 437 1.16 7.10 7.60
N ARG A 438 2.30 7.64 7.16
CA ARG A 438 3.49 7.78 8.01
C ARG A 438 3.15 8.60 9.24
N CYS A 439 3.41 8.05 10.42
CA CYS A 439 3.10 8.73 11.66
C CYS A 439 4.12 9.83 11.94
N VAL A 440 3.71 11.07 11.70
CA VAL A 440 4.52 12.27 12.00
C VAL A 440 4.31 12.78 13.43
N THR A 441 3.16 12.50 14.05
CA THR A 441 2.82 12.93 15.42
C THR A 441 2.58 11.72 16.33
N PRO A 442 3.52 11.40 17.23
CA PRO A 442 3.37 10.31 18.19
C PRO A 442 2.15 10.48 19.12
N VAL A 443 1.48 9.38 19.43
CA VAL A 443 0.35 9.31 20.36
C VAL A 443 0.86 8.97 21.77
N LYS A 444 0.48 9.77 22.76
CA LYS A 444 0.81 9.55 24.18
C LYS A 444 0.12 8.30 24.72
N SER A 445 0.74 7.61 25.68
CA SER A 445 0.24 6.40 26.35
C SER A 445 -1.09 6.60 27.10
N GLY A 446 -1.43 7.85 27.43
CA GLY A 446 -2.65 8.21 28.15
C GLY A 446 -2.68 7.68 29.58
N SER A 447 -3.87 7.51 30.14
CA SER A 447 -4.07 7.00 31.50
C SER A 447 -3.65 5.53 31.63
N TRP A 448 -3.06 5.16 32.76
CA TRP A 448 -2.69 3.79 33.06
C TRP A 448 -3.62 3.14 34.09
N THR A 449 -3.64 1.81 34.07
CA THR A 449 -4.23 0.95 35.09
C THR A 449 -3.18 -0.09 35.49
N SER A 450 -3.16 -0.55 36.74
CA SER A 450 -2.16 -1.52 37.19
C SER A 450 -2.81 -2.74 37.85
N SER A 451 -2.22 -3.92 37.61
CA SER A 451 -2.57 -5.17 38.28
C SER A 451 -1.29 -5.95 38.60
N GLY A 452 -0.95 -6.05 39.88
CA GLY A 452 0.28 -6.71 40.32
C GLY A 452 1.54 -6.03 39.78
N ASN A 453 2.34 -6.75 39.00
CA ASN A 453 3.59 -6.27 38.41
C ASN A 453 3.45 -5.69 37.00
N GLN A 454 2.23 -5.53 36.51
CA GLN A 454 1.92 -5.02 35.18
C GLN A 454 1.13 -3.70 35.28
N ALA A 455 1.48 -2.74 34.44
CA ALA A 455 0.67 -1.56 34.16
C ALA A 455 0.29 -1.52 32.68
N THR A 456 -0.94 -1.12 32.37
CA THR A 456 -1.46 -1.02 31.00
C THR A 456 -1.98 0.37 30.71
N GLY A 457 -1.46 0.99 29.65
CA GLY A 457 -1.89 2.28 29.10
C GLY A 457 -2.78 2.07 27.88
N ALA A 458 -3.84 2.89 27.75
CA ALA A 458 -4.93 2.65 26.80
C ALA A 458 -4.97 3.58 25.58
N ALA A 459 -4.11 4.61 25.48
CA ALA A 459 -4.22 5.58 24.40
C ALA A 459 -3.37 5.20 23.16
N GLY A 460 -4.01 5.24 21.99
CA GLY A 460 -3.39 5.03 20.67
C GLY A 460 -3.05 3.58 20.36
N VAL A 461 -2.12 3.02 21.11
CA VAL A 461 -1.67 1.63 21.01
C VAL A 461 -1.67 1.08 22.43
N GLY A 462 -2.31 -0.07 22.69
CA GLY A 462 -2.29 -0.66 24.02
C GLY A 462 -0.85 -0.93 24.47
N ILE A 463 -0.38 -0.30 25.54
CA ILE A 463 0.99 -0.46 26.04
C ILE A 463 0.93 -1.26 27.34
N SER A 464 1.71 -2.33 27.46
CA SER A 464 1.88 -3.08 28.70
C SER A 464 3.30 -2.93 29.22
N PHE A 465 3.45 -2.37 30.42
CA PHE A 465 4.72 -2.30 31.15
C PHE A 465 4.75 -3.43 32.17
N ASN A 466 5.72 -4.34 32.08
CA ASN A 466 5.84 -5.51 32.95
C ASN A 466 7.24 -5.57 33.55
N SER A 467 7.32 -5.65 34.88
CA SER A 467 8.58 -5.76 35.61
C SER A 467 8.66 -7.08 36.38
N THR A 468 9.76 -7.82 36.27
CA THR A 468 9.97 -9.04 37.07
C THR A 468 10.25 -8.70 38.55
N PRO A 469 9.59 -9.35 39.54
CA PRO A 469 9.84 -9.12 40.97
C PRO A 469 11.23 -9.65 41.45
N ILE A 470 11.80 -9.07 42.51
CA ILE A 470 12.98 -9.62 43.22
C ILE A 470 12.50 -10.79 44.10
N SER A 471 13.29 -11.86 44.11
CA SER A 471 13.12 -12.97 45.07
C SER A 471 13.26 -12.45 46.51
N GLY A 472 12.13 -12.28 47.21
CA GLY A 472 12.08 -11.80 48.60
C GLY A 472 11.43 -10.42 48.80
N SER A 473 11.03 -9.72 47.74
CA SER A 473 10.34 -8.42 47.81
C SER A 473 8.89 -8.49 47.33
N THR A 474 8.02 -7.65 47.88
CA THR A 474 6.66 -7.42 47.34
C THR A 474 6.70 -6.58 46.05
N SER A 475 5.66 -6.69 45.23
CA SER A 475 5.50 -6.05 43.91
C SER A 475 5.87 -4.56 43.85
N ASN A 476 6.24 -4.07 42.67
CA ASN A 476 6.41 -2.63 42.42
C ASN A 476 5.11 -1.88 42.76
N SER A 477 5.23 -0.72 43.42
CA SER A 477 4.08 0.13 43.72
C SER A 477 3.83 1.06 42.54
N TYR A 478 2.72 0.86 41.84
CA TYR A 478 2.28 1.70 40.73
C TYR A 478 1.27 2.75 41.21
N THR A 479 1.45 3.99 40.79
CA THR A 479 0.46 5.07 40.88
C THR A 479 -0.04 5.35 39.46
N PRO A 480 -1.10 4.67 38.98
CA PRO A 480 -1.35 4.47 37.54
C PRO A 480 -1.83 5.73 36.78
N THR A 481 -2.02 6.85 37.45
CA THR A 481 -2.40 8.12 36.80
C THR A 481 -1.78 9.26 37.58
N GLY A 482 -0.45 9.30 37.58
CA GLY A 482 0.31 10.50 37.95
C GLY A 482 0.18 11.59 36.89
N ALA A 483 0.89 12.70 37.10
CA ALA A 483 1.03 13.74 36.10
C ALA A 483 2.39 14.40 36.28
N PHE A 484 3.12 14.63 35.18
CA PHE A 484 4.40 15.33 35.21
C PHE A 484 4.17 16.74 35.77
N ALA A 485 4.50 16.93 37.04
CA ALA A 485 4.10 18.09 37.84
C ALA A 485 5.07 19.28 37.69
N ASN A 486 6.17 19.08 36.99
CA ASN A 486 7.27 20.02 36.90
C ASN A 486 6.93 21.22 36.01
N ALA A 487 7.12 22.45 36.52
CA ALA A 487 6.87 23.69 35.75
C ALA A 487 7.95 24.01 34.70
N THR A 488 9.04 23.24 34.68
CA THR A 488 10.18 23.43 33.78
C THR A 488 10.10 22.40 32.64
N ASN A 489 10.28 22.83 31.39
CA ASN A 489 10.20 21.93 30.24
C ASN A 489 11.54 21.19 30.00
N PHE A 490 11.67 19.97 30.51
CA PHE A 490 12.83 19.08 30.28
C PHE A 490 12.66 18.14 29.08
N TRP A 491 11.45 18.10 28.50
CA TRP A 491 11.07 17.16 27.45
C TRP A 491 11.09 17.84 26.08
N GLN A 492 11.33 17.05 25.03
CA GLN A 492 11.33 17.55 23.66
C GLN A 492 9.91 17.89 23.20
N SER A 493 8.95 17.02 23.52
CA SER A 493 7.57 17.15 23.08
C SER A 493 6.83 18.24 23.87
N THR A 494 6.07 19.08 23.17
CA THR A 494 5.27 20.12 23.81
C THR A 494 4.01 19.53 24.46
N GLY A 495 3.56 20.13 25.56
CA GLY A 495 2.33 19.71 26.24
C GLY A 495 2.44 18.39 27.01
N ILE A 496 3.66 17.97 27.37
CA ILE A 496 3.92 16.81 28.22
C ILE A 496 3.52 17.09 29.68
N MET A 497 3.82 18.29 30.17
CA MET A 497 3.45 18.75 31.50
C MET A 497 1.95 18.55 31.78
N GLY A 498 1.62 17.95 32.93
CA GLY A 498 0.24 17.66 33.33
C GLY A 498 -0.46 16.53 32.56
N SER A 499 0.20 15.89 31.59
CA SER A 499 -0.37 14.72 30.90
C SER A 499 -0.36 13.49 31.82
N PRO A 500 -1.32 12.55 31.68
CA PRO A 500 -1.31 11.29 32.43
C PRO A 500 -0.03 10.48 32.17
N SER A 501 0.59 10.03 33.25
CA SER A 501 1.87 9.31 33.25
C SER A 501 1.78 7.99 34.01
N LEU A 502 2.76 7.11 33.77
CA LEU A 502 3.03 5.95 34.60
C LEU A 502 4.03 6.37 35.69
N GLU A 503 3.55 6.56 36.91
CA GLU A 503 4.38 6.79 38.10
C GLU A 503 4.53 5.49 38.88
N PHE A 504 5.76 5.16 39.31
CA PHE A 504 6.04 3.97 40.11
C PHE A 504 7.32 4.11 40.92
N GLU A 505 7.43 3.35 42.02
CA GLU A 505 8.70 3.14 42.70
C GLU A 505 9.32 1.81 42.25
N TYR A 506 10.58 1.87 41.82
CA TYR A 506 11.34 0.73 41.36
C TYR A 506 12.41 0.33 42.38
N PHE A 507 12.20 -0.82 43.02
CA PHE A 507 13.12 -1.37 44.02
C PHE A 507 14.16 -2.27 43.36
N TRP A 508 15.46 -1.93 43.42
CA TRP A 508 16.54 -2.81 42.91
C TRP A 508 17.28 -3.54 44.03
N ASP A 509 17.02 -3.21 45.29
CA ASP A 509 17.59 -3.91 46.43
C ASP A 509 16.53 -4.19 47.53
N THR A 510 16.71 -5.29 48.25
CA THR A 510 15.88 -5.78 49.36
C THR A 510 16.48 -5.54 50.73
N SER A 511 17.75 -5.14 50.84
CA SER A 511 18.43 -4.93 52.13
C SER A 511 19.18 -3.60 52.18
N PRO A 512 18.47 -2.44 52.11
CA PRO A 512 19.13 -1.15 51.93
C PRO A 512 20.09 -0.83 53.06
N GLU A 513 21.34 -0.55 52.72
CA GLU A 513 22.40 -0.18 53.65
C GLU A 513 22.73 1.32 53.54
N GLY A 514 23.03 1.94 54.68
CA GLY A 514 23.41 3.36 54.73
C GLY A 514 24.91 3.58 54.59
N GLY A 515 25.33 4.72 54.03
CA GLY A 515 26.73 5.17 54.03
C GLY A 515 27.30 5.38 52.63
N THR A 516 28.61 5.10 52.43
CA THR A 516 29.28 5.13 51.12
C THR A 516 29.27 3.78 50.42
N THR A 517 28.40 2.86 50.84
CA THR A 517 28.26 1.55 50.20
C THR A 517 27.82 1.77 48.76
N PRO A 518 28.54 1.22 47.76
CA PRO A 518 28.12 1.37 46.37
C PRO A 518 26.96 0.42 46.08
N ALA A 519 25.89 0.89 45.42
CA ALA A 519 24.75 0.07 45.04
C ALA A 519 25.12 -1.23 44.28
N SER A 520 26.31 -1.30 43.67
CA SER A 520 26.80 -2.51 43.00
C SER A 520 27.12 -3.70 43.92
N THR A 521 27.16 -3.55 45.25
CA THR A 521 27.52 -4.66 46.16
C THR A 521 26.41 -5.70 46.31
N ASP A 522 25.16 -5.31 46.12
CA ASP A 522 23.97 -6.12 46.32
C ASP A 522 22.81 -5.83 45.33
N ALA A 523 22.95 -4.84 44.42
CA ALA A 523 21.92 -4.53 43.43
C ALA A 523 21.47 -5.76 42.63
N GLY A 524 20.19 -6.10 42.80
CA GLY A 524 19.50 -7.06 41.96
C GLY A 524 19.38 -6.53 40.53
N THR A 525 19.74 -7.36 39.56
CA THR A 525 19.49 -7.08 38.14
C THR A 525 18.13 -7.67 37.75
N ARG A 526 17.29 -6.86 37.10
CA ARG A 526 15.89 -7.22 36.75
C ARG A 526 15.60 -6.97 35.27
N GLN A 527 14.50 -7.53 34.77
CA GLN A 527 13.96 -7.16 33.47
C GLN A 527 12.68 -6.35 33.57
N VAL A 528 12.61 -5.34 32.70
CA VAL A 528 11.41 -4.57 32.37
C VAL A 528 11.12 -4.81 30.90
N THR A 529 9.90 -5.26 30.60
CA THR A 529 9.43 -5.45 29.23
C THR A 529 8.23 -4.55 28.97
N VAL A 530 8.32 -3.74 27.93
CA VAL A 530 7.24 -2.95 27.37
C VAL A 530 6.72 -3.69 26.13
N THR A 531 5.45 -4.04 26.11
CA THR A 531 4.80 -4.70 24.96
C THR A 531 3.78 -3.78 24.34
N PHE A 532 3.69 -3.78 23.01
CA PHE A 532 2.73 -2.99 22.25
C PHE A 532 1.66 -3.92 21.66
N ALA A 533 0.39 -3.55 21.79
CA ALA A 533 -0.76 -4.30 21.26
C ALA A 533 -0.82 -4.30 19.72
N SER A 534 -0.08 -3.40 19.08
CA SER A 534 0.16 -3.36 17.65
C SER A 534 1.61 -2.92 17.41
N PRO A 535 2.23 -3.30 16.27
CA PRO A 535 3.58 -2.85 15.96
C PRO A 535 3.70 -1.32 15.94
N VAL A 536 4.78 -0.78 16.50
CA VAL A 536 5.08 0.67 16.53
C VAL A 536 6.47 0.92 15.95
N ASN A 537 6.67 1.91 15.09
CA ASN A 537 7.94 2.16 14.40
C ASN A 537 8.89 3.07 15.19
N ARG A 538 8.35 3.98 16.00
CA ARG A 538 9.10 4.96 16.79
C ARG A 538 8.52 5.10 18.20
N VAL A 539 9.38 5.10 19.21
CA VAL A 539 8.99 5.29 20.61
C VAL A 539 9.76 6.47 21.19
N LEU A 540 9.05 7.52 21.61
CA LEU A 540 9.59 8.55 22.48
C LEU A 540 9.28 8.20 23.92
N LEU A 541 10.31 8.10 24.75
CA LEU A 541 10.22 7.82 26.16
C LEU A 541 10.56 9.10 26.92
N ASN A 542 9.53 9.76 27.44
CA ASN A 542 9.66 10.90 28.32
C ASN A 542 9.78 10.38 29.75
N VAL A 543 10.86 10.77 30.43
CA VAL A 543 11.18 10.32 31.78
C VAL A 543 11.24 11.53 32.70
N ASP A 544 10.66 11.39 33.88
CA ASP A 544 10.88 12.26 35.04
C ASP A 544 11.24 11.40 36.26
N ARG A 545 11.79 12.05 37.27
CA ARG A 545 12.08 11.50 38.60
C ARG A 545 13.16 10.42 38.66
N LEU A 546 13.82 10.12 37.53
CA LEU A 546 14.86 9.09 37.46
C LEU A 546 16.02 9.36 38.45
N GLY A 547 16.26 8.41 39.34
CA GLY A 547 17.33 8.48 40.35
C GLY A 547 16.91 9.13 41.67
N GLY A 548 17.54 8.72 42.76
CA GLY A 548 17.25 9.16 44.12
C GLY A 548 18.49 9.68 44.82
N TYR A 549 18.60 9.42 46.12
CA TYR A 549 19.77 9.81 46.90
C TYR A 549 20.15 8.79 47.99
N GLY A 550 21.43 8.75 48.31
CA GLY A 550 22.00 8.12 49.50
C GLY A 550 22.65 9.16 50.43
N ILE A 551 22.90 8.80 51.69
CA ILE A 551 23.46 9.72 52.71
C ILE A 551 24.87 9.25 53.11
N SER A 552 25.85 10.13 52.96
CA SER A 552 27.19 9.92 53.50
C SER A 552 27.69 11.18 54.21
N SER A 553 28.11 11.04 55.47
CA SER A 553 28.86 12.08 56.19
C SER A 553 28.16 13.45 56.21
N SER A 554 26.82 13.45 56.35
CA SER A 554 25.92 14.62 56.31
C SER A 554 25.63 15.23 54.92
N ASN A 555 26.19 14.69 53.83
CA ASN A 555 25.86 15.06 52.46
C ASN A 555 25.01 14.00 51.76
N TYR A 556 24.17 14.46 50.84
CA TYR A 556 23.40 13.62 49.94
C TYR A 556 24.21 13.36 48.67
N TYR A 557 24.14 12.13 48.17
CA TYR A 557 24.77 11.73 46.90
C TYR A 557 23.74 11.10 45.98
N SER A 558 23.80 11.39 44.68
CA SER A 558 22.88 10.79 43.72
C SER A 558 23.09 9.28 43.58
N ASN A 559 21.98 8.58 43.35
CA ASN A 559 21.97 7.22 42.82
C ASN A 559 20.99 7.14 41.64
N SER A 560 20.94 5.98 40.98
CA SER A 560 20.08 5.74 39.84
C SER A 560 19.74 4.26 39.64
N ALA A 561 18.54 4.02 39.14
CA ALA A 561 18.15 2.88 38.35
C ALA A 561 18.75 3.07 36.95
N GLU A 562 19.72 2.26 36.58
CA GLU A 562 20.30 2.24 35.24
C GLU A 562 19.48 1.31 34.35
N PHE A 563 18.77 1.87 33.38
CA PHE A 563 18.03 1.11 32.38
C PHE A 563 18.94 0.80 31.20
N SER A 564 19.29 -0.46 31.03
CA SER A 564 20.09 -0.98 29.92
C SER A 564 19.19 -1.72 28.93
N LEU A 565 18.94 -1.14 27.76
CA LEU A 565 18.18 -1.75 26.68
C LEU A 565 18.89 -3.01 26.16
N THR A 566 18.15 -4.13 26.15
CA THR A 566 18.63 -5.44 25.72
C THR A 566 17.95 -5.93 24.44
N THR A 567 16.88 -5.27 23.98
CA THR A 567 16.33 -5.51 22.64
C THR A 567 17.41 -5.23 21.59
N ALA A 568 17.65 -6.21 20.72
CA ALA A 568 18.63 -6.10 19.64
C ALA A 568 18.20 -5.07 18.57
N ASN A 569 19.19 -4.53 17.86
CA ASN A 569 18.99 -3.59 16.74
C ASN A 569 18.19 -2.32 17.09
N VAL A 570 18.24 -1.87 18.35
CA VAL A 570 17.57 -0.62 18.75
C VAL A 570 18.59 0.48 19.02
N LEU A 571 18.43 1.60 18.33
CA LEU A 571 19.11 2.86 18.63
C LEU A 571 18.37 3.56 19.78
N MET A 572 19.13 4.01 20.77
CA MET A 572 18.66 4.85 21.87
C MET A 572 19.32 6.23 21.77
N ARG A 573 18.51 7.28 21.68
CA ARG A 573 18.96 8.65 21.43
C ARG A 573 18.42 9.62 22.47
N LYS A 574 19.29 10.40 23.13
CA LYS A 574 18.83 11.52 23.97
C LYS A 574 18.38 12.68 23.09
N LEU A 575 17.16 13.16 23.34
CA LEU A 575 16.56 14.30 22.63
C LEU A 575 16.61 15.57 23.46
N SER A 576 16.34 15.44 24.76
CA SER A 576 16.31 16.55 25.71
C SER A 576 16.59 16.03 27.12
N GLY A 577 16.75 16.94 28.08
CA GLY A 577 16.81 16.62 29.50
C GLY A 577 17.76 17.52 30.26
N ASN A 578 17.67 17.49 31.58
CA ASN A 578 18.60 18.23 32.44
C ASN A 578 20.03 17.63 32.36
N SER A 579 20.98 18.30 32.99
CA SER A 579 22.41 17.93 32.93
C SER A 579 22.70 16.56 33.55
N GLN A 580 21.84 16.09 34.45
CA GLN A 580 22.02 14.82 35.17
C GLN A 580 21.39 13.63 34.44
N PHE A 581 20.53 13.85 33.43
CA PHE A 581 19.96 12.77 32.62
C PHE A 581 20.97 12.28 31.59
N ILE A 582 21.59 11.14 31.86
CA ILE A 582 22.63 10.57 31.01
C ILE A 582 22.03 9.48 30.14
N VAL A 583 22.29 9.56 28.84
CA VAL A 583 22.06 8.47 27.89
C VAL A 583 23.42 8.10 27.30
N ASN A 584 23.77 6.83 27.37
CA ASN A 584 25.03 6.30 26.90
C ASN A 584 24.83 4.94 26.25
N ASN A 585 25.06 4.87 24.93
CA ASN A 585 24.89 3.66 24.14
C ASN A 585 23.45 3.12 24.20
N ASN A 586 23.24 2.03 24.91
CA ASN A 586 21.96 1.38 25.12
C ASN A 586 21.42 1.64 26.53
N LYS A 587 21.98 2.60 27.28
CA LYS A 587 21.62 2.85 28.67
C LYS A 587 21.11 4.26 28.89
N PHE A 588 20.19 4.41 29.83
CA PHE A 588 19.87 5.70 30.42
C PHE A 588 19.80 5.62 31.95
N PHE A 589 20.29 6.66 32.60
CA PHE A 589 20.46 6.74 34.05
C PHE A 589 20.67 8.20 34.49
N ARG A 590 20.53 8.47 35.77
CA ARG A 590 20.99 9.70 36.41
C ARG A 590 22.46 9.58 36.76
N ASP A 591 23.25 10.63 36.52
CA ASP A 591 24.67 10.67 36.90
C ASP A 591 24.89 10.28 38.38
N PRO A 592 25.53 9.12 38.67
CA PRO A 592 25.59 8.57 40.02
C PRO A 592 26.77 9.14 40.83
N ASN A 593 26.65 9.12 42.17
CA ASN A 593 27.66 9.59 43.12
C ASN A 593 27.95 11.10 43.06
N VAL A 594 27.07 11.90 42.47
CA VAL A 594 27.18 13.36 42.48
C VAL A 594 26.83 13.86 43.88
N ASN A 595 27.70 14.67 44.49
CA ASN A 595 27.41 15.31 45.77
C ASN A 595 26.32 16.39 45.57
N LEU A 596 25.18 16.21 46.24
CA LEU A 596 23.99 17.06 46.14
C LEU A 596 23.93 18.11 47.26
N GLY A 597 24.92 18.12 48.16
CA GLY A 597 25.01 19.02 49.31
C GLY A 597 24.33 18.46 50.57
N THR A 598 24.08 19.34 51.54
CA THR A 598 23.54 18.99 52.87
C THR A 598 22.01 19.09 52.97
N ALA A 599 21.36 19.67 51.96
CA ALA A 599 19.90 19.80 51.93
C ALA A 599 19.28 18.57 51.27
N ILE A 600 18.10 18.16 51.74
CA ILE A 600 17.34 17.06 51.14
C ILE A 600 17.09 17.37 49.65
N PRO A 601 17.56 16.52 48.73
CA PRO A 601 17.34 16.71 47.30
C PRO A 601 15.86 16.69 46.95
N SER A 602 15.48 17.44 45.92
CA SER A 602 14.12 17.42 45.37
C SER A 602 13.83 16.05 44.76
N ALA A 603 12.65 15.49 45.05
CA ALA A 603 12.15 14.28 44.40
C ALA A 603 11.76 14.53 42.93
N GLU A 604 11.44 15.78 42.60
CA GLU A 604 11.18 16.26 41.23
C GLU A 604 12.47 16.72 40.56
N ALA A 605 12.53 16.61 39.23
CA ALA A 605 13.67 17.09 38.47
C ALA A 605 13.81 18.61 38.60
N THR A 606 15.04 19.11 38.53
CA THR A 606 15.30 20.56 38.52
C THR A 606 16.32 20.91 37.44
N THR A 607 16.47 22.20 37.15
CA THR A 607 17.52 22.71 36.25
C THR A 607 18.92 22.58 36.86
N GLY A 608 19.01 22.50 38.19
CA GLY A 608 20.25 22.27 38.94
C GLY A 608 20.46 20.80 39.30
N ILE A 609 21.58 20.53 39.98
CA ILE A 609 21.98 19.15 40.35
C ILE A 609 21.19 18.55 41.52
N THR A 610 20.41 19.35 42.25
CA THR A 610 19.75 18.94 43.50
C THR A 610 18.41 18.24 43.28
N GLY A 611 17.97 18.10 42.04
CA GLY A 611 16.76 17.33 41.67
C GLY A 611 17.12 15.99 41.05
N THR A 612 16.10 15.24 40.66
CA THR A 612 16.21 13.99 39.91
C THR A 612 16.47 14.24 38.41
N ALA A 613 16.73 13.19 37.64
CA ALA A 613 16.96 13.31 36.20
C ALA A 613 15.64 13.25 35.42
N ALA A 614 15.52 14.13 34.43
CA ALA A 614 14.39 14.16 33.50
C ALA A 614 14.87 14.43 32.08
N GLY A 615 14.16 13.89 31.10
CA GLY A 615 14.43 14.11 29.69
C GLY A 615 13.63 13.21 28.76
N THR A 616 13.86 13.38 27.46
CA THR A 616 13.24 12.55 26.41
C THR A 616 14.29 11.71 25.71
N ILE A 617 13.97 10.44 25.51
CA ILE A 617 14.74 9.47 24.72
C ILE A 617 13.92 9.06 23.51
N GLU A 618 14.54 8.95 22.34
CA GLU A 618 13.97 8.25 21.20
C GLU A 618 14.55 6.84 21.09
N LEU A 619 13.68 5.88 20.81
CA LEU A 619 14.00 4.51 20.49
C LEU A 619 13.48 4.21 19.08
N LYS A 620 14.38 3.80 18.18
CA LYS A 620 14.08 3.38 16.79
C LYS A 620 14.86 2.10 16.49
N LYS A 621 14.30 1.18 15.71
CA LYS A 621 15.09 0.04 15.22
C LYS A 621 15.95 0.48 14.04
N ASN A 622 17.16 -0.06 13.98
CA ASN A 622 18.15 0.24 12.95
C ASN A 622 17.83 -0.43 11.62
N ASP A 623 16.97 -1.45 11.66
CA ASP A 623 16.56 -2.24 10.49
C ASP A 623 15.21 -1.80 9.94
N GLY A 624 14.68 -0.65 10.38
CA GLY A 624 13.38 -0.12 9.95
C GLY A 624 12.16 -0.90 10.49
N THR A 625 12.35 -2.09 11.09
CA THR A 625 11.21 -2.91 11.52
C THR A 625 10.47 -2.31 12.72
N ALA A 626 9.18 -2.58 12.83
CA ALA A 626 8.38 -2.12 13.96
C ALA A 626 8.69 -2.88 15.27
N PHE A 627 8.53 -2.21 16.41
CA PHE A 627 8.57 -2.78 17.75
C PHE A 627 7.26 -3.47 18.08
N THR A 628 7.34 -4.74 18.47
CA THR A 628 6.27 -5.42 19.21
C THR A 628 6.56 -5.45 20.71
N SER A 629 7.83 -5.35 21.10
CA SER A 629 8.27 -5.16 22.48
C SER A 629 9.64 -4.48 22.61
N LEU A 630 9.89 -3.90 23.78
CA LEU A 630 11.18 -3.37 24.24
C LEU A 630 11.51 -4.00 25.59
N THR A 631 12.74 -4.46 25.77
CA THR A 631 13.21 -5.07 27.01
C THR A 631 14.42 -4.31 27.52
N PHE A 632 14.37 -3.96 28.80
CA PHE A 632 15.45 -3.33 29.54
C PHE A 632 15.87 -4.24 30.67
N THR A 633 17.17 -4.32 30.88
CA THR A 633 17.76 -4.76 32.14
C THR A 633 17.94 -3.55 33.04
N VAL A 634 17.48 -3.61 34.28
CA VAL A 634 17.60 -2.50 35.24
C VAL A 634 18.46 -2.91 36.43
N THR A 635 19.44 -2.07 36.77
CA THR A 635 20.41 -2.29 37.85
C THR A 635 20.61 -0.99 38.64
N GLY A 636 20.76 -1.07 39.97
CA GLY A 636 21.09 0.09 40.80
C GLY A 636 22.55 0.52 40.68
N VAL A 637 22.80 1.82 40.58
CA VAL A 637 24.15 2.42 40.54
C VAL A 637 24.23 3.65 41.45
N GLY A 638 25.43 3.94 41.99
CA GLY A 638 25.67 5.10 42.86
C GLY A 638 25.75 4.75 44.33
N VAL A 639 25.54 5.75 45.19
CA VAL A 639 25.55 5.57 46.65
C VAL A 639 24.25 4.93 47.10
N GLU A 640 24.37 3.88 47.90
CA GLU A 640 23.21 3.18 48.41
C GLU A 640 22.33 4.10 49.26
N GLY A 641 21.04 4.13 48.89
CA GLY A 641 20.02 4.98 49.50
C GLY A 641 18.96 4.10 50.17
N THR A 642 17.69 4.30 49.81
CA THR A 642 16.58 3.45 50.27
C THR A 642 16.38 2.18 49.44
N GLY A 643 17.28 1.86 48.51
CA GLY A 643 17.17 0.70 47.61
C GLY A 643 16.11 0.84 46.51
N ALA A 644 15.56 2.04 46.30
CA ALA A 644 14.50 2.31 45.31
C ALA A 644 14.56 3.73 44.72
N ASP A 645 14.05 3.89 43.49
CA ASP A 645 13.85 5.18 42.82
C ASP A 645 12.38 5.37 42.51
N GLY A 646 11.88 6.60 42.66
CA GLY A 646 10.67 7.02 41.97
C GLY A 646 10.96 7.19 40.49
N LEU A 647 10.12 6.65 39.61
CA LEU A 647 10.18 6.89 38.18
C LEU A 647 8.82 7.36 37.69
N GLU A 648 8.84 8.29 36.75
CA GLU A 648 7.65 8.73 36.04
C GLU A 648 7.90 8.68 34.54
N MET A 649 6.98 8.08 33.78
CA MET A 649 7.17 7.85 32.36
C MET A 649 5.92 8.18 31.54
N ILE A 650 6.13 8.79 30.38
CA ILE A 650 5.14 8.92 29.32
C ILE A 650 5.75 8.38 28.04
N PHE A 651 5.08 7.38 27.46
CA PHE A 651 5.44 6.88 26.14
C PHE A 651 4.67 7.69 25.10
N GLU A 652 5.34 8.15 24.06
CA GLU A 652 4.69 8.62 22.84
C GLU A 652 5.10 7.70 21.71
N VAL A 653 4.14 7.00 21.13
CA VAL A 653 4.40 5.98 20.12
C VAL A 653 3.84 6.42 18.79
N CYS A 654 4.59 6.14 17.74
CA CYS A 654 4.09 6.23 16.38
C CYS A 654 3.76 4.84 15.86
N LYS A 655 2.69 4.77 15.08
CA LYS A 655 2.30 3.59 14.32
C LYS A 655 2.09 4.07 12.89
N ASP A 656 2.97 3.68 11.99
CA ASP A 656 2.75 3.89 10.57
C ASP A 656 1.61 2.99 10.09
N GLN A 657 0.93 3.43 9.04
CA GLN A 657 -0.03 2.58 8.35
C GLN A 657 0.71 1.46 7.62
N ASP A 658 0.14 0.26 7.68
CA ASP A 658 0.58 -0.97 7.02
C ASP A 658 -0.74 -1.66 6.66
N THR A 659 -1.19 -1.39 5.44
CA THR A 659 -2.53 -1.67 4.97
C THR A 659 -2.75 -3.17 4.80
N ASP A 660 -1.81 -3.88 4.18
CA ASP A 660 -1.92 -5.31 3.92
C ASP A 660 -1.35 -6.21 5.04
N GLY A 661 -0.61 -5.62 5.99
CA GLY A 661 -0.05 -6.30 7.15
C GLY A 661 1.11 -7.22 6.80
N ASP A 662 1.81 -6.99 5.69
CA ASP A 662 3.00 -7.76 5.30
C ASP A 662 4.27 -7.37 6.07
N GLY A 663 4.22 -6.23 6.78
CA GLY A 663 5.29 -5.70 7.62
C GLY A 663 6.11 -4.59 6.96
N ILE A 664 5.80 -4.21 5.73
CA ILE A 664 6.31 -3.02 5.04
C ILE A 664 5.27 -1.90 5.23
N PRO A 665 5.61 -0.78 5.88
CA PRO A 665 4.69 0.35 5.99
C PRO A 665 4.34 0.95 4.63
N ASP A 666 3.11 1.48 4.48
CA ASP A 666 2.58 2.01 3.22
C ASP A 666 3.53 3.03 2.55
N TYR A 667 4.16 3.94 3.29
CA TYR A 667 5.14 4.92 2.76
C TYR A 667 6.48 4.32 2.27
N LEU A 668 6.63 3.00 2.37
CA LEU A 668 7.75 2.20 1.86
C LEU A 668 7.26 1.07 0.93
N ASP A 669 5.95 0.94 0.72
CA ASP A 669 5.32 -0.12 -0.04
C ASP A 669 4.75 0.43 -1.34
N LEU A 670 5.30 0.00 -2.47
CA LEU A 670 4.88 0.44 -3.80
C LEU A 670 3.47 -0.07 -4.21
N ASN A 671 2.85 -0.93 -3.39
CA ASN A 671 1.54 -1.56 -3.62
C ASN A 671 0.89 -1.92 -2.28
N SER A 672 0.58 -0.91 -1.45
CA SER A 672 0.11 -1.01 -0.06
C SER A 672 -1.11 -1.92 0.16
N ASP A 673 -1.98 -2.08 -0.84
CA ASP A 673 -3.16 -2.95 -0.76
C ASP A 673 -3.01 -4.27 -1.55
N ASN A 674 -1.82 -4.51 -2.10
CA ASN A 674 -1.41 -5.73 -2.77
C ASN A 674 -2.42 -6.29 -3.80
N ASP A 675 -3.13 -5.41 -4.51
CA ASP A 675 -4.15 -5.80 -5.48
C ASP A 675 -3.63 -5.97 -6.92
N GLY A 676 -2.35 -5.61 -7.11
CA GLY A 676 -1.62 -5.71 -8.36
C GLY A 676 -1.51 -4.39 -9.13
N CYS A 677 -2.14 -3.31 -8.64
CA CYS A 677 -1.93 -1.95 -9.11
C CYS A 677 -1.02 -1.19 -8.14
N SER A 678 0.01 -0.51 -8.64
CA SER A 678 0.89 0.27 -7.76
C SER A 678 0.19 1.51 -7.20
N ASP A 679 0.60 1.94 -6.01
CA ASP A 679 0.02 3.05 -5.27
C ASP A 679 0.03 4.35 -6.09
N SER A 680 1.18 4.68 -6.67
CA SER A 680 1.32 5.74 -7.65
C SER A 680 0.29 5.68 -8.81
N ASN A 681 0.02 4.52 -9.38
CA ASN A 681 -0.95 4.42 -10.48
C ASN A 681 -2.36 4.76 -9.98
N GLU A 682 -2.73 4.23 -8.82
CA GLU A 682 -4.03 4.47 -8.21
C GLU A 682 -4.22 5.94 -7.80
N TYR A 683 -3.23 6.50 -7.12
CA TYR A 683 -3.22 7.87 -6.62
C TYR A 683 -3.35 8.89 -7.76
N TYR A 684 -2.60 8.66 -8.85
CA TYR A 684 -2.62 9.53 -10.03
C TYR A 684 -3.70 9.18 -11.05
N ASN A 685 -4.47 8.11 -10.83
CA ASN A 685 -5.48 7.60 -11.76
C ASN A 685 -4.92 7.41 -13.20
N ASN A 686 -3.68 6.91 -13.30
CA ASN A 686 -3.00 6.66 -14.57
C ASN A 686 -2.25 5.32 -14.55
N ALA A 687 -2.68 4.36 -15.37
CA ALA A 687 -2.16 2.98 -15.40
C ALA A 687 -0.75 2.84 -16.03
N THR A 688 -0.07 3.95 -16.29
CA THR A 688 1.28 3.98 -16.90
C THR A 688 2.27 4.85 -16.14
N SER A 689 1.89 5.36 -14.96
CA SER A 689 2.74 6.24 -14.12
C SER A 689 3.96 5.49 -13.60
N ALA A 690 3.74 4.24 -13.20
CA ALA A 690 4.76 3.25 -12.91
C ALA A 690 4.29 1.85 -13.38
N ALA A 691 5.20 0.95 -13.72
CA ALA A 691 4.83 -0.45 -13.89
C ALA A 691 4.52 -1.08 -12.51
N SER A 692 3.66 -2.09 -12.44
CA SER A 692 3.35 -2.81 -11.20
C SER A 692 4.65 -3.22 -10.48
N GLY A 693 4.83 -2.74 -9.24
CA GLY A 693 6.03 -2.96 -8.43
C GLY A 693 7.25 -2.09 -8.79
N GLN A 694 7.07 -0.91 -9.39
CA GLN A 694 8.15 0.04 -9.66
C GLN A 694 7.84 1.44 -9.12
N GLN A 695 8.91 2.20 -8.83
CA GLN A 695 8.85 3.62 -8.46
C GLN A 695 8.48 4.51 -9.65
N PHE A 696 8.05 5.73 -9.37
CA PHE A 696 7.59 6.68 -10.38
C PHE A 696 8.69 7.01 -11.41
N GLY A 697 8.40 6.79 -12.70
CA GLY A 697 9.32 7.15 -13.78
C GLY A 697 10.50 6.20 -13.99
N GLN A 698 10.59 5.06 -13.29
CA GLN A 698 11.59 4.05 -13.61
C GLN A 698 11.29 3.38 -14.96
N THR A 699 12.17 3.59 -15.95
CA THR A 699 12.30 2.71 -17.11
C THR A 699 13.69 2.08 -17.07
N GLY A 700 13.77 0.82 -16.66
CA GLY A 700 15.02 0.04 -16.71
C GLY A 700 15.93 0.13 -15.48
N GLY A 701 15.41 0.46 -14.29
CA GLY A 701 16.11 0.27 -13.00
C GLY A 701 17.06 1.37 -12.56
N ALA A 702 16.95 2.58 -13.10
CA ALA A 702 17.70 3.75 -12.62
C ALA A 702 16.82 4.63 -11.74
N ILE A 703 17.29 4.95 -10.52
CA ILE A 703 16.60 5.82 -9.56
C ILE A 703 16.41 7.22 -10.19
N ALA A 704 15.21 7.76 -10.07
CA ALA A 704 14.89 9.08 -10.60
C ALA A 704 15.72 10.16 -9.88
N PRO A 705 16.09 11.28 -10.54
CA PRO A 705 16.69 12.40 -9.83
C PRO A 705 15.71 12.93 -8.79
N VAL A 706 16.19 13.12 -7.56
CA VAL A 706 15.41 13.58 -6.41
C VAL A 706 15.85 14.98 -5.95
N LYS A 707 14.97 15.68 -5.26
CA LYS A 707 15.22 17.02 -4.71
C LYS A 707 15.92 16.91 -3.35
N ALA A 708 16.29 18.07 -2.79
CA ALA A 708 16.97 18.12 -1.50
C ALA A 708 16.14 17.62 -0.30
N ASP A 709 14.84 17.44 -0.50
CA ASP A 709 13.85 16.93 0.45
C ASP A 709 13.38 15.50 0.11
N GLY A 710 14.16 14.76 -0.70
CA GLY A 710 13.86 13.38 -1.11
C GLY A 710 12.81 13.26 -2.23
N THR A 711 11.94 14.25 -2.42
CA THR A 711 10.91 14.17 -3.46
C THR A 711 11.48 14.05 -4.89
N VAL A 712 10.92 13.17 -5.71
CA VAL A 712 11.19 13.02 -7.14
C VAL A 712 11.16 14.37 -7.89
N ASN A 713 12.21 14.61 -8.68
CA ASN A 713 12.41 15.82 -9.48
C ASN A 713 11.97 15.63 -10.94
N LEU A 714 10.69 15.26 -11.13
CA LEU A 714 10.07 15.07 -12.45
C LEU A 714 8.79 15.91 -12.61
N PRO A 715 8.53 16.53 -13.78
CA PRO A 715 7.36 17.39 -14.00
C PRO A 715 5.99 16.69 -13.86
N ALA A 716 5.95 15.36 -13.91
CA ALA A 716 4.73 14.57 -13.83
C ALA A 716 4.32 14.21 -12.38
N ALA A 717 5.24 14.31 -11.42
CA ALA A 717 4.92 14.15 -10.00
C ALA A 717 4.35 15.47 -9.46
N THR A 718 3.04 15.50 -9.17
CA THR A 718 2.35 16.75 -8.82
C THR A 718 2.27 17.00 -7.32
N TYR A 719 2.69 16.05 -6.46
CA TYR A 719 2.71 16.13 -4.98
C TYR A 719 1.53 16.92 -4.40
N SER A 720 0.35 16.70 -4.96
CA SER A 720 -0.83 17.54 -4.68
C SER A 720 -1.54 17.00 -3.45
N SER A 721 -2.01 17.85 -2.54
CA SER A 721 -2.73 17.43 -1.33
C SER A 721 -4.17 16.93 -1.57
N SER A 722 -4.55 16.58 -2.81
CA SER A 722 -5.91 16.18 -3.15
C SER A 722 -6.07 14.66 -3.07
N THR A 723 -7.04 14.22 -2.27
CA THR A 723 -7.55 12.84 -2.19
C THR A 723 -7.82 12.28 -3.59
N GLY A 724 -7.00 11.32 -4.04
CA GLY A 724 -6.95 10.95 -5.46
C GLY A 724 -7.12 9.47 -5.83
N GLY A 725 -6.78 8.51 -4.95
CA GLY A 725 -6.74 7.08 -5.30
C GLY A 725 -7.18 6.14 -4.18
N ASN A 726 -7.24 4.84 -4.48
CA ASN A 726 -7.83 3.80 -3.64
C ASN A 726 -6.78 2.93 -2.93
N VAL A 727 -5.61 3.49 -2.61
CA VAL A 727 -4.34 2.92 -2.07
C VAL A 727 -4.46 1.97 -0.87
N THR A 728 -5.64 1.91 -0.24
CA THR A 728 -5.86 1.14 1.00
C THR A 728 -6.96 0.08 0.86
N VAL A 729 -7.51 -0.08 -0.35
CA VAL A 729 -8.70 -0.90 -0.61
C VAL A 729 -8.49 -1.77 -1.84
N ALA A 730 -7.96 -2.96 -1.56
CA ALA A 730 -7.63 -3.95 -2.57
C ALA A 730 -8.85 -4.28 -3.43
N THR A 731 -8.73 -4.10 -4.74
CA THR A 731 -9.84 -4.24 -5.67
C THR A 731 -9.51 -5.25 -6.77
N THR A 732 -10.31 -6.29 -6.91
CA THR A 732 -10.18 -7.25 -8.01
C THR A 732 -11.42 -7.28 -8.90
N ALA A 733 -11.26 -7.80 -10.11
CA ALA A 733 -12.39 -8.09 -11.00
C ALA A 733 -12.17 -9.37 -11.81
N SER A 734 -13.28 -10.03 -12.14
CA SER A 734 -13.30 -11.23 -12.96
C SER A 734 -14.49 -11.26 -13.92
N ILE A 735 -14.33 -11.95 -15.05
CA ILE A 735 -15.41 -12.24 -15.98
C ILE A 735 -16.07 -13.55 -15.56
N ASN A 736 -17.35 -13.49 -15.17
CA ASN A 736 -18.14 -14.63 -14.72
C ASN A 736 -18.99 -15.26 -15.82
N SER A 737 -19.21 -14.57 -16.94
CA SER A 737 -19.86 -15.14 -18.13
C SER A 737 -19.37 -14.47 -19.42
N GLN A 738 -19.08 -15.29 -20.43
CA GLN A 738 -18.57 -14.85 -21.72
C GLN A 738 -19.72 -14.61 -22.71
N PRO A 739 -19.59 -13.65 -23.65
CA PRO A 739 -20.51 -13.57 -24.77
C PRO A 739 -20.40 -14.82 -25.66
N THR A 740 -21.50 -15.23 -26.27
CA THR A 740 -21.57 -16.43 -27.11
C THR A 740 -21.95 -16.09 -28.54
N ASP A 741 -21.45 -16.89 -29.49
CA ASP A 741 -21.78 -16.74 -30.92
C ASP A 741 -23.30 -16.71 -31.15
N LYS A 742 -23.72 -15.89 -32.11
CA LYS A 742 -25.13 -15.71 -32.50
C LYS A 742 -25.29 -15.96 -33.99
N SER A 743 -26.32 -16.70 -34.35
CA SER A 743 -26.79 -16.85 -35.72
C SER A 743 -28.19 -16.26 -35.83
N VAL A 744 -28.38 -15.26 -36.70
CA VAL A 744 -29.68 -14.59 -36.89
C VAL A 744 -29.94 -14.33 -38.37
N ASN A 745 -31.21 -14.26 -38.76
CA ASN A 745 -31.59 -13.91 -40.12
C ASN A 745 -31.27 -12.42 -40.40
N SER A 746 -31.01 -12.08 -41.66
CA SER A 746 -30.84 -10.68 -42.08
C SER A 746 -32.04 -9.83 -41.64
N GLY A 747 -31.79 -8.64 -41.09
CA GLY A 747 -32.80 -7.73 -40.54
C GLY A 747 -33.19 -7.99 -39.08
N SER A 748 -32.73 -9.08 -38.46
CA SER A 748 -33.07 -9.41 -37.07
C SER A 748 -32.34 -8.52 -36.06
N THR A 749 -32.94 -8.38 -34.86
CA THR A 749 -32.29 -7.76 -33.70
C THR A 749 -31.66 -8.83 -32.82
N THR A 750 -30.43 -8.62 -32.34
CA THR A 750 -29.73 -9.55 -31.45
C THR A 750 -28.90 -8.83 -30.39
N THR A 751 -28.44 -9.55 -29.37
CA THR A 751 -27.62 -8.99 -28.28
C THR A 751 -26.41 -9.88 -27.97
N PHE A 752 -25.33 -9.24 -27.51
CA PHE A 752 -24.21 -9.89 -26.84
C PHE A 752 -24.10 -9.33 -25.41
N SER A 753 -23.98 -10.22 -24.43
CA SER A 753 -23.85 -9.85 -23.02
C SER A 753 -22.59 -10.48 -22.43
N VAL A 754 -21.94 -9.74 -21.54
CA VAL A 754 -20.83 -10.23 -20.72
C VAL A 754 -21.21 -10.02 -19.25
N GLY A 755 -20.94 -11.00 -18.40
CA GLY A 755 -21.07 -10.83 -16.95
C GLY A 755 -19.69 -10.68 -16.33
N ALA A 756 -19.52 -9.64 -15.52
CA ALA A 756 -18.32 -9.40 -14.73
C ALA A 756 -18.71 -9.08 -13.30
N SER A 757 -17.80 -9.38 -12.37
CA SER A 757 -17.92 -9.07 -10.95
C SER A 757 -16.65 -8.40 -10.46
N SER A 758 -16.78 -7.36 -9.64
CA SER A 758 -15.67 -6.74 -8.91
C SER A 758 -15.87 -6.86 -7.41
N GLU A 759 -14.76 -7.05 -6.70
CA GLU A 759 -14.71 -7.21 -5.25
C GLU A 759 -13.70 -6.24 -4.65
N ASN A 760 -14.13 -5.50 -3.62
CA ASN A 760 -13.23 -4.77 -2.74
C ASN A 760 -12.95 -5.59 -1.48
N SER A 761 -11.72 -5.50 -0.97
CA SER A 761 -11.33 -6.00 0.34
C SER A 761 -10.57 -4.94 1.13
N THR A 762 -10.75 -4.97 2.44
CA THR A 762 -9.94 -4.26 3.45
C THR A 762 -9.42 -5.25 4.48
N SER A 763 -9.50 -6.54 4.17
CA SER A 763 -9.12 -7.64 5.04
C SER A 763 -8.03 -8.43 4.37
N PHE A 764 -6.91 -8.59 5.07
CA PHE A 764 -5.71 -9.19 4.55
C PHE A 764 -5.31 -10.40 5.40
N ALA A 765 -4.72 -11.40 4.77
CA ALA A 765 -4.19 -12.58 5.43
C ALA A 765 -2.80 -12.89 4.90
N SER A 766 -1.78 -12.67 5.74
CA SER A 766 -0.36 -12.82 5.37
C SER A 766 0.04 -11.95 4.17
N GLY A 767 -0.31 -10.66 4.19
CA GLY A 767 -0.02 -9.70 3.10
C GLY A 767 -0.92 -9.83 1.86
N MET A 768 -1.80 -10.84 1.79
CA MET A 768 -2.65 -11.04 0.61
C MET A 768 -4.09 -10.59 0.87
N PRO A 769 -4.75 -9.89 -0.07
CA PRO A 769 -6.16 -9.52 0.05
C PRO A 769 -7.07 -10.74 0.16
N VAL A 770 -8.01 -10.71 1.12
CA VAL A 770 -9.02 -11.75 1.29
C VAL A 770 -10.31 -11.30 0.61
N TYR A 771 -10.58 -11.81 -0.59
CA TYR A 771 -11.84 -11.60 -1.29
C TYR A 771 -12.88 -12.64 -0.85
N GLY A 772 -14.12 -12.22 -0.64
CA GLY A 772 -15.16 -13.10 -0.09
C GLY A 772 -16.60 -12.61 -0.31
N THR A 773 -16.81 -11.57 -1.11
CA THR A 773 -18.16 -11.06 -1.42
C THR A 773 -18.23 -10.60 -2.88
N PRO A 774 -18.32 -11.56 -3.83
CA PRO A 774 -18.45 -11.27 -5.26
C PRO A 774 -19.51 -10.22 -5.57
N GLY A 775 -19.08 -9.12 -6.19
CA GLY A 775 -19.95 -8.08 -6.72
C GLY A 775 -20.24 -6.90 -5.80
N ASN A 776 -19.61 -6.83 -4.62
CA ASN A 776 -19.73 -5.67 -3.71
C ASN A 776 -19.20 -4.35 -4.31
N ASN A 777 -18.47 -4.39 -5.43
CA ASN A 777 -17.92 -3.23 -6.15
C ASN A 777 -18.41 -3.11 -7.60
N ASN A 778 -19.48 -3.83 -7.99
CA ASN A 778 -19.94 -3.85 -9.39
C ASN A 778 -20.33 -2.50 -9.97
N SER A 779 -20.70 -1.51 -9.15
CA SER A 779 -21.03 -0.16 -9.62
C SER A 779 -19.83 0.59 -10.21
N ASN A 780 -18.60 0.16 -9.93
CA ASN A 780 -17.37 0.74 -10.45
C ASN A 780 -16.83 0.01 -11.70
N LEU A 781 -17.53 -1.02 -12.18
CA LEU A 781 -17.23 -1.65 -13.46
C LEU A 781 -17.65 -0.73 -14.61
N THR A 782 -16.73 -0.53 -15.54
CA THR A 782 -16.95 0.21 -16.79
C THR A 782 -16.74 -0.72 -17.97
N TYR A 783 -17.56 -0.56 -19.00
CA TYR A 783 -17.58 -1.45 -20.16
C TYR A 783 -17.31 -0.63 -21.43
N GLN A 784 -16.60 -1.24 -22.38
CA GLN A 784 -16.44 -0.73 -23.73
C GLN A 784 -16.45 -1.90 -24.71
N TRP A 785 -17.53 -2.02 -25.49
CA TRP A 785 -17.61 -3.01 -26.56
C TRP A 785 -16.71 -2.64 -27.73
N GLN A 786 -16.13 -3.66 -28.35
CA GLN A 786 -15.27 -3.57 -29.52
C GLN A 786 -15.77 -4.52 -30.60
N VAL A 787 -15.63 -4.10 -31.86
CA VAL A 787 -15.95 -4.90 -33.04
C VAL A 787 -14.69 -5.18 -33.86
N SER A 788 -14.63 -6.36 -34.46
CA SER A 788 -13.62 -6.76 -35.44
C SER A 788 -14.30 -7.27 -36.70
N SER A 789 -14.00 -6.65 -37.85
CA SER A 789 -14.46 -7.08 -39.17
C SER A 789 -13.54 -8.10 -39.87
N ASN A 790 -12.38 -8.40 -39.28
CA ASN A 790 -11.32 -9.24 -39.89
C ASN A 790 -10.94 -10.45 -39.02
N GLY A 791 -11.92 -11.07 -38.37
CA GLY A 791 -11.72 -12.32 -37.62
C GLY A 791 -10.83 -12.21 -36.38
N GLY A 792 -10.73 -11.02 -35.80
CA GLY A 792 -10.08 -10.78 -34.51
C GLY A 792 -8.70 -10.14 -34.61
N SER A 793 -8.25 -9.81 -35.83
CA SER A 793 -6.92 -9.24 -36.07
C SER A 793 -6.82 -7.79 -35.61
N THR A 794 -7.87 -6.98 -35.82
CA THR A 794 -7.93 -5.59 -35.35
C THR A 794 -9.27 -5.29 -34.69
N TRP A 795 -9.26 -4.54 -33.60
CA TRP A 795 -10.44 -4.23 -32.80
C TRP A 795 -10.68 -2.73 -32.72
N THR A 796 -11.91 -2.30 -32.98
CA THR A 796 -12.31 -0.89 -32.92
C THR A 796 -13.38 -0.71 -31.86
N ASN A 797 -13.30 0.36 -31.06
CA ASN A 797 -14.33 0.67 -30.06
C ASN A 797 -15.65 0.99 -30.76
N ILE A 798 -16.73 0.40 -30.26
CA ILE A 798 -18.09 0.66 -30.74
C ILE A 798 -18.63 1.89 -30.01
N SER A 799 -19.24 2.80 -30.75
CA SER A 799 -20.01 3.93 -30.23
C SER A 799 -21.50 3.67 -30.45
N ASN A 800 -22.35 4.17 -29.55
CA ASN A 800 -23.81 4.11 -29.76
C ASN A 800 -24.20 4.92 -31.01
N GLY A 801 -24.97 4.29 -31.92
CA GLY A 801 -25.35 4.87 -33.21
C GLY A 801 -25.38 3.82 -34.33
N GLY A 802 -26.11 4.12 -35.41
CA GLY A 802 -26.35 3.15 -36.49
C GLY A 802 -27.09 1.91 -35.99
N VAL A 803 -26.51 0.72 -36.19
CA VAL A 803 -27.07 -0.56 -35.71
C VAL A 803 -26.77 -0.86 -34.24
N TYR A 804 -25.89 -0.10 -33.57
CA TYR A 804 -25.40 -0.42 -32.23
C TYR A 804 -26.02 0.45 -31.13
N SER A 805 -26.38 -0.18 -30.01
CA SER A 805 -26.76 0.48 -28.75
C SER A 805 -26.27 -0.31 -27.53
N GLY A 806 -26.01 0.35 -26.40
CA GLY A 806 -25.45 -0.30 -25.20
C GLY A 806 -23.93 -0.52 -25.25
N ALA A 807 -23.19 0.23 -26.07
CA ALA A 807 -21.76 0.02 -26.28
C ALA A 807 -20.89 0.22 -25.01
N THR A 808 -21.40 0.92 -23.99
CA THR A 808 -20.73 1.15 -22.71
C THR A 808 -21.41 0.47 -21.52
N THR A 809 -22.27 -0.52 -21.79
CA THR A 809 -22.93 -1.33 -20.75
C THR A 809 -22.46 -2.78 -20.85
N ASN A 810 -22.90 -3.62 -19.92
CA ASN A 810 -22.60 -5.06 -19.93
C ASN A 810 -23.29 -5.83 -21.10
N THR A 811 -24.15 -5.17 -21.89
CA THR A 811 -24.88 -5.77 -23.01
C THR A 811 -24.96 -4.81 -24.19
N ILE A 812 -24.43 -5.23 -25.34
CA ILE A 812 -24.62 -4.53 -26.60
C ILE A 812 -25.78 -5.14 -27.38
N THR A 813 -26.61 -4.27 -27.96
CA THR A 813 -27.73 -4.62 -28.85
C THR A 813 -27.39 -4.19 -30.28
N ILE A 814 -27.63 -5.10 -31.22
CA ILE A 814 -27.48 -4.91 -32.65
C ILE A 814 -28.87 -5.00 -33.29
N THR A 815 -29.40 -3.87 -33.74
CA THR A 815 -30.74 -3.77 -34.35
C THR A 815 -30.63 -3.81 -35.87
N GLY A 816 -31.43 -4.63 -36.53
CA GLY A 816 -31.46 -4.70 -38.00
C GLY A 816 -30.16 -5.24 -38.61
N ALA A 817 -29.64 -6.35 -38.06
CA ALA A 817 -28.36 -6.91 -38.48
C ALA A 817 -28.38 -7.35 -39.96
N THR A 818 -27.53 -6.76 -40.81
CA THR A 818 -27.48 -7.05 -42.26
C THR A 818 -26.29 -7.93 -42.62
N VAL A 819 -26.28 -8.47 -43.84
CA VAL A 819 -25.15 -9.28 -44.39
C VAL A 819 -23.80 -8.53 -44.32
N GLY A 820 -23.81 -7.20 -44.33
CA GLY A 820 -22.60 -6.37 -44.24
C GLY A 820 -21.82 -6.49 -42.92
N ILE A 821 -22.43 -7.04 -41.87
CA ILE A 821 -21.75 -7.33 -40.59
C ILE A 821 -21.64 -8.84 -40.32
N ASN A 822 -21.85 -9.68 -41.34
CA ASN A 822 -21.68 -11.12 -41.23
C ASN A 822 -20.24 -11.48 -40.88
N ASN A 823 -20.07 -12.45 -39.99
CA ASN A 823 -18.81 -12.90 -39.43
C ASN A 823 -18.04 -11.87 -38.58
N TYR A 824 -18.63 -10.70 -38.30
CA TYR A 824 -18.01 -9.75 -37.38
C TYR A 824 -17.96 -10.36 -35.98
N GLN A 825 -16.89 -10.04 -35.25
CA GLN A 825 -16.69 -10.50 -33.88
C GLN A 825 -16.82 -9.34 -32.91
N TYR A 826 -17.37 -9.62 -31.73
CA TYR A 826 -17.67 -8.67 -30.68
C TYR A 826 -17.03 -9.12 -29.38
N ARG A 827 -16.38 -8.19 -28.68
CA ARG A 827 -15.84 -8.43 -27.33
C ARG A 827 -16.02 -7.20 -26.47
N ALA A 828 -16.06 -7.37 -25.16
CA ALA A 828 -16.09 -6.28 -24.19
C ALA A 828 -14.72 -6.12 -23.54
N LYS A 829 -14.23 -4.88 -23.48
CA LYS A 829 -13.17 -4.46 -22.57
C LYS A 829 -13.83 -3.97 -21.28
N ILE A 830 -13.45 -4.53 -20.14
CA ILE A 830 -13.97 -4.18 -18.82
C ILE A 830 -12.82 -3.59 -17.99
N THR A 831 -13.07 -2.43 -17.40
CA THR A 831 -12.12 -1.73 -16.52
C THR A 831 -12.79 -1.43 -15.18
N VAL A 832 -12.01 -1.40 -14.11
CA VAL A 832 -12.49 -1.09 -12.76
C VAL A 832 -12.04 0.32 -12.40
N LYS A 833 -12.97 1.21 -12.03
CA LYS A 833 -12.63 2.61 -11.72
C LYS A 833 -11.62 2.73 -10.57
N ASN A 834 -11.69 1.80 -9.62
CA ASN A 834 -10.92 1.82 -8.39
C ASN A 834 -9.64 0.97 -8.44
N ASN A 835 -9.41 0.23 -9.52
CA ASN A 835 -8.14 -0.42 -9.84
C ASN A 835 -7.94 -0.28 -11.35
N ILE A 836 -7.25 0.79 -11.72
CA ILE A 836 -7.10 1.20 -13.11
C ILE A 836 -6.14 0.31 -13.89
N CYS A 837 -5.28 -0.44 -13.19
CA CYS A 837 -4.37 -1.40 -13.78
C CYS A 837 -5.12 -2.63 -14.28
N THR A 838 -6.27 -2.94 -13.68
CA THR A 838 -7.13 -4.05 -14.06
C THR A 838 -7.95 -3.73 -15.32
N SER A 839 -7.56 -4.36 -16.43
CA SER A 839 -8.30 -4.34 -17.70
C SER A 839 -8.56 -5.76 -18.19
N LEU A 840 -9.80 -6.23 -18.04
CA LEU A 840 -10.23 -7.54 -18.53
C LEU A 840 -10.74 -7.42 -19.97
N THR A 841 -10.45 -8.42 -20.79
CA THR A 841 -11.02 -8.52 -22.14
C THR A 841 -11.81 -9.81 -22.24
N SER A 842 -13.10 -9.73 -22.60
CA SER A 842 -13.92 -10.91 -22.82
C SER A 842 -13.41 -11.72 -24.01
N GLN A 843 -13.84 -12.97 -24.09
CA GLN A 843 -13.73 -13.73 -25.33
C GLN A 843 -14.52 -13.03 -26.44
N ALA A 844 -14.09 -13.27 -27.68
CA ALA A 844 -14.77 -12.78 -28.87
C ALA A 844 -15.95 -13.69 -29.21
N ALA A 845 -17.12 -13.10 -29.43
CA ALA A 845 -18.30 -13.78 -29.92
C ALA A 845 -18.60 -13.37 -31.37
N LYS A 846 -18.89 -14.33 -32.23
CA LYS A 846 -19.13 -14.15 -33.65
C LYS A 846 -20.61 -13.94 -33.95
N LEU A 847 -20.93 -12.97 -34.81
CA LEU A 847 -22.25 -12.84 -35.40
C LEU A 847 -22.27 -13.49 -36.79
N ASN A 848 -23.05 -14.55 -36.94
CA ASN A 848 -23.36 -15.15 -38.24
C ASN A 848 -24.73 -14.62 -38.69
N ILE A 849 -24.78 -14.07 -39.90
CA ILE A 849 -26.02 -13.72 -40.56
C ILE A 849 -26.40 -14.89 -41.47
N LEU A 850 -27.51 -15.53 -41.15
CA LEU A 850 -28.10 -16.56 -41.98
C LEU A 850 -28.78 -15.86 -43.17
N LEU A 851 -28.34 -16.23 -44.38
CA LEU A 851 -29.04 -15.91 -45.62
C LEU A 851 -30.19 -16.92 -45.71
N SER A 852 -31.43 -16.46 -45.82
CA SER A 852 -32.50 -17.30 -46.35
C SER A 852 -32.17 -17.62 -47.82
N LEU A 853 -32.55 -18.83 -48.25
CA LEU A 853 -32.41 -19.26 -49.65
C LEU A 853 -33.32 -18.37 -50.52
N ASP A 854 -32.88 -18.07 -51.73
CA ASP A 854 -33.61 -17.33 -52.78
C ASP A 854 -33.39 -18.19 -54.03
N SER A 855 -34.30 -19.13 -54.25
CA SER A 855 -34.14 -20.27 -55.16
C SER A 855 -34.09 -19.85 -56.62
N ASP A 856 -34.89 -18.85 -56.99
CA ASP A 856 -34.97 -18.31 -58.34
C ASP A 856 -34.16 -17.02 -58.56
N GLY A 857 -33.65 -16.41 -57.49
CA GLY A 857 -32.72 -15.28 -57.52
C GLY A 857 -33.38 -13.93 -57.75
N ASP A 858 -34.64 -13.75 -57.37
CA ASP A 858 -35.40 -12.51 -57.58
C ASP A 858 -35.23 -11.45 -56.50
N GLY A 859 -34.57 -11.80 -55.38
CA GLY A 859 -34.30 -10.93 -54.25
C GLY A 859 -35.32 -11.00 -53.11
N ILE A 860 -36.35 -11.83 -53.23
CA ILE A 860 -37.30 -12.20 -52.18
C ILE A 860 -36.91 -13.59 -51.67
N PRO A 861 -36.56 -13.74 -50.38
CA PRO A 861 -36.18 -15.07 -49.90
C PRO A 861 -37.36 -16.04 -49.79
N ASP A 862 -37.10 -17.32 -50.05
CA ASP A 862 -38.03 -18.45 -50.12
C ASP A 862 -38.96 -18.63 -48.89
N ASP A 863 -38.65 -18.02 -47.74
CA ASP A 863 -39.49 -18.06 -46.53
C ASP A 863 -40.59 -17.00 -46.51
N ILE A 864 -40.48 -15.98 -47.36
CA ILE A 864 -41.49 -14.95 -47.59
C ILE A 864 -42.02 -14.95 -49.03
N ASP A 865 -41.38 -15.69 -49.92
CA ASP A 865 -41.78 -15.89 -51.31
C ASP A 865 -42.96 -16.89 -51.42
N LEU A 866 -43.95 -16.54 -52.25
CA LEU A 866 -45.14 -17.34 -52.52
C LEU A 866 -45.03 -18.21 -53.78
N ASP A 867 -44.01 -18.02 -54.61
CA ASP A 867 -43.78 -18.66 -55.92
C ASP A 867 -42.27 -18.83 -56.16
N ASN A 868 -41.67 -19.86 -55.55
CA ASN A 868 -40.20 -19.94 -55.37
C ASN A 868 -39.40 -20.29 -56.63
N ASP A 869 -40.08 -20.65 -57.72
CA ASP A 869 -39.47 -20.85 -59.03
C ASP A 869 -39.90 -19.82 -60.08
N ASN A 870 -40.75 -18.87 -59.68
CA ASN A 870 -41.21 -17.76 -60.49
C ASN A 870 -41.86 -18.22 -61.81
N ASP A 871 -42.46 -19.42 -61.81
CA ASP A 871 -43.13 -20.00 -62.96
C ASP A 871 -44.59 -19.49 -63.08
N GLY A 872 -45.09 -18.84 -62.02
CA GLY A 872 -46.40 -18.21 -61.92
C GLY A 872 -47.43 -19.04 -61.16
N ILE A 873 -47.16 -20.32 -60.90
CA ILE A 873 -47.97 -21.20 -60.07
C ILE A 873 -47.50 -21.03 -58.62
N LEU A 874 -48.43 -20.97 -57.67
CA LEU A 874 -48.06 -20.69 -56.28
C LEU A 874 -47.54 -21.96 -55.60
N ASN A 875 -46.54 -21.81 -54.72
CA ASN A 875 -46.01 -22.87 -53.86
C ASN A 875 -47.12 -23.69 -53.15
N THR A 876 -48.19 -23.01 -52.72
CA THR A 876 -49.32 -23.66 -52.04
C THR A 876 -50.12 -24.61 -52.92
N ASP A 877 -50.14 -24.37 -54.23
CA ASP A 877 -50.81 -25.20 -55.22
C ASP A 877 -49.90 -26.38 -55.63
N GLU A 878 -48.57 -26.24 -55.55
CA GLU A 878 -47.64 -27.24 -56.08
C GLU A 878 -47.03 -28.20 -55.06
N MET A 879 -46.91 -27.76 -53.81
CA MET A 879 -46.12 -28.43 -52.79
C MET A 879 -46.60 -29.87 -52.44
N TYR A 880 -47.84 -30.26 -52.76
CA TYR A 880 -48.41 -31.58 -52.39
C TYR A 880 -49.25 -32.24 -53.50
N CYS A 881 -49.31 -33.59 -53.51
CA CYS A 881 -49.66 -34.41 -54.69
C CYS A 881 -51.16 -34.53 -54.96
N ASP A 882 -52.01 -33.85 -54.17
CA ASP A 882 -53.46 -33.98 -54.28
C ASP A 882 -54.13 -32.61 -54.06
N GLN A 883 -54.42 -31.89 -55.14
CA GLN A 883 -55.36 -30.76 -55.10
C GLN A 883 -56.32 -30.83 -56.28
N ASN A 884 -57.29 -31.75 -56.19
CA ASN A 884 -58.60 -31.46 -56.77
C ASN A 884 -59.44 -30.70 -55.72
N THR A 885 -59.28 -29.37 -55.75
CA THR A 885 -60.18 -28.31 -55.27
C THR A 885 -60.65 -28.32 -53.79
N ALA A 886 -60.01 -27.52 -52.94
CA ALA A 886 -60.70 -26.65 -51.97
C ALA A 886 -59.83 -25.44 -51.57
N PRO A 887 -60.29 -24.20 -51.80
CA PRO A 887 -59.56 -22.98 -51.41
C PRO A 887 -59.71 -22.69 -49.91
N ASN A 888 -58.68 -22.09 -49.31
CA ASN A 888 -58.59 -21.60 -47.92
C ASN A 888 -58.43 -22.64 -46.79
N GLY A 889 -57.17 -22.91 -46.41
CA GLY A 889 -56.66 -22.64 -45.04
C GLY A 889 -57.28 -23.34 -43.81
N ALA A 890 -58.21 -24.29 -43.96
CA ALA A 890 -58.76 -25.04 -42.83
C ALA A 890 -58.87 -26.54 -43.15
N PHE A 891 -58.20 -27.38 -42.34
CA PHE A 891 -58.45 -28.82 -42.32
C PHE A 891 -59.93 -29.08 -41.97
N PRO A 892 -60.72 -29.79 -42.80
CA PRO A 892 -62.07 -30.15 -42.42
C PRO A 892 -62.02 -31.23 -41.33
N VAL A 893 -62.43 -30.88 -40.11
CA VAL A 893 -62.87 -31.87 -39.12
C VAL A 893 -64.18 -32.45 -39.65
N SER A 894 -64.13 -33.60 -40.34
CA SER A 894 -65.35 -34.24 -40.83
C SER A 894 -66.03 -35.00 -39.68
N THR A 895 -67.19 -34.53 -39.23
CA THR A 895 -68.11 -35.30 -38.38
C THR A 895 -69.00 -36.27 -39.20
N GLY A 896 -68.47 -36.82 -40.30
CA GLY A 896 -69.16 -37.78 -41.17
C GLY A 896 -68.22 -38.33 -42.25
N PRO A 897 -68.51 -39.51 -42.84
CA PRO A 897 -67.57 -40.19 -43.73
C PRO A 897 -67.42 -39.42 -45.05
N ALA A 898 -66.28 -38.74 -45.21
CA ALA A 898 -65.88 -38.09 -46.45
C ALA A 898 -65.26 -39.11 -47.43
N THR A 899 -65.63 -39.05 -48.70
CA THR A 899 -65.37 -40.07 -49.73
C THR A 899 -64.09 -39.90 -50.55
N THR A 900 -63.06 -39.19 -50.06
CA THR A 900 -61.73 -39.15 -50.72
C THR A 900 -60.61 -38.89 -49.67
N PRO A 901 -59.57 -39.74 -49.57
CA PRO A 901 -58.48 -39.60 -48.59
C PRO A 901 -57.53 -38.43 -48.90
N ALA A 902 -57.04 -37.74 -47.86
CA ALA A 902 -56.19 -36.55 -48.00
C ALA A 902 -54.66 -36.80 -47.90
N PHE A 903 -54.17 -38.03 -47.64
CA PHE A 903 -52.72 -38.28 -47.41
C PHE A 903 -52.26 -39.68 -47.81
N THR A 904 -52.71 -40.20 -48.94
CA THR A 904 -52.25 -41.51 -49.42
C THR A 904 -50.75 -41.43 -49.77
N ASN A 905 -49.87 -42.16 -49.07
CA ASN A 905 -48.41 -42.30 -49.32
C ASN A 905 -47.48 -41.08 -49.04
N GLN A 906 -47.87 -40.13 -48.19
CA GLN A 906 -47.13 -38.84 -48.06
C GLN A 906 -46.38 -38.62 -46.73
N LEU A 907 -46.21 -39.63 -45.86
CA LEU A 907 -45.56 -39.44 -44.54
C LEU A 907 -44.32 -40.31 -44.35
N LEU A 908 -43.24 -39.66 -43.91
CA LEU A 908 -41.98 -40.25 -43.50
C LEU A 908 -41.89 -40.31 -41.96
N PHE A 909 -41.53 -41.47 -41.41
CA PHE A 909 -41.24 -41.62 -39.98
C PHE A 909 -39.77 -41.97 -39.76
N PHE A 910 -39.19 -41.44 -38.67
CA PHE A 910 -37.83 -41.79 -38.26
C PHE A 910 -37.85 -43.04 -37.39
N ASP A 911 -36.92 -43.98 -37.66
CA ASP A 911 -36.74 -45.16 -36.83
C ASP A 911 -35.91 -44.84 -35.58
N TRP A 912 -36.60 -44.80 -34.44
CA TRP A 912 -36.03 -44.57 -33.13
C TRP A 912 -35.67 -45.85 -32.39
N SER A 913 -35.77 -47.03 -33.02
CA SER A 913 -35.46 -48.32 -32.38
C SER A 913 -34.12 -48.30 -31.64
N GLY A 914 -34.13 -48.73 -30.38
CA GLY A 914 -32.97 -48.81 -29.51
C GLY A 914 -32.55 -47.48 -28.86
N VAL A 915 -33.26 -46.38 -29.11
CA VAL A 915 -32.95 -45.07 -28.49
C VAL A 915 -33.54 -45.03 -27.07
N THR A 916 -32.67 -44.77 -26.09
CA THR A 916 -33.01 -44.48 -24.70
C THR A 916 -32.55 -43.08 -24.34
N LEU A 917 -33.45 -42.23 -23.85
CA LEU A 917 -33.13 -40.90 -23.34
C LEU A 917 -33.10 -40.98 -21.81
N SER A 918 -31.91 -40.87 -21.21
CA SER A 918 -31.70 -40.99 -19.75
C SER A 918 -30.57 -40.07 -19.26
N GLY A 919 -30.80 -39.33 -18.16
CA GLY A 919 -29.84 -38.35 -17.64
C GLY A 919 -29.65 -37.14 -18.56
N ALA A 920 -29.00 -36.08 -18.10
CA ALA A 920 -28.72 -34.88 -18.92
C ALA A 920 -27.77 -35.23 -20.09
N ALA A 921 -28.31 -35.78 -21.18
CA ALA A 921 -27.55 -36.12 -22.36
C ALA A 921 -26.99 -34.83 -23.00
N THR A 922 -25.67 -34.74 -23.06
CA THR A 922 -24.92 -33.52 -23.42
C THR A 922 -24.77 -33.31 -24.94
N TYR A 923 -25.31 -34.22 -25.76
CA TYR A 923 -25.21 -34.17 -27.23
C TYR A 923 -26.54 -34.58 -27.89
N PRO A 924 -26.90 -33.97 -29.03
CA PRO A 924 -28.14 -34.31 -29.72
C PRO A 924 -28.11 -35.73 -30.31
N ILE A 925 -29.21 -36.46 -30.17
CA ILE A 925 -29.38 -37.76 -30.84
C ILE A 925 -29.97 -37.52 -32.23
N VAL A 926 -29.24 -37.93 -33.27
CA VAL A 926 -29.59 -37.63 -34.66
C VAL A 926 -30.00 -38.90 -35.41
N LYS A 927 -31.11 -38.83 -36.15
CA LYS A 927 -31.57 -39.85 -37.10
C LYS A 927 -31.76 -39.22 -38.46
N THR A 928 -31.37 -39.93 -39.51
CA THR A 928 -31.45 -39.45 -40.90
C THR A 928 -32.16 -40.47 -41.77
N VAL A 929 -32.99 -40.00 -42.70
CA VAL A 929 -33.61 -40.81 -43.76
C VAL A 929 -33.51 -40.04 -45.07
N VAL A 930 -33.23 -40.72 -46.18
CA VAL A 930 -33.12 -40.11 -47.50
C VAL A 930 -34.33 -40.49 -48.35
N HIS A 931 -35.03 -39.50 -48.90
CA HIS A 931 -36.12 -39.65 -49.89
C HIS A 931 -35.81 -38.83 -51.14
N ASN A 932 -35.94 -39.39 -52.34
CA ASN A 932 -35.77 -38.65 -53.61
C ASN A 932 -34.57 -37.67 -53.60
N GLY A 933 -33.42 -38.10 -53.04
CA GLY A 933 -32.21 -37.27 -52.90
C GLY A 933 -32.19 -36.27 -51.74
N VAL A 934 -33.33 -36.00 -51.11
CA VAL A 934 -33.47 -35.16 -49.92
C VAL A 934 -33.21 -35.97 -48.65
N THR A 935 -32.21 -35.55 -47.87
CA THR A 935 -31.85 -36.08 -46.56
C THR A 935 -32.66 -35.38 -45.48
N TYR A 936 -33.66 -36.07 -44.94
CA TYR A 936 -34.41 -35.66 -43.76
C TYR A 936 -33.63 -36.02 -42.51
N THR A 937 -33.42 -35.07 -41.62
CA THR A 937 -32.64 -35.23 -40.38
C THR A 937 -33.50 -34.81 -39.19
N ALA A 938 -33.75 -35.72 -38.25
CA ALA A 938 -34.37 -35.44 -36.96
C ALA A 938 -33.33 -35.49 -35.84
N SER A 939 -33.30 -34.45 -35.02
CA SER A 939 -32.36 -34.27 -33.91
C SER A 939 -33.12 -34.06 -32.60
N ILE A 940 -32.86 -34.90 -31.60
CA ILE A 940 -33.40 -34.78 -30.24
C ILE A 940 -32.36 -34.08 -29.35
N SER A 941 -32.74 -33.01 -28.68
CA SER A 941 -31.88 -32.19 -27.81
C SER A 941 -32.62 -31.70 -26.56
N ASN A 942 -31.91 -31.04 -25.64
CA ASN A 942 -32.46 -30.42 -24.42
C ASN A 942 -33.32 -31.36 -23.57
N PHE A 943 -32.89 -32.62 -23.45
CA PHE A 943 -33.59 -33.59 -22.65
C PHE A 943 -33.41 -33.29 -21.15
N ALA A 944 -34.51 -33.11 -20.43
CA ALA A 944 -34.55 -32.95 -18.99
C ALA A 944 -35.66 -33.84 -18.40
N GLY A 945 -35.32 -34.83 -17.58
CA GLY A 945 -36.29 -35.70 -16.88
C GLY A 945 -35.94 -37.19 -16.86
N ALA A 946 -36.96 -38.04 -16.63
CA ALA A 946 -36.88 -39.50 -16.48
C ALA A 946 -36.79 -40.30 -17.81
N ASN A 947 -36.42 -41.58 -17.74
CA ASN A 947 -36.04 -42.41 -18.90
C ASN A 947 -37.17 -42.64 -19.93
N LEU A 948 -37.02 -42.08 -21.15
CA LEU A 948 -37.85 -42.41 -22.32
C LEU A 948 -37.17 -43.49 -23.16
N ILE A 949 -37.93 -44.47 -23.64
CA ILE A 949 -37.45 -45.44 -24.64
C ILE A 949 -38.34 -45.37 -25.88
N SER A 950 -37.79 -45.68 -27.05
CA SER A 950 -38.60 -46.04 -28.20
C SER A 950 -39.41 -47.30 -27.88
N SER A 951 -40.71 -47.36 -28.20
CA SER A 951 -41.50 -48.55 -27.81
C SER A 951 -42.69 -48.97 -28.67
N LYS A 952 -43.19 -48.15 -29.61
CA LYS A 952 -44.40 -48.50 -30.39
C LYS A 952 -44.06 -48.86 -31.83
N ASN A 953 -44.41 -50.08 -32.24
CA ASN A 953 -44.18 -50.61 -33.58
C ASN A 953 -45.23 -50.08 -34.57
N LEU A 954 -44.77 -49.64 -35.74
CA LEU A 954 -45.59 -49.53 -36.93
C LEU A 954 -45.51 -50.85 -37.70
N THR A 955 -46.64 -51.51 -37.94
CA THR A 955 -46.70 -52.80 -38.65
C THR A 955 -47.41 -52.62 -39.99
N TYR A 956 -46.79 -53.10 -41.07
CA TYR A 956 -47.33 -53.11 -42.43
C TYR A 956 -48.28 -54.29 -42.67
N GLY A 957 -49.40 -54.06 -43.37
CA GLY A 957 -50.38 -55.09 -43.69
C GLY A 957 -50.14 -55.79 -45.03
N GLY A 958 -49.29 -56.83 -45.06
CA GLY A 958 -49.31 -57.90 -46.07
C GLY A 958 -48.79 -57.60 -47.51
N PRO A 959 -48.48 -58.63 -48.33
CA PRO A 959 -47.50 -58.56 -49.42
C PRO A 959 -48.08 -58.35 -50.83
N SER A 960 -49.24 -57.73 -51.00
CA SER A 960 -49.80 -57.56 -52.34
C SER A 960 -50.63 -56.29 -52.42
N GLN A 961 -50.24 -55.42 -53.34
CA GLN A 961 -50.91 -54.18 -53.76
C GLN A 961 -50.48 -52.91 -53.02
N MET A 962 -49.40 -52.30 -53.51
CA MET A 962 -49.25 -50.86 -53.82
C MET A 962 -47.90 -50.65 -54.55
N VAL A 963 -47.95 -49.95 -55.69
CA VAL A 963 -46.80 -49.54 -56.50
C VAL A 963 -46.26 -48.22 -55.93
N GLY A 964 -44.94 -48.14 -55.69
CA GLY A 964 -44.20 -46.88 -55.57
C GLY A 964 -43.86 -46.40 -54.15
N ARG A 965 -42.69 -46.83 -53.65
CA ARG A 965 -41.76 -46.20 -52.66
C ARG A 965 -42.37 -45.74 -51.32
N TYR A 966 -42.22 -46.51 -50.25
CA TYR A 966 -41.04 -46.42 -49.37
C TYR A 966 -40.40 -47.78 -49.03
N TYR A 967 -39.09 -47.70 -48.83
CA TYR A 967 -38.10 -48.77 -48.71
C TYR A 967 -38.45 -49.94 -47.77
N ASP A 968 -38.23 -51.13 -48.33
CA ASP A 968 -37.97 -52.41 -47.68
C ASP A 968 -37.19 -52.27 -46.37
N LEU A 969 -37.79 -52.69 -45.27
CA LEU A 969 -37.48 -54.01 -44.69
C LEU A 969 -38.80 -54.52 -44.14
N GLY A 970 -39.24 -55.73 -44.51
CA GLY A 970 -40.44 -56.38 -43.95
C GLY A 970 -40.32 -56.65 -42.44
N GLY A 971 -40.33 -55.60 -41.62
CA GLY A 971 -40.09 -55.61 -40.18
C GLY A 971 -40.78 -54.44 -39.48
N THR A 972 -41.19 -54.68 -38.24
CA THR A 972 -41.71 -53.67 -37.31
C THR A 972 -40.60 -52.73 -36.83
N PHE A 973 -40.76 -51.41 -36.98
CA PHE A 973 -39.85 -50.38 -36.45
C PHE A 973 -40.55 -49.45 -35.46
N GLN A 974 -39.78 -48.86 -34.53
CA GLN A 974 -40.29 -48.04 -33.43
C GLN A 974 -40.19 -46.54 -33.73
N ALA A 975 -41.33 -45.88 -33.98
CA ALA A 975 -41.38 -44.46 -34.38
C ALA A 975 -41.85 -43.49 -33.28
N ALA A 976 -42.18 -43.99 -32.09
CA ALA A 976 -42.70 -43.21 -30.98
C ALA A 976 -41.96 -43.50 -29.66
N PHE A 977 -41.90 -42.48 -28.80
CA PHE A 977 -41.29 -42.57 -27.47
C PHE A 977 -42.34 -42.79 -26.39
N LYS A 978 -41.99 -43.64 -25.41
CA LYS A 978 -42.77 -43.93 -24.21
C LYS A 978 -41.91 -43.79 -22.97
N ASN A 979 -42.53 -43.32 -21.88
CA ASN A 979 -41.91 -43.30 -20.56
C ASN A 979 -41.92 -44.69 -19.90
N THR A 980 -40.75 -45.15 -19.44
CA THR A 980 -40.57 -46.45 -18.78
C THR A 980 -40.51 -46.39 -17.27
N ALA A 981 -40.26 -45.21 -16.70
CA ALA A 981 -40.05 -45.03 -15.28
C ALA A 981 -41.30 -44.44 -14.65
N ASN A 982 -41.84 -45.13 -13.64
CA ASN A 982 -42.96 -44.68 -12.81
C ASN A 982 -42.50 -43.59 -11.80
N THR A 983 -41.72 -42.60 -12.26
CA THR A 983 -41.08 -41.57 -11.43
C THR A 983 -41.71 -40.20 -11.64
N SER A 984 -41.88 -39.44 -10.55
CA SER A 984 -42.65 -38.18 -10.45
C SER A 984 -42.02 -36.94 -11.09
N THR A 985 -41.07 -37.08 -11.99
CA THR A 985 -40.33 -35.96 -12.60
C THR A 985 -40.80 -35.69 -14.03
N ALA A 986 -41.18 -34.44 -14.31
CA ALA A 986 -41.57 -33.99 -15.64
C ALA A 986 -40.42 -34.22 -16.65
N THR A 987 -40.75 -34.80 -17.82
CA THR A 987 -39.82 -34.93 -18.95
C THR A 987 -40.06 -33.86 -19.99
N SER A 988 -38.99 -33.23 -20.47
CA SER A 988 -39.03 -32.39 -21.67
C SER A 988 -37.87 -32.70 -22.60
N PHE A 989 -38.12 -32.54 -23.90
CA PHE A 989 -37.10 -32.63 -24.95
C PHE A 989 -37.54 -31.84 -26.18
N LYS A 990 -36.57 -31.46 -27.01
CA LYS A 990 -36.80 -30.74 -28.27
C LYS A 990 -36.42 -31.63 -29.44
N VAL A 991 -37.36 -31.86 -30.34
CA VAL A 991 -37.10 -32.47 -31.66
C VAL A 991 -36.99 -31.35 -32.67
N THR A 992 -35.89 -31.32 -33.43
CA THR A 992 -35.74 -30.41 -34.58
C THR A 992 -35.61 -31.27 -35.83
N ILE A 993 -36.39 -30.97 -36.86
CA ILE A 993 -36.36 -31.71 -38.12
C ILE A 993 -35.94 -30.75 -39.23
N SER A 994 -35.06 -31.20 -40.11
CA SER A 994 -34.61 -30.46 -41.30
C SER A 994 -34.58 -31.40 -42.50
N ALA A 995 -34.65 -30.86 -43.71
CA ALA A 995 -34.47 -31.60 -44.95
C ALA A 995 -33.40 -30.94 -45.80
N LYS A 996 -32.50 -31.73 -46.42
CA LYS A 996 -31.44 -31.21 -47.29
C LYS A 996 -31.20 -32.05 -48.54
N LYS A 997 -31.15 -31.45 -49.74
CA LYS A 997 -30.59 -32.07 -50.95
C LYS A 997 -29.22 -31.42 -51.19
N GLY A 998 -28.13 -32.16 -50.94
CA GLY A 998 -26.78 -31.59 -50.96
C GLY A 998 -26.59 -30.53 -49.86
N THR A 999 -26.28 -29.28 -50.24
CA THR A 999 -26.14 -28.13 -49.31
C THR A 999 -27.44 -27.34 -49.11
N ILE A 1000 -28.47 -27.64 -49.89
CA ILE A 1000 -29.71 -26.86 -49.96
C ILE A 1000 -30.67 -27.38 -48.90
N GLU A 1001 -31.15 -26.50 -48.03
CA GLU A 1001 -32.21 -26.81 -47.06
C GLU A 1001 -33.58 -26.68 -47.71
N TYR A 1002 -34.47 -27.61 -47.41
CA TYR A 1002 -35.87 -27.57 -47.82
C TYR A 1002 -36.72 -27.31 -46.59
N PRO A 1003 -37.88 -26.64 -46.74
CA PRO A 1003 -38.85 -26.65 -45.68
C PRO A 1003 -39.23 -28.12 -45.35
N VAL A 1004 -39.79 -28.35 -44.18
CA VAL A 1004 -40.40 -29.63 -43.84
C VAL A 1004 -41.69 -29.35 -43.11
N ASN A 1005 -42.72 -30.13 -43.42
CA ASN A 1005 -43.97 -30.11 -42.69
C ASN A 1005 -43.97 -31.27 -41.69
N VAL A 1006 -43.75 -30.97 -40.41
CA VAL A 1006 -43.68 -31.95 -39.33
C VAL A 1006 -45.07 -32.19 -38.78
N VAL A 1007 -45.44 -33.46 -38.71
CA VAL A 1007 -46.69 -33.95 -38.19
C VAL A 1007 -46.46 -34.56 -36.81
N VAL A 1008 -47.19 -34.09 -35.81
CA VAL A 1008 -47.15 -34.61 -34.43
C VAL A 1008 -48.46 -35.33 -34.12
N PHE A 1009 -48.37 -36.52 -33.51
CA PHE A 1009 -49.54 -37.31 -33.11
C PHE A 1009 -49.35 -37.95 -31.73
N ASP A 1010 -50.47 -38.08 -31.02
CA ASP A 1010 -50.56 -38.78 -29.74
C ASP A 1010 -50.57 -40.30 -29.94
N ALA A 1011 -49.82 -41.04 -29.12
CA ALA A 1011 -49.63 -42.48 -29.23
C ALA A 1011 -49.84 -43.18 -27.88
N GLU A 1012 -51.10 -43.32 -27.44
CA GLU A 1012 -51.49 -44.01 -26.20
C GLU A 1012 -51.18 -45.54 -26.26
N THR A 1013 -50.92 -46.17 -25.10
CA THR A 1013 -50.79 -47.61 -24.91
C THR A 1013 -51.88 -48.10 -23.95
N THR A 1014 -52.87 -48.88 -24.42
CA THR A 1014 -53.74 -49.61 -23.50
C THR A 1014 -53.18 -51.02 -23.24
N ASN A 1015 -53.25 -51.47 -21.97
CA ASN A 1015 -52.70 -52.75 -21.51
C ASN A 1015 -53.68 -53.91 -21.74
N SER A 1016 -54.25 -54.04 -22.93
CA SER A 1016 -55.14 -55.14 -23.30
C SER A 1016 -54.46 -56.00 -24.36
N ALA A 1017 -54.56 -57.33 -24.23
CA ALA A 1017 -53.96 -58.33 -25.12
C ALA A 1017 -54.59 -58.39 -26.54
N GLN A 1018 -54.94 -57.24 -27.11
CA GLN A 1018 -55.27 -57.05 -28.51
C GLN A 1018 -54.08 -56.31 -29.12
N ASN A 1019 -53.53 -56.79 -30.24
CA ASN A 1019 -52.49 -56.09 -30.99
C ASN A 1019 -53.01 -54.71 -31.46
N GLU A 1020 -52.85 -53.67 -30.63
CA GLU A 1020 -53.04 -52.26 -30.99
C GLU A 1020 -51.85 -51.82 -31.88
N GLN A 1021 -51.84 -52.37 -33.09
CA GLN A 1021 -51.04 -51.86 -34.18
C GLN A 1021 -51.68 -50.54 -34.63
N VAL A 1022 -50.89 -49.47 -34.75
CA VAL A 1022 -51.29 -48.34 -35.59
C VAL A 1022 -51.30 -48.87 -37.02
N LYS A 1023 -52.46 -49.33 -37.48
CA LYS A 1023 -52.62 -50.04 -38.75
C LYS A 1023 -53.03 -49.04 -39.82
N PHE A 1024 -52.10 -48.71 -40.70
CA PHE A 1024 -52.38 -48.04 -41.97
C PHE A 1024 -52.76 -49.12 -42.98
N VAL A 1025 -54.05 -49.47 -43.10
CA VAL A 1025 -54.52 -50.48 -44.06
C VAL A 1025 -55.11 -49.78 -45.28
N VAL A 1026 -54.69 -50.23 -46.46
CA VAL A 1026 -55.35 -49.93 -47.75
C VAL A 1026 -56.26 -51.13 -48.00
N ASP A 1027 -57.58 -50.95 -48.07
CA ASP A 1027 -58.44 -51.99 -48.63
C ASP A 1027 -58.44 -51.88 -50.16
N GLY A 1028 -58.52 -53.03 -50.84
CA GLY A 1028 -58.40 -53.13 -52.30
C GLY A 1028 -59.57 -52.53 -53.09
N ASN A 1029 -60.33 -51.60 -52.54
CA ASN A 1029 -61.43 -50.89 -53.19
C ASN A 1029 -61.42 -49.39 -52.82
N GLY A 1030 -60.32 -48.71 -53.13
CA GLY A 1030 -60.26 -47.25 -53.27
C GLY A 1030 -60.84 -46.40 -52.13
N SER A 1031 -60.87 -46.91 -50.89
CA SER A 1031 -61.39 -46.19 -49.73
C SER A 1031 -60.28 -45.65 -48.82
N PRO A 1032 -60.51 -44.52 -48.09
CA PRO A 1032 -59.49 -43.77 -47.36
C PRO A 1032 -58.73 -44.54 -46.28
N PHE A 1033 -57.50 -44.11 -45.98
CA PHE A 1033 -56.88 -44.35 -44.68
C PHE A 1033 -57.81 -43.84 -43.56
N ALA A 1034 -58.24 -44.73 -42.65
CA ALA A 1034 -58.93 -44.35 -41.42
C ALA A 1034 -58.06 -44.73 -40.22
N LEU A 1035 -57.77 -43.75 -39.35
CA LEU A 1035 -57.33 -44.02 -37.97
C LEU A 1035 -58.54 -44.63 -37.24
N LEU A 1036 -58.62 -45.96 -37.18
CA LEU A 1036 -59.67 -46.65 -36.43
C LEU A 1036 -59.27 -46.76 -34.96
N GLU A 1037 -59.68 -45.77 -34.16
CA GLU A 1037 -59.99 -45.98 -32.75
C GLU A 1037 -61.38 -45.41 -32.44
N GLN A 1038 -62.12 -46.12 -31.61
CA GLN A 1038 -63.54 -45.88 -31.33
C GLN A 1038 -63.76 -44.47 -30.75
N THR A 1039 -64.53 -43.65 -31.47
CA THR A 1039 -64.81 -42.24 -31.15
C THR A 1039 -65.42 -42.06 -29.75
N GLY A 1040 -64.64 -41.47 -28.83
CA GLY A 1040 -65.15 -40.81 -27.62
C GLY A 1040 -65.40 -39.33 -27.90
N THR A 1041 -66.60 -38.83 -27.57
CA THR A 1041 -67.14 -37.51 -27.96
C THR A 1041 -66.59 -36.32 -27.14
N GLY A 1042 -65.28 -36.17 -27.00
CA GLY A 1042 -64.65 -35.08 -26.21
C GLY A 1042 -64.25 -33.85 -27.05
N SER A 1043 -64.53 -32.64 -26.53
CA SER A 1043 -64.18 -31.35 -27.14
C SER A 1043 -62.70 -30.97 -27.01
N ILE A 1044 -62.22 -30.19 -27.98
CA ILE A 1044 -60.83 -29.71 -28.21
C ILE A 1044 -60.38 -28.73 -27.10
N GLY A 1045 -59.20 -28.93 -26.49
CA GLY A 1045 -58.71 -28.07 -25.39
C GLY A 1045 -57.18 -27.94 -25.21
N THR A 1046 -56.68 -26.69 -25.26
CA THR A 1046 -55.58 -26.03 -24.48
C THR A 1046 -54.14 -26.60 -24.40
N ASN A 1047 -53.81 -27.78 -24.95
CA ASN A 1047 -52.53 -28.46 -24.67
C ASN A 1047 -51.39 -28.22 -25.69
N ILE A 1048 -51.65 -27.47 -26.77
CA ILE A 1048 -50.65 -27.18 -27.80
C ILE A 1048 -50.65 -25.68 -28.11
N THR A 1049 -49.45 -25.09 -28.17
CA THR A 1049 -49.24 -23.70 -28.59
C THR A 1049 -48.26 -23.64 -29.76
N GLY A 1050 -48.41 -22.63 -30.62
CA GLY A 1050 -47.54 -22.44 -31.78
C GLY A 1050 -47.87 -23.30 -33.01
N VAL A 1051 -49.09 -23.84 -33.10
CA VAL A 1051 -49.57 -24.56 -34.30
C VAL A 1051 -49.46 -23.66 -35.53
N GLY A 1052 -48.89 -24.17 -36.63
CA GLY A 1052 -48.64 -23.39 -37.84
C GLY A 1052 -47.45 -22.42 -37.78
N THR A 1053 -46.67 -22.41 -36.69
CA THR A 1053 -45.41 -21.65 -36.58
C THR A 1053 -44.21 -22.59 -36.65
N ASN A 1054 -42.98 -22.08 -36.84
CA ASN A 1054 -41.75 -22.89 -36.84
C ASN A 1054 -41.46 -23.61 -35.51
N THR A 1055 -42.23 -23.36 -34.44
CA THR A 1055 -42.07 -24.06 -33.17
C THR A 1055 -43.40 -24.41 -32.55
N ILE A 1056 -43.66 -25.70 -32.35
CA ILE A 1056 -44.81 -26.17 -31.57
C ILE A 1056 -44.34 -26.57 -30.18
N THR A 1057 -45.08 -26.13 -29.16
CA THR A 1057 -44.96 -26.68 -27.81
C THR A 1057 -46.13 -27.62 -27.57
N TYR A 1058 -45.85 -28.90 -27.34
CA TYR A 1058 -46.82 -29.90 -26.95
C TYR A 1058 -46.69 -30.16 -25.44
N VAL A 1059 -47.76 -29.85 -24.69
CA VAL A 1059 -47.84 -30.14 -23.26
C VAL A 1059 -48.75 -31.33 -23.03
N ASN A 1060 -48.19 -32.45 -22.60
CA ASN A 1060 -48.98 -33.65 -22.30
C ASN A 1060 -49.62 -33.50 -20.90
N THR A 1061 -50.94 -33.22 -20.85
CA THR A 1061 -51.74 -33.16 -19.61
C THR A 1061 -52.86 -34.22 -19.65
N GLN A 1062 -53.01 -34.95 -18.55
CA GLN A 1062 -53.56 -36.30 -18.43
C GLN A 1062 -55.07 -36.52 -18.70
N SER A 1063 -55.79 -35.72 -19.50
CA SER A 1063 -57.27 -35.87 -19.55
C SER A 1063 -57.98 -35.44 -20.84
N SER A 1064 -57.83 -36.17 -21.94
CA SER A 1064 -58.87 -36.22 -22.98
C SER A 1064 -58.54 -37.23 -24.07
N ASN A 1065 -59.49 -38.12 -24.38
CA ASN A 1065 -59.48 -39.05 -25.53
C ASN A 1065 -59.65 -38.28 -26.86
N VAL A 1066 -58.80 -37.29 -27.12
CA VAL A 1066 -58.92 -36.39 -28.28
C VAL A 1066 -57.74 -36.62 -29.20
N ASN A 1067 -58.00 -37.40 -30.25
CA ASN A 1067 -57.07 -37.63 -31.35
C ASN A 1067 -56.91 -36.33 -32.14
N ALA A 1068 -55.71 -35.76 -32.19
CA ALA A 1068 -55.47 -34.55 -32.97
C ALA A 1068 -54.09 -34.57 -33.64
N LEU A 1069 -54.11 -34.27 -34.94
CA LEU A 1069 -52.97 -34.14 -35.82
C LEU A 1069 -52.58 -32.66 -35.90
N TYR A 1070 -51.32 -32.34 -35.62
CA TYR A 1070 -50.84 -30.95 -35.66
C TYR A 1070 -49.62 -30.83 -36.57
N THR A 1071 -49.54 -29.72 -37.29
CA THR A 1071 -48.48 -29.46 -38.26
C THR A 1071 -47.70 -28.18 -37.95
N THR A 1072 -46.38 -28.25 -38.16
CA THR A 1072 -45.48 -27.09 -38.20
C THR A 1072 -44.66 -27.17 -39.48
N GLN A 1073 -44.49 -26.04 -40.15
CA GLN A 1073 -43.70 -25.92 -41.37
C GLN A 1073 -42.52 -24.99 -41.13
N GLY A 1074 -41.40 -25.24 -41.80
CA GLY A 1074 -40.23 -24.36 -41.84
C GLY A 1074 -38.98 -25.12 -42.29
N TYR A 1075 -37.83 -24.45 -42.42
CA TYR A 1075 -36.55 -25.09 -42.79
C TYR A 1075 -35.92 -25.93 -41.67
N SER A 1076 -36.25 -25.59 -40.41
CA SER A 1076 -35.84 -26.35 -39.23
C SER A 1076 -36.88 -26.27 -38.11
N PRO A 1077 -38.14 -26.67 -38.37
CA PRO A 1077 -39.19 -26.59 -37.38
C PRO A 1077 -38.85 -27.46 -36.20
N SER A 1078 -39.29 -27.01 -35.04
CA SER A 1078 -39.02 -27.71 -33.80
C SER A 1078 -40.28 -28.00 -33.00
N VAL A 1079 -40.31 -29.19 -32.43
CA VAL A 1079 -41.36 -29.64 -31.53
C VAL A 1079 -40.73 -29.73 -30.15
N THR A 1080 -41.14 -28.83 -29.26
CA THR A 1080 -40.79 -28.89 -27.85
C THR A 1080 -41.86 -29.68 -27.13
N VAL A 1081 -41.46 -30.79 -26.53
CA VAL A 1081 -42.33 -31.68 -25.77
C VAL A 1081 -42.09 -31.40 -24.29
N SER A 1082 -43.16 -31.17 -23.53
CA SER A 1082 -43.10 -31.05 -22.07
C SER A 1082 -44.24 -31.87 -21.45
N THR A 1083 -43.93 -32.94 -20.75
CA THR A 1083 -44.94 -33.86 -20.19
C THR A 1083 -45.15 -33.58 -18.70
N VAL A 1084 -46.39 -33.61 -18.22
CA VAL A 1084 -46.73 -33.64 -16.79
C VAL A 1084 -47.18 -35.05 -16.41
N VAL A 1085 -46.69 -35.54 -15.28
CA VAL A 1085 -46.69 -36.94 -14.81
C VAL A 1085 -48.08 -37.63 -14.72
N ASN A 1086 -48.24 -38.89 -15.19
CA ASN A 1086 -48.67 -40.09 -14.43
C ASN A 1086 -49.21 -41.28 -15.30
N SER A 1087 -48.95 -42.52 -14.81
CA SER A 1087 -49.40 -43.86 -15.22
C SER A 1087 -49.23 -44.31 -16.68
N SER A 1088 -48.05 -44.86 -17.01
CA SER A 1088 -47.74 -45.93 -17.99
C SER A 1088 -48.38 -45.97 -19.40
N GLN A 1089 -49.20 -45.00 -19.81
CA GLN A 1089 -50.12 -45.14 -20.94
C GLN A 1089 -49.90 -44.14 -22.09
N GLN A 1090 -49.01 -43.14 -21.95
CA GLN A 1090 -48.89 -42.06 -22.95
C GLN A 1090 -47.58 -42.09 -23.74
N GLY A 1091 -47.64 -41.87 -25.05
CA GLY A 1091 -46.51 -41.81 -25.96
C GLY A 1091 -46.70 -40.74 -27.03
N ILE A 1092 -45.61 -40.33 -27.68
CA ILE A 1092 -45.64 -39.29 -28.73
C ILE A 1092 -44.88 -39.77 -29.97
N GLY A 1093 -45.45 -39.53 -31.14
CA GLY A 1093 -44.81 -39.79 -32.43
C GLY A 1093 -44.71 -38.52 -33.28
N PHE A 1094 -43.71 -38.51 -34.17
CA PHE A 1094 -43.49 -37.42 -35.12
C PHE A 1094 -43.12 -38.00 -36.48
N GLY A 1095 -43.69 -37.41 -37.54
CA GLY A 1095 -43.40 -37.73 -38.94
C GLY A 1095 -43.24 -36.46 -39.77
N VAL A 1096 -42.83 -36.61 -41.03
CA VAL A 1096 -42.65 -35.51 -41.99
C VAL A 1096 -43.51 -35.76 -43.20
N ARG A 1097 -44.21 -34.74 -43.70
CA ARG A 1097 -44.88 -34.82 -44.99
C ARG A 1097 -43.87 -34.67 -46.11
N LEU A 1098 -43.90 -35.61 -47.06
CA LEU A 1098 -43.03 -35.63 -48.22
C LEU A 1098 -43.54 -34.64 -49.27
N TYR A 1099 -42.59 -34.05 -50.00
CA TYR A 1099 -42.89 -33.23 -51.17
C TYR A 1099 -43.24 -34.10 -52.36
N CYS A 1100 -43.92 -33.46 -53.31
CA CYS A 1100 -44.30 -34.09 -54.56
C CYS A 1100 -43.29 -33.75 -55.64
N ASP A 1101 -43.06 -34.76 -56.45
CA ASP A 1101 -42.04 -34.89 -57.47
C ASP A 1101 -42.70 -35.80 -58.52
N THR A 1102 -43.46 -35.17 -59.41
CA THR A 1102 -44.43 -35.83 -60.30
C THR A 1102 -43.71 -36.71 -61.32
N ASP A 1103 -42.54 -36.31 -61.81
CA ASP A 1103 -41.76 -37.05 -62.80
C ASP A 1103 -40.63 -37.94 -62.19
N ASN A 1104 -40.34 -37.77 -60.89
CA ASN A 1104 -39.29 -38.47 -60.13
C ASN A 1104 -37.85 -38.14 -60.55
N ASP A 1105 -37.59 -36.94 -61.08
CA ASP A 1105 -36.24 -36.47 -61.37
C ASP A 1105 -35.48 -36.00 -60.09
N GLY A 1106 -36.25 -35.79 -59.02
CA GLY A 1106 -35.79 -35.46 -57.67
C GLY A 1106 -35.93 -33.99 -57.29
N ASP A 1107 -36.34 -33.11 -58.20
CA ASP A 1107 -36.72 -31.73 -57.87
C ASP A 1107 -38.21 -31.68 -57.46
N PRO A 1108 -38.56 -30.99 -56.35
CA PRO A 1108 -39.97 -30.88 -55.97
C PRO A 1108 -40.73 -29.96 -56.91
N ASN A 1109 -41.99 -30.29 -57.23
CA ASN A 1109 -42.87 -29.54 -58.13
C ASN A 1109 -43.06 -28.03 -57.87
N PHE A 1110 -42.68 -27.50 -56.71
CA PHE A 1110 -42.77 -26.05 -56.41
C PHE A 1110 -41.42 -25.32 -56.63
N LEU A 1111 -40.44 -26.07 -57.14
CA LEU A 1111 -39.09 -25.68 -57.48
C LEU A 1111 -38.65 -26.37 -58.78
N ASP A 1112 -39.59 -26.87 -59.57
CA ASP A 1112 -39.34 -27.69 -60.74
C ASP A 1112 -40.01 -27.00 -61.92
N LEU A 1113 -39.21 -26.61 -62.90
CA LEU A 1113 -39.70 -25.86 -64.05
C LEU A 1113 -40.40 -26.73 -65.10
N ASP A 1114 -40.41 -28.05 -64.95
CA ASP A 1114 -41.10 -29.03 -65.82
C ASP A 1114 -41.55 -30.23 -64.97
N SER A 1115 -42.52 -29.96 -64.09
CA SER A 1115 -43.03 -30.85 -63.06
C SER A 1115 -43.38 -32.26 -63.52
N ASP A 1116 -43.81 -32.43 -64.78
CA ASP A 1116 -44.19 -33.74 -65.33
C ASP A 1116 -43.19 -34.34 -66.33
N GLY A 1117 -42.09 -33.63 -66.57
CA GLY A 1117 -40.93 -34.08 -67.33
C GLY A 1117 -41.21 -34.30 -68.81
N ASP A 1118 -42.21 -33.61 -69.37
CA ASP A 1118 -42.63 -33.79 -70.76
C ASP A 1118 -41.87 -32.89 -71.75
N GLY A 1119 -41.04 -31.98 -71.23
CA GLY A 1119 -40.17 -31.06 -71.96
C GLY A 1119 -40.77 -29.66 -72.14
N CYS A 1120 -41.96 -29.40 -71.62
CA CYS A 1120 -42.60 -28.09 -71.62
C CYS A 1120 -42.46 -27.41 -70.24
N PRO A 1121 -42.18 -26.09 -70.16
CA PRO A 1121 -42.08 -25.45 -68.86
C PRO A 1121 -43.45 -25.28 -68.19
N ASP A 1122 -43.51 -25.49 -66.88
CA ASP A 1122 -44.73 -25.38 -66.05
C ASP A 1122 -45.43 -24.03 -66.22
N ALA A 1123 -44.65 -22.95 -66.29
CA ALA A 1123 -45.12 -21.60 -66.59
C ALA A 1123 -46.00 -21.52 -67.85
N GLY A 1124 -45.74 -22.34 -68.87
CA GLY A 1124 -46.50 -22.39 -70.12
C GLY A 1124 -47.74 -23.29 -70.09
N GLU A 1125 -47.75 -24.26 -69.18
CA GLU A 1125 -48.78 -25.29 -69.07
C GLU A 1125 -49.74 -25.06 -67.91
N GLY A 1126 -49.39 -24.12 -67.04
CA GLY A 1126 -50.27 -23.59 -66.03
C GLY A 1126 -51.60 -23.05 -66.58
N GLY A 1127 -52.55 -22.86 -65.67
CA GLY A 1127 -53.92 -22.48 -66.00
C GLY A 1127 -54.04 -21.16 -66.76
N ARG A 1128 -53.02 -20.30 -66.73
CA ARG A 1128 -52.90 -19.09 -67.55
C ARG A 1128 -51.76 -19.21 -68.58
N LYS A 1129 -51.78 -20.24 -69.43
CA LYS A 1129 -51.09 -20.36 -70.74
C LYS A 1129 -50.36 -19.10 -71.25
N PHE A 1130 -49.13 -18.86 -70.79
CA PHE A 1130 -48.30 -17.72 -71.18
C PHE A 1130 -47.56 -17.96 -72.51
N PRO A 1131 -47.33 -16.93 -73.35
CA PRO A 1131 -46.59 -17.10 -74.61
C PRO A 1131 -45.08 -17.26 -74.37
N ASN A 1132 -44.38 -17.97 -75.26
CA ASN A 1132 -42.92 -18.19 -75.18
C ASN A 1132 -42.07 -16.92 -74.98
N THR A 1133 -42.55 -15.75 -75.43
CA THR A 1133 -41.88 -14.46 -75.24
C THR A 1133 -41.88 -13.96 -73.79
N SER A 1134 -42.77 -14.49 -72.95
CA SER A 1134 -42.84 -14.19 -71.53
C SER A 1134 -41.81 -14.97 -70.72
N PHE A 1135 -41.22 -16.04 -71.28
CA PHE A 1135 -40.28 -16.87 -70.55
C PHE A 1135 -38.87 -16.26 -70.54
N ALA A 1136 -38.34 -16.10 -69.33
CA ALA A 1136 -36.94 -15.79 -69.11
C ALA A 1136 -36.13 -17.07 -68.92
N THR A 1137 -34.80 -16.95 -68.95
CA THR A 1137 -33.96 -18.04 -68.47
C THR A 1137 -33.92 -17.92 -66.96
N ALA A 1138 -34.33 -18.97 -66.26
CA ALA A 1138 -34.25 -19.01 -64.81
C ALA A 1138 -32.79 -18.81 -64.37
N ILE A 1139 -32.60 -18.11 -63.25
CA ILE A 1139 -31.29 -17.93 -62.63
C ILE A 1139 -31.28 -18.65 -61.28
N GLY A 1140 -30.31 -18.35 -60.40
CA GLY A 1140 -30.24 -19.04 -59.12
C GLY A 1140 -29.96 -20.54 -59.25
N PHE A 1141 -30.61 -21.33 -58.40
CA PHE A 1141 -30.51 -22.79 -58.38
C PHE A 1141 -31.21 -23.44 -59.60
N LEU A 1142 -32.26 -22.79 -60.10
CA LEU A 1142 -33.14 -23.32 -61.15
C LEU A 1142 -32.56 -23.19 -62.56
N GLY A 1143 -31.56 -22.35 -62.75
CA GLY A 1143 -30.92 -22.15 -64.07
C GLY A 1143 -30.27 -23.40 -64.68
N THR A 1144 -30.08 -24.47 -63.88
CA THR A 1144 -29.52 -25.76 -64.34
C THR A 1144 -30.57 -26.80 -64.74
N GLN A 1145 -31.86 -26.56 -64.51
CA GLN A 1145 -32.95 -27.48 -64.90
C GLN A 1145 -33.16 -27.49 -66.42
N VAL A 1146 -33.90 -28.47 -66.93
CA VAL A 1146 -34.19 -28.60 -68.36
C VAL A 1146 -35.66 -28.95 -68.53
N PRO A 1147 -36.48 -28.06 -69.13
CA PRO A 1147 -36.20 -26.69 -69.54
C PRO A 1147 -35.93 -25.71 -68.38
N ASN A 1148 -34.99 -24.76 -68.55
CA ASN A 1148 -34.69 -23.73 -67.54
C ASN A 1148 -35.49 -22.43 -67.74
N LYS A 1149 -36.82 -22.53 -67.88
CA LYS A 1149 -37.69 -21.41 -68.27
C LYS A 1149 -38.76 -21.12 -67.23
N ASN A 1150 -38.82 -19.88 -66.77
CA ASN A 1150 -39.87 -19.34 -65.88
C ASN A 1150 -40.35 -17.96 -66.37
N LEU A 1151 -41.19 -17.24 -65.61
CA LEU A 1151 -41.72 -15.91 -65.99
C LEU A 1151 -40.77 -14.74 -65.67
N GLY A 1152 -39.58 -15.04 -65.15
CA GLY A 1152 -38.51 -14.09 -64.84
C GLY A 1152 -38.65 -13.38 -63.50
N ASN A 1153 -37.54 -12.79 -63.07
CA ASN A 1153 -37.30 -12.37 -61.68
C ASN A 1153 -37.86 -10.99 -61.30
N THR A 1154 -38.83 -10.46 -62.04
CA THR A 1154 -39.45 -9.19 -61.66
C THR A 1154 -40.78 -9.50 -60.98
N VAL A 1155 -40.77 -9.43 -59.66
CA VAL A 1155 -41.86 -9.88 -58.79
C VAL A 1155 -42.53 -8.76 -58.00
N ASP A 1156 -43.69 -9.06 -57.42
CA ASP A 1156 -44.32 -8.21 -56.43
C ASP A 1156 -43.76 -8.42 -55.00
N ALA A 1157 -44.32 -7.73 -54.01
CA ALA A 1157 -43.81 -7.78 -52.63
C ALA A 1157 -43.95 -9.15 -51.94
N ASN A 1158 -44.69 -10.09 -52.54
CA ASN A 1158 -44.84 -11.45 -52.05
C ASN A 1158 -44.10 -12.49 -52.92
N GLY A 1159 -43.23 -12.05 -53.83
CA GLY A 1159 -42.45 -12.96 -54.68
C GLY A 1159 -43.18 -13.53 -55.90
N ILE A 1160 -44.42 -13.09 -56.19
CA ILE A 1160 -45.14 -13.56 -57.39
C ILE A 1160 -44.65 -12.77 -58.62
N PRO A 1161 -44.34 -13.40 -59.78
CA PRO A 1161 -44.02 -12.70 -61.02
C PRO A 1161 -45.04 -11.62 -61.33
N ILE A 1162 -44.61 -10.39 -61.65
CA ILE A 1162 -45.55 -9.27 -61.95
C ILE A 1162 -46.53 -9.64 -63.07
N ILE A 1163 -46.12 -10.51 -63.98
CA ILE A 1163 -46.93 -11.00 -65.11
C ILE A 1163 -48.06 -11.95 -64.63
N ALA A 1164 -47.87 -12.65 -63.51
CA ALA A 1164 -48.84 -13.56 -62.87
C ALA A 1164 -49.55 -12.94 -61.64
N SER A 1165 -49.03 -11.83 -61.10
CA SER A 1165 -49.53 -11.08 -59.94
C SER A 1165 -50.97 -10.55 -60.11
N PRO A 1166 -51.75 -10.37 -59.00
CA PRO A 1166 -51.41 -10.65 -57.60
C PRO A 1166 -51.86 -12.03 -57.12
N THR A 1167 -52.39 -12.87 -58.02
CA THR A 1167 -53.06 -14.14 -57.64
C THR A 1167 -52.32 -15.40 -58.05
N GLY A 1168 -51.22 -15.28 -58.81
CA GLY A 1168 -50.64 -16.42 -59.53
C GLY A 1168 -51.60 -17.02 -60.57
N GLN A 1169 -51.22 -18.18 -61.10
CA GLN A 1169 -52.02 -19.08 -61.91
C GLN A 1169 -52.22 -20.43 -61.19
N THR A 1170 -53.21 -21.20 -61.64
CA THR A 1170 -53.48 -22.56 -61.14
C THR A 1170 -52.62 -23.59 -61.88
N ILE A 1171 -52.47 -24.81 -61.34
CA ILE A 1171 -51.66 -25.92 -61.91
C ILE A 1171 -51.92 -26.20 -63.41
N GLY A 1172 -53.15 -26.14 -63.91
CA GLY A 1172 -53.40 -26.40 -65.34
C GLY A 1172 -53.02 -27.82 -65.77
N ASP A 1173 -52.22 -27.93 -66.83
CA ASP A 1173 -51.72 -29.20 -67.40
C ASP A 1173 -50.30 -29.56 -66.89
N SER A 1174 -49.61 -28.70 -66.12
CA SER A 1174 -48.17 -28.83 -65.73
C SER A 1174 -47.80 -30.07 -64.91
N LYS A 1175 -48.76 -30.91 -64.53
CA LYS A 1175 -48.53 -32.14 -63.75
C LYS A 1175 -49.03 -33.39 -64.47
N ASN A 1176 -49.26 -33.30 -65.77
CA ASN A 1176 -49.91 -34.31 -66.58
C ASN A 1176 -49.08 -34.65 -67.84
N ALA A 1177 -48.06 -35.48 -67.65
CA ALA A 1177 -47.14 -35.96 -68.71
C ALA A 1177 -47.82 -36.61 -69.94
N ALA A 1178 -49.14 -36.86 -69.90
CA ALA A 1178 -49.91 -37.34 -71.04
C ALA A 1178 -50.36 -36.21 -72.00
N VAL A 1179 -50.18 -34.93 -71.63
CA VAL A 1179 -50.70 -33.76 -72.35
C VAL A 1179 -49.58 -32.78 -72.65
N ASN A 1180 -48.94 -32.95 -73.82
CA ASN A 1180 -47.90 -32.03 -74.28
C ASN A 1180 -48.51 -30.76 -74.89
N SER A 1181 -48.61 -29.70 -74.09
CA SER A 1181 -49.31 -28.46 -74.44
C SER A 1181 -48.39 -27.26 -74.68
N CYS A 1182 -47.12 -27.48 -75.06
CA CYS A 1182 -46.21 -26.42 -75.51
C CYS A 1182 -46.86 -25.52 -76.59
N ILE A 1183 -47.30 -24.31 -76.22
CA ILE A 1183 -47.92 -23.37 -77.16
C ILE A 1183 -46.85 -22.78 -78.08
N CYS A 1184 -46.85 -23.24 -79.34
CA CYS A 1184 -46.02 -22.68 -80.41
C CYS A 1184 -46.64 -21.40 -80.99
N TYR A 1185 -46.23 -20.22 -80.50
CA TYR A 1185 -46.21 -19.02 -81.35
C TYR A 1185 -44.83 -18.94 -82.02
N ASN A 1186 -44.75 -19.21 -83.32
CA ASN A 1186 -43.54 -18.88 -84.07
C ASN A 1186 -43.51 -17.37 -84.31
N ASP A 1187 -42.44 -16.70 -83.88
CA ASP A 1187 -42.11 -15.35 -84.32
C ASP A 1187 -42.02 -15.28 -85.85
N ALA A 1188 -42.32 -14.11 -86.43
CA ALA A 1188 -42.20 -13.89 -87.87
C ALA A 1188 -40.77 -14.23 -88.36
N ASN A 1189 -40.67 -15.09 -89.38
CA ASN A 1189 -39.40 -15.49 -89.97
C ASN A 1189 -38.62 -14.26 -90.49
N THR A 1190 -37.58 -13.84 -89.76
CA THR A 1190 -36.69 -12.72 -90.15
C THR A 1190 -35.53 -13.18 -91.04
N THR A 1191 -35.47 -14.46 -91.38
CA THR A 1191 -34.40 -15.06 -92.17
C THR A 1191 -34.94 -15.73 -93.43
N GLY A 1192 -35.03 -14.94 -94.49
CA GLY A 1192 -35.35 -15.35 -95.85
C GLY A 1192 -35.19 -14.15 -96.79
N THR A 1193 -34.88 -14.38 -98.07
CA THR A 1193 -34.77 -13.30 -99.07
C THR A 1193 -36.10 -12.54 -99.14
N ALA A 1194 -36.13 -11.36 -98.54
CA ALA A 1194 -37.30 -10.52 -98.54
C ALA A 1194 -37.56 -10.04 -99.98
N LEU A 1195 -38.59 -10.60 -100.61
CA LEU A 1195 -38.97 -10.21 -101.97
C LEU A 1195 -39.34 -8.73 -102.00
N PRO A 1196 -38.93 -7.99 -103.05
CA PRO A 1196 -39.25 -6.56 -103.14
C PRO A 1196 -40.76 -6.36 -103.24
N THR A 1197 -41.30 -5.47 -102.39
CA THR A 1197 -42.71 -5.06 -102.51
C THR A 1197 -42.85 -4.13 -103.69
N ASN A 1198 -43.22 -4.68 -104.84
CA ASN A 1198 -43.26 -3.95 -106.11
C ASN A 1198 -44.54 -3.12 -106.31
N HIS A 1199 -45.55 -3.34 -105.46
CA HIS A 1199 -46.86 -2.71 -105.58
C HIS A 1199 -47.27 -2.06 -104.26
N GLY A 1200 -47.85 -0.87 -104.33
CA GLY A 1200 -48.35 -0.21 -103.13
C GLY A 1200 -49.22 1.00 -103.39
N ILE A 1201 -50.12 1.28 -102.45
CA ILE A 1201 -51.02 2.44 -102.46
C ILE A 1201 -50.70 3.30 -101.24
N THR A 1202 -50.34 4.56 -101.46
CA THR A 1202 -50.05 5.52 -100.39
C THR A 1202 -50.86 6.80 -100.54
N LEU A 1203 -51.51 7.24 -99.47
CA LEU A 1203 -52.12 8.58 -99.38
C LEU A 1203 -51.12 9.66 -98.96
N LEU A 1204 -49.87 9.27 -98.67
CA LEU A 1204 -48.77 10.16 -98.28
C LEU A 1204 -47.92 10.63 -99.47
N LYS A 1205 -48.36 10.35 -100.70
CA LYS A 1205 -47.70 10.73 -101.97
C LYS A 1205 -46.24 10.23 -102.12
N ARG A 1206 -45.91 9.10 -101.50
CA ARG A 1206 -44.56 8.52 -101.55
C ARG A 1206 -44.27 7.65 -102.78
N ALA A 1207 -45.25 7.34 -103.61
CA ALA A 1207 -45.03 6.55 -104.83
C ALA A 1207 -44.34 7.38 -105.93
N GLY A 1208 -43.21 6.88 -106.48
CA GLY A 1208 -42.51 7.46 -107.64
C GLY A 1208 -41.00 7.65 -107.46
N ALA A 1209 -40.29 7.94 -108.56
CA ALA A 1209 -38.82 7.92 -108.66
C ALA A 1209 -38.07 8.94 -107.76
N GLY A 1210 -38.78 9.89 -107.14
CA GLY A 1210 -38.18 10.96 -106.33
C GLY A 1210 -38.36 10.85 -104.80
N ASN A 1211 -39.11 9.86 -104.30
CA ASN A 1211 -39.57 9.83 -102.91
C ASN A 1211 -39.09 8.58 -102.13
N GLY A 1212 -37.77 8.38 -102.08
CA GLY A 1212 -37.16 7.41 -101.16
C GLY A 1212 -37.42 5.94 -101.49
N ASN A 1213 -37.71 5.62 -102.76
CA ASN A 1213 -37.86 4.24 -103.25
C ASN A 1213 -39.06 3.47 -102.64
N TRP A 1214 -40.12 4.16 -102.22
CA TRP A 1214 -41.37 3.53 -101.78
C TRP A 1214 -42.21 3.06 -102.99
N PRO A 1215 -42.83 1.86 -102.99
CA PRO A 1215 -42.93 0.87 -101.90
C PRO A 1215 -41.75 -0.11 -101.81
N MET A 1216 -40.83 -0.10 -102.77
CA MET A 1216 -39.75 -1.10 -102.92
C MET A 1216 -38.79 -1.19 -101.73
N ILE A 1217 -38.65 -0.12 -100.94
CA ILE A 1217 -37.86 -0.15 -99.69
C ILE A 1217 -38.52 -0.98 -98.57
N ARG A 1218 -39.81 -1.32 -98.72
CA ARG A 1218 -40.47 -2.31 -97.88
C ARG A 1218 -40.29 -3.66 -98.56
N THR A 1219 -39.65 -4.61 -97.92
CA THR A 1219 -39.40 -5.95 -98.46
C THR A 1219 -40.17 -6.98 -97.64
N GLY A 1220 -40.56 -8.11 -98.25
CA GLY A 1220 -41.27 -9.19 -97.55
C GLY A 1220 -42.81 -9.15 -97.64
N ALA A 1221 -43.38 -8.28 -98.47
CA ALA A 1221 -44.81 -8.27 -98.77
C ALA A 1221 -45.06 -8.16 -100.28
N HIS A 1222 -46.18 -8.70 -100.76
CA HIS A 1222 -46.56 -8.55 -102.19
C HIS A 1222 -47.23 -7.20 -102.49
N THR A 1223 -47.82 -6.52 -101.49
CA THR A 1223 -48.39 -5.18 -101.64
C THR A 1223 -48.26 -4.39 -100.33
N ALA A 1224 -47.84 -3.12 -100.41
CA ALA A 1224 -47.77 -2.19 -99.28
C ALA A 1224 -48.91 -1.15 -99.33
N LEU A 1225 -49.71 -1.05 -98.27
CA LEU A 1225 -50.77 -0.03 -98.15
C LEU A 1225 -50.41 0.94 -97.02
N GLU A 1226 -50.50 2.24 -97.30
CA GLU A 1226 -50.10 3.28 -96.35
C GLU A 1226 -51.06 4.48 -96.35
N SER A 1227 -51.52 4.89 -95.17
CA SER A 1227 -52.36 6.08 -94.97
C SER A 1227 -52.17 6.61 -93.56
N ASN A 1228 -52.18 7.93 -93.37
CA ASN A 1228 -52.08 8.56 -92.05
C ASN A 1228 -53.39 9.18 -91.54
N THR A 1229 -54.40 9.32 -92.40
CA THR A 1229 -55.60 10.14 -92.11
C THR A 1229 -56.91 9.48 -92.53
N LYS A 1230 -56.89 8.39 -93.30
CA LYS A 1230 -58.08 7.66 -93.77
C LYS A 1230 -57.89 6.16 -93.63
N GLY A 1231 -58.87 5.43 -93.10
CA GLY A 1231 -58.83 3.97 -93.04
C GLY A 1231 -58.90 3.33 -94.43
N PHE A 1232 -58.30 2.15 -94.60
CA PHE A 1232 -58.50 1.31 -95.78
C PHE A 1232 -59.92 0.74 -95.73
N VAL A 1233 -60.77 1.15 -96.69
CA VAL A 1233 -62.16 0.69 -96.77
C VAL A 1233 -62.26 -0.29 -97.92
N ILE A 1234 -62.33 -1.58 -97.59
CA ILE A 1234 -62.77 -2.61 -98.55
C ILE A 1234 -64.28 -2.56 -98.71
N THR A 1235 -64.79 -3.15 -99.78
CA THR A 1235 -66.23 -3.25 -100.04
C THR A 1235 -66.95 -3.82 -98.82
N ARG A 1236 -67.90 -3.03 -98.29
CA ARG A 1236 -68.71 -3.39 -97.12
C ARG A 1236 -70.04 -3.92 -97.60
N ILE A 1237 -70.37 -5.15 -97.24
CA ILE A 1237 -71.59 -5.82 -97.69
C ILE A 1237 -72.19 -6.60 -96.52
N PRO A 1238 -73.52 -6.60 -96.28
CA PRO A 1238 -74.10 -7.48 -95.27
C PRO A 1238 -73.94 -8.94 -95.70
N THR A 1239 -73.99 -9.90 -94.76
CA THR A 1239 -73.87 -11.34 -95.07
C THR A 1239 -74.81 -11.78 -96.20
N SER A 1240 -76.03 -11.26 -96.23
CA SER A 1240 -77.03 -11.56 -97.27
C SER A 1240 -76.67 -11.02 -98.66
N GLY A 1241 -75.77 -10.04 -98.75
CA GLY A 1241 -75.31 -9.50 -100.02
C GLY A 1241 -74.15 -10.28 -100.64
N LEU A 1242 -73.49 -11.18 -99.89
CA LEU A 1242 -72.36 -11.96 -100.40
C LEU A 1242 -72.76 -12.84 -101.61
N SER A 1243 -74.00 -13.33 -101.64
CA SER A 1243 -74.54 -14.11 -102.76
C SER A 1243 -74.77 -13.29 -104.04
N ASN A 1244 -74.72 -11.96 -103.97
CA ASN A 1244 -74.85 -11.08 -105.14
C ASN A 1244 -73.54 -10.90 -105.89
N ILE A 1245 -72.42 -11.41 -105.36
CA ILE A 1245 -71.13 -11.44 -106.04
C ILE A 1245 -71.16 -12.67 -106.96
N VAL A 1246 -71.37 -12.44 -108.26
CA VAL A 1246 -71.71 -13.51 -109.23
C VAL A 1246 -70.49 -14.32 -109.68
N ASP A 1247 -69.28 -13.80 -109.50
CA ASP A 1247 -68.00 -14.48 -109.77
C ASP A 1247 -66.94 -14.07 -108.72
N PRO A 1248 -67.03 -14.55 -107.47
CA PRO A 1248 -66.00 -14.30 -106.48
C PRO A 1248 -64.73 -15.06 -106.85
N VAL A 1249 -63.59 -14.40 -106.79
CA VAL A 1249 -62.27 -15.01 -107.05
C VAL A 1249 -61.59 -15.37 -105.74
N ASP A 1250 -60.80 -16.45 -105.75
CA ASP A 1250 -60.01 -16.85 -104.59
C ASP A 1250 -59.12 -15.70 -104.09
N GLY A 1251 -59.11 -15.48 -102.78
CA GLY A 1251 -58.47 -14.34 -102.12
C GLY A 1251 -59.27 -13.04 -102.13
N MET A 1252 -60.46 -12.97 -102.74
CA MET A 1252 -61.31 -11.77 -102.70
C MET A 1252 -61.71 -11.45 -101.25
N MET A 1253 -61.61 -10.17 -100.86
CA MET A 1253 -61.89 -9.72 -99.50
C MET A 1253 -63.04 -8.70 -99.47
N VAL A 1254 -63.95 -8.86 -98.51
CA VAL A 1254 -65.03 -7.92 -98.22
C VAL A 1254 -65.21 -7.78 -96.72
N TYR A 1255 -65.70 -6.64 -96.24
CA TYR A 1255 -66.07 -6.51 -94.84
C TYR A 1255 -67.55 -6.85 -94.69
N ASP A 1256 -67.84 -7.95 -94.02
CA ASP A 1256 -69.22 -8.36 -93.75
C ASP A 1256 -69.79 -7.48 -92.63
N THR A 1257 -70.68 -6.56 -92.98
CA THR A 1257 -71.24 -5.61 -92.01
C THR A 1257 -72.21 -6.25 -91.03
N THR A 1258 -72.78 -7.41 -91.35
CA THR A 1258 -73.70 -8.14 -90.47
C THR A 1258 -72.92 -9.00 -89.49
N ALA A 1259 -71.93 -9.76 -89.98
CA ALA A 1259 -71.06 -10.58 -89.14
C ALA A 1259 -69.96 -9.76 -88.43
N LYS A 1260 -69.79 -8.48 -88.80
CA LYS A 1260 -68.77 -7.55 -88.28
C LYS A 1260 -67.34 -8.09 -88.36
N CYS A 1261 -67.01 -8.75 -89.46
CA CYS A 1261 -65.71 -9.37 -89.68
C CYS A 1261 -65.20 -9.07 -91.10
N LEU A 1262 -63.88 -9.12 -91.29
CA LEU A 1262 -63.30 -9.25 -92.62
C LEU A 1262 -63.58 -10.66 -93.14
N LYS A 1263 -64.21 -10.81 -94.30
CA LYS A 1263 -64.37 -12.11 -94.96
C LYS A 1263 -63.43 -12.24 -96.15
N ILE A 1264 -62.83 -13.41 -96.29
CA ILE A 1264 -62.07 -13.81 -97.48
C ILE A 1264 -62.81 -14.95 -98.18
N TYR A 1265 -62.80 -14.91 -99.51
CA TYR A 1265 -63.30 -16.00 -100.34
C TYR A 1265 -62.15 -16.94 -100.65
N ASN A 1266 -62.30 -18.23 -100.35
CA ASN A 1266 -61.25 -19.24 -100.55
C ASN A 1266 -61.42 -20.05 -101.87
N GLY A 1267 -62.17 -19.50 -102.82
CA GLY A 1267 -62.57 -20.20 -104.05
C GLY A 1267 -63.88 -20.99 -103.94
N PHE A 1268 -64.40 -21.23 -102.74
CA PHE A 1268 -65.66 -21.97 -102.52
C PHE A 1268 -66.65 -21.23 -101.62
N THR A 1269 -66.20 -20.70 -100.48
CA THR A 1269 -67.04 -20.06 -99.47
C THR A 1269 -66.44 -18.77 -98.92
N TRP A 1270 -67.30 -17.90 -98.39
CA TRP A 1270 -66.92 -16.67 -97.68
C TRP A 1270 -66.81 -16.94 -96.18
N SER A 1271 -65.61 -16.85 -95.62
CA SER A 1271 -65.33 -17.14 -94.21
C SER A 1271 -64.85 -15.89 -93.48
N CYS A 1272 -65.30 -15.68 -92.24
CA CYS A 1272 -64.76 -14.62 -91.40
C CYS A 1272 -63.33 -14.93 -91.02
N PHE A 1273 -62.50 -13.89 -91.00
CA PHE A 1273 -61.22 -13.87 -90.34
C PHE A 1273 -61.48 -13.73 -88.82
N THR A 1274 -61.84 -14.83 -88.16
CA THR A 1274 -62.28 -14.86 -86.75
C THR A 1274 -61.30 -15.52 -85.79
N GLU A 1275 -60.27 -16.19 -86.30
CA GLU A 1275 -59.14 -16.69 -85.52
C GLU A 1275 -57.85 -16.05 -86.07
N PRO A 1276 -56.93 -15.58 -85.21
CA PRO A 1276 -55.58 -15.30 -85.65
C PRO A 1276 -54.96 -16.63 -86.10
N THR A 1277 -54.90 -16.83 -87.41
CA THR A 1277 -54.05 -17.88 -87.97
C THR A 1277 -52.62 -17.33 -87.98
N CYS A 1278 -51.68 -18.06 -87.38
CA CYS A 1278 -50.28 -17.93 -87.75
C CYS A 1278 -50.16 -18.17 -89.27
N PRO A 1279 -49.21 -17.52 -89.97
CA PRO A 1279 -48.85 -17.89 -91.33
C PRO A 1279 -48.50 -19.37 -91.43
#